data_AF-A0A925MI45-F1
#
_entry.id   AF-A0A925MI45-F1
#
_cell.length_a   1.000
_cell.length_b   1.000
_cell.length_c   1.000
_cell.angle_alpha   90.00
_cell.angle_beta   90.00
_cell.angle_gamma   90.00
#
_symmetry.space_group_name_H-M   'P 1'
#
loop_
_entity.id
_entity.type
_entity.pdbx_description
1 polymer ?
#
loop_
_entity_poly.entity_id
_entity_poly.type
_entity_poly.pdbx_seq_one_letter_code
_entity_poly.pdbx_strand_id
1 'polypeptide(L)'
;MIARSRPTAPLLFAFALLPVSISIAVEPSIPAIREGWKVELIAQTPEIKHPSVVCTAPDGRVFVAEDPMDIREDTPADSKNGRIICLHPGGKRTVFASGLHAVFGMQYLEGKLYVLHNPSLTVFRDENGTGRDALDILTHTLPEPWAREWNDHIPANFKLGMDGWFYLSVGDKGLYGCTGSDGRVLNLKGGGIARFRPDGSELEIFSTGVRNILDLAITAEDELFSYDNTDEHQWMGRLTHMVEGGEYGYPYDFIPRRPYTLWMMHDFGAGAACGTLCNTDDALPPEMNGNLLLADFGKRQVTMVNIEREGASWRMARAVELFPNPPDDFRPVGLGWAPDGKSFYICDWQFRDQKTNQDLGRLWKVTWTGDSSATARPEWWIDLASGNKQAVPLAQLAEALAHPARSVRLTAQRALAANVCEVEKTVLIAALTEVLVSPYRPPLARMHALWTLDALDQGVSARDRILELAGGTDHALAAQSLRQLSQRRVAEAVAVSEKQLSHTSAIVRFQATTLLGRVGNDSSARKLIARLGPESDPFVLFAISNSLKLLGKKDAKVLVLLVAGIASTTEQESAGCRFALRDVWAEPLVPLLLQSALKNPAAAELLRAMVFQPAPWRGEWSAYHPAKSPPPPRATRWPGTDAALRALSVVLATSSDPACRLQAAEALAADPAAAAALRLVLENDPATAVRAAALSSLAALKDAGTPAILAKLLLDPTLDESLRLAAVVNASAFADPPIDALTALLEADAPLPLRLAAIETLGQLKASEEPLLQLLKQGTPAEKLAVVKALGRFANSGLTPRLLEVLEEKALHDAALLALTSAPDVRAVAAYLDGLGQSDPVLSQASRQALVRLGREALPAIDAVADTLPPAVRGSLKEMFKDDAEALKHPLFSRLKTTAPAAYETHATTHDGDPFRGQAIFHGSAGTACIACHQVAGHGNAIGPDLTLAGKQFSRAEIIESILHPNKVVRDGYQLTTVKTADGRELNGFIRGNDAVGIRLVDLVGQSTPITRVQIVDPGKAALSIMPEGLHAALTPAQFTDLVAYLASRISDPRTEPAPPLPDGFQPLFNGTDLAGWRMTDINRLHWSVKDGRIIHDGVDGHLWSEQQFGDFTLHLEWRWPDPPTLTNFPLIDAAGRERKETERVLDAGDSGVYLRGLKKAQANLFCYPVGSGEFWEYREDRGQPPEFARTVTPKQRADAPIGDWNAMRIEAHGDRVTILLNGQEVISDAALPGLPARGPIGFQHEHGRIEIRAVGIKVK
;
A
#
# COMPACT_ATOMS: atom_id res chain seq x y z
N MET A 1 -17.29 31.38 76.97
CA MET A 1 -17.11 32.84 77.10
C MET A 1 -15.64 33.19 76.94
N ILE A 2 -15.33 34.11 76.01
CA ILE A 2 -14.17 35.04 75.97
C ILE A 2 -12.78 34.37 75.96
N ALA A 3 -12.14 34.13 74.81
CA ALA A 3 -11.39 35.05 73.92
C ALA A 3 -9.90 35.26 74.29
N ARG A 4 -9.05 35.23 73.24
CA ARG A 4 -7.75 35.92 72.98
C ARG A 4 -6.72 34.96 72.36
N SER A 5 -5.91 35.30 71.36
CA SER A 5 -5.74 36.51 70.52
C SER A 5 -4.58 36.25 69.51
N ARG A 6 -4.44 37.18 68.54
CA ARG A 6 -3.23 37.62 67.78
C ARG A 6 -3.20 37.28 66.26
N PRO A 7 -2.48 38.06 65.43
CA PRO A 7 -2.98 39.32 64.85
C PRO A 7 -2.73 39.43 63.33
N THR A 8 -3.20 40.55 62.77
CA THR A 8 -3.27 40.99 61.38
C THR A 8 -1.95 41.38 60.68
N ALA A 9 -1.88 41.17 59.36
CA ALA A 9 -1.11 41.93 58.37
C ALA A 9 -1.89 41.99 57.03
N PRO A 10 -1.66 42.99 56.14
CA PRO A 10 -2.71 43.68 55.38
C PRO A 10 -3.04 43.11 53.99
N LEU A 11 -4.29 43.31 53.56
CA LEU A 11 -4.80 43.01 52.21
C LEU A 11 -4.29 44.03 51.17
N LEU A 12 -3.74 43.51 50.07
CA LEU A 12 -3.64 44.18 48.77
C LEU A 12 -4.76 43.62 47.87
N PHE A 13 -5.66 44.50 47.42
CA PHE A 13 -6.71 44.18 46.47
C PHE A 13 -6.11 43.92 45.08
N ALA A 14 -6.18 42.68 44.60
CA ALA A 14 -6.05 42.35 43.19
C ALA A 14 -7.45 42.06 42.63
N PHE A 15 -7.90 42.87 41.66
CA PHE A 15 -9.06 42.57 40.84
C PHE A 15 -8.73 41.36 39.96
N ALA A 16 -9.20 40.17 40.34
CA ALA A 16 -9.23 39.02 39.46
C ALA A 16 -10.46 39.14 38.55
N LEU A 17 -10.24 39.58 37.31
CA LEU A 17 -11.18 39.33 36.21
C LEU A 17 -11.16 37.81 35.94
N LEU A 18 -12.18 37.11 36.44
CA LEU A 18 -12.46 35.74 36.00
C LEU A 18 -12.83 35.79 34.51
N PRO A 19 -12.12 35.08 33.61
CA PRO A 19 -12.60 34.92 32.26
C PRO A 19 -13.83 34.03 32.33
N VAL A 20 -15.00 34.61 32.04
CA VAL A 20 -16.18 33.82 31.67
C VAL A 20 -15.88 33.24 30.30
N SER A 21 -15.38 32.01 30.27
CA SER A 21 -15.30 31.22 29.06
C SER A 21 -16.73 30.91 28.62
N ILE A 22 -17.28 31.73 27.73
CA ILE A 22 -18.48 31.37 26.97
C ILE A 22 -18.03 30.28 26.00
N SER A 23 -18.20 29.01 26.40
CA SER A 23 -18.13 27.90 25.47
C SER A 23 -19.38 27.99 24.59
N ILE A 24 -19.20 28.48 23.36
CA ILE A 24 -20.23 28.34 22.33
C ILE A 24 -20.28 26.84 22.03
N ALA A 25 -21.29 26.15 22.55
CA ALA A 25 -21.57 24.78 22.16
C ALA A 25 -21.92 24.79 20.67
N VAL A 26 -20.96 24.37 19.83
CA VAL A 26 -21.22 24.09 18.42
C VAL A 26 -22.16 22.89 18.40
N GLU A 27 -23.37 23.04 17.85
CA GLU A 27 -24.27 21.91 17.66
C GLU A 27 -23.55 20.85 16.79
N PRO A 28 -23.58 19.56 17.19
CA PRO A 28 -22.91 18.52 16.44
C PRO A 28 -23.53 18.41 15.04
N SER A 29 -22.70 18.44 14.00
CA SER A 29 -23.10 18.19 12.62
C SER A 29 -23.57 16.74 12.50
N ILE A 30 -24.89 16.53 12.51
CA ILE A 30 -25.48 15.21 12.30
C ILE A 30 -25.19 14.78 10.85
N PRO A 31 -24.51 13.65 10.61
CA PRO A 31 -24.25 13.18 9.26
C PRO A 31 -25.55 12.93 8.51
N ALA A 32 -25.66 13.44 7.28
CA ALA A 32 -26.78 13.06 6.41
C ALA A 32 -26.69 11.55 6.13
N ILE A 33 -27.83 10.88 6.13
CA ILE A 33 -27.93 9.44 5.89
C ILE A 33 -28.99 9.17 4.81
N ARG A 34 -28.78 8.12 4.03
CA ARG A 34 -29.66 7.70 2.94
C ARG A 34 -31.09 7.44 3.41
N GLU A 35 -32.06 7.71 2.54
CA GLU A 35 -33.49 7.45 2.77
C GLU A 35 -33.74 6.02 3.28
N GLY A 36 -34.70 5.90 4.21
CA GLY A 36 -35.00 4.66 4.92
C GLY A 36 -34.20 4.47 6.21
N TRP A 37 -33.13 5.25 6.43
CA TRP A 37 -32.33 5.22 7.66
C TRP A 37 -32.47 6.51 8.47
N LYS A 38 -32.32 6.38 9.80
CA LYS A 38 -32.22 7.50 10.75
C LYS A 38 -30.91 7.34 11.52
N VAL A 39 -30.20 8.45 11.73
CA VAL A 39 -29.03 8.51 12.62
C VAL A 39 -29.32 9.39 13.83
N GLU A 40 -28.90 8.94 15.00
CA GLU A 40 -29.15 9.58 16.30
C GLU A 40 -27.85 9.65 17.11
N LEU A 41 -27.57 10.82 17.69
CA LEU A 41 -26.45 10.97 18.63
C LEU A 41 -26.84 10.38 19.99
N ILE A 42 -26.06 9.42 20.48
CA ILE A 42 -26.32 8.73 21.76
C ILE A 42 -25.48 9.31 22.88
N ALA A 43 -24.21 9.58 22.61
CA ALA A 43 -23.27 10.19 23.54
C ALA A 43 -22.14 10.87 22.77
N GLN A 44 -21.54 11.90 23.36
CA GLN A 44 -20.35 12.58 22.85
C GLN A 44 -19.50 13.12 24.02
N THR A 45 -18.29 13.60 23.74
CA THR A 45 -17.48 14.31 24.76
C THR A 45 -18.30 15.41 25.46
N PRO A 46 -18.24 15.52 26.81
CA PRO A 46 -17.36 14.81 27.74
C PRO A 46 -17.90 13.48 28.29
N GLU A 47 -19.07 13.03 27.82
CA GLU A 47 -19.79 11.87 28.37
C GLU A 47 -19.13 10.53 28.06
N ILE A 48 -18.56 10.44 26.86
CA ILE A 48 -17.67 9.38 26.38
C ILE A 48 -16.48 10.03 25.69
N LYS A 49 -15.36 9.33 25.62
CA LYS A 49 -14.13 9.82 24.98
C LYS A 49 -13.47 8.71 24.17
N HIS A 50 -12.96 9.06 22.99
CA HIS A 50 -12.21 8.18 22.10
C HIS A 50 -12.85 6.79 21.94
N PRO A 51 -14.12 6.70 21.50
CA PRO A 51 -14.81 5.43 21.40
C PRO A 51 -14.14 4.57 20.31
N SER A 52 -13.59 3.42 20.70
CA SER A 52 -12.89 2.50 19.78
C SER A 52 -13.75 1.30 19.39
N VAL A 53 -14.44 0.71 20.38
CA VAL A 53 -15.23 -0.52 20.23
C VAL A 53 -16.57 -0.37 20.91
N VAL A 54 -17.63 -0.93 20.31
CA VAL A 54 -18.97 -0.98 20.88
C VAL A 54 -19.54 -2.39 20.82
N CYS A 55 -20.20 -2.82 21.89
CA CYS A 55 -21.02 -4.03 21.90
C CYS A 55 -22.28 -3.82 22.77
N THR A 56 -23.25 -4.71 22.66
CA THR A 56 -24.55 -4.58 23.34
C THR A 56 -24.92 -5.84 24.12
N ALA A 57 -25.62 -5.67 25.23
CA ALA A 57 -26.30 -6.75 25.93
C ALA A 57 -27.74 -6.94 25.39
N PRO A 58 -28.33 -8.13 25.58
CA PRO A 58 -29.69 -8.43 25.12
C PRO A 58 -30.77 -7.50 25.70
N ASP A 59 -30.54 -6.97 26.90
CA ASP A 59 -31.44 -6.06 27.61
C ASP A 59 -31.34 -4.59 27.16
N GLY A 60 -30.53 -4.30 26.14
CA GLY A 60 -30.37 -2.96 25.57
C GLY A 60 -29.27 -2.11 26.20
N ARG A 61 -28.51 -2.62 27.19
CA ARG A 61 -27.29 -1.94 27.66
C ARG A 61 -26.24 -1.92 26.56
N VAL A 62 -25.51 -0.80 26.46
CA VAL A 62 -24.46 -0.59 25.46
C VAL A 62 -23.13 -0.42 26.17
N PHE A 63 -22.11 -1.17 25.79
CA PHE A 63 -20.75 -1.06 26.32
C PHE A 63 -19.87 -0.40 25.26
N VAL A 64 -19.21 0.68 25.65
CA VAL A 64 -18.34 1.48 24.79
C VAL A 64 -16.95 1.48 25.40
N ALA A 65 -15.96 1.01 24.64
CA ALA A 65 -14.57 1.13 25.02
C ALA A 65 -14.09 2.55 24.72
N GLU A 66 -13.45 3.16 25.71
CA GLU A 66 -12.74 4.42 25.57
C GLU A 66 -11.25 4.12 25.49
N ASP A 67 -10.66 4.38 24.33
CA ASP A 67 -9.26 4.16 24.08
C ASP A 67 -8.68 5.31 23.24
N PRO A 68 -7.89 6.22 23.85
CA PRO A 68 -7.20 7.26 23.11
C PRO A 68 -6.02 6.71 22.28
N MET A 69 -5.71 5.41 22.39
CA MET A 69 -4.49 4.79 21.92
C MET A 69 -3.26 5.56 22.43
N ASP A 70 -2.17 5.61 21.66
CA ASP A 70 -0.95 6.40 21.87
C ASP A 70 -0.95 7.74 21.09
N ILE A 71 -2.15 8.20 20.72
CA ILE A 71 -2.35 9.45 19.96
C ILE A 71 -2.23 10.68 20.85
N ARG A 72 -2.28 10.52 22.17
CA ARG A 72 -1.86 11.60 23.08
C ARG A 72 -0.35 11.69 23.09
N GLU A 73 0.20 12.90 23.00
CA GLU A 73 1.65 13.14 22.94
C GLU A 73 2.40 12.60 24.17
N ASP A 74 1.71 12.47 25.30
CA ASP A 74 2.24 12.09 26.61
C ASP A 74 1.96 10.64 27.02
N THR A 75 1.32 9.84 26.16
CA THR A 75 0.80 8.52 26.52
C THR A 75 1.54 7.40 25.80
N PRO A 76 2.35 6.59 26.51
CA PRO A 76 2.97 5.39 25.94
C PRO A 76 1.93 4.37 25.47
N ALA A 77 2.30 3.56 24.47
CA ALA A 77 1.41 2.53 23.91
C ALA A 77 1.02 1.45 24.93
N ASP A 78 1.82 1.21 25.97
CA ASP A 78 1.53 0.27 27.06
C ASP A 78 0.80 0.91 28.26
N SER A 79 0.27 2.12 28.09
CA SER A 79 -0.51 2.77 29.13
C SER A 79 -1.80 2.01 29.46
N LYS A 80 -2.20 2.07 30.74
CA LYS A 80 -3.44 1.47 31.25
C LYS A 80 -4.58 2.47 31.35
N ASN A 81 -4.77 3.26 30.30
CA ASN A 81 -5.76 4.33 30.25
C ASN A 81 -7.12 3.87 29.72
N GLY A 82 -7.20 2.64 29.18
CA GLY A 82 -8.42 2.07 28.63
C GLY A 82 -9.52 1.92 29.68
N ARG A 83 -10.74 2.29 29.29
CA ARG A 83 -11.96 2.15 30.11
C ARG A 83 -13.10 1.58 29.29
N ILE A 84 -14.08 1.03 29.97
CA ILE A 84 -15.34 0.61 29.36
C ILE A 84 -16.48 1.31 30.09
N ILE A 85 -17.28 2.06 29.34
CA ILE A 85 -18.48 2.73 29.83
C ILE A 85 -19.70 1.90 29.44
N CYS A 86 -20.55 1.60 30.41
CA CYS A 86 -21.85 0.97 30.19
C CYS A 86 -22.94 2.04 30.23
N LEU A 87 -23.67 2.18 29.12
CA LEU A 87 -24.83 3.03 28.95
C LEU A 87 -26.08 2.18 29.15
N HIS A 88 -26.92 2.55 30.12
CA HIS A 88 -28.14 1.84 30.46
C HIS A 88 -29.34 2.42 29.70
N PRO A 89 -30.35 1.59 29.37
CA PRO A 89 -31.66 2.09 29.01
C PRO A 89 -32.16 3.10 30.07
N GLY A 90 -32.71 4.23 29.62
CA GLY A 90 -33.15 5.32 30.51
C GLY A 90 -32.05 6.31 30.95
N GLY A 91 -30.83 6.19 30.42
CA GLY A 91 -29.80 7.23 30.50
C GLY A 91 -28.82 7.13 31.69
N LYS A 92 -28.94 6.13 32.56
CA LYS A 92 -27.94 5.85 33.60
C LYS A 92 -26.62 5.40 32.95
N ARG A 93 -25.48 5.79 33.53
CA ARG A 93 -24.13 5.41 33.07
C ARG A 93 -23.32 4.81 34.20
N THR A 94 -22.53 3.77 33.91
CA THR A 94 -21.60 3.15 34.86
C THR A 94 -20.25 2.90 34.20
N VAL A 95 -19.17 3.00 34.97
CA VAL A 95 -17.86 2.50 34.53
C VAL A 95 -17.86 0.98 34.74
N PHE A 96 -17.79 0.23 33.65
CA PHE A 96 -17.77 -1.22 33.70
C PHE A 96 -16.40 -1.74 34.16
N ALA A 97 -15.34 -1.26 33.53
CA ALA A 97 -13.95 -1.57 33.87
C ALA A 97 -13.05 -0.37 33.53
N SER A 98 -11.91 -0.27 34.20
CA SER A 98 -10.89 0.78 34.00
C SER A 98 -9.51 0.22 34.30
N GLY A 99 -8.45 0.92 33.87
CA GLY A 99 -7.08 0.44 34.09
C GLY A 99 -6.70 -0.66 33.09
N LEU A 100 -7.36 -0.69 31.94
CA LEU A 100 -7.10 -1.62 30.85
C LEU A 100 -6.03 -1.06 29.92
N HIS A 101 -5.29 -1.93 29.24
CA HIS A 101 -4.50 -1.50 28.09
C HIS A 101 -5.42 -1.12 26.91
N ALA A 102 -4.83 -0.86 25.74
CA ALA A 102 -5.55 -0.52 24.53
C ALA A 102 -6.65 -1.55 24.19
N VAL A 103 -7.91 -1.11 24.15
CA VAL A 103 -9.09 -1.96 24.02
C VAL A 103 -9.54 -2.01 22.57
N PHE A 104 -9.34 -3.16 21.92
CA PHE A 104 -9.55 -3.35 20.47
C PHE A 104 -10.60 -4.42 20.13
N GLY A 105 -11.22 -5.06 21.13
CA GLY A 105 -12.30 -6.01 20.90
C GLY A 105 -13.18 -6.23 22.12
N MET A 106 -14.49 -6.40 21.90
CA MET A 106 -15.47 -6.71 22.95
C MET A 106 -16.61 -7.60 22.45
N GLN A 107 -17.02 -8.56 23.28
CA GLN A 107 -18.19 -9.44 23.05
C GLN A 107 -18.94 -9.67 24.37
N TYR A 108 -20.25 -9.44 24.35
CA TYR A 108 -21.13 -9.81 25.48
C TYR A 108 -21.69 -11.21 25.26
N LEU A 109 -21.59 -12.06 26.28
CA LEU A 109 -22.07 -13.44 26.22
C LEU A 109 -22.50 -13.92 27.61
N GLU A 110 -23.80 -14.14 27.80
CA GLU A 110 -24.38 -14.81 28.98
C GLU A 110 -23.93 -14.24 30.32
N GLY A 111 -24.10 -12.92 30.50
CA GLY A 111 -23.74 -12.25 31.75
C GLY A 111 -22.24 -12.00 31.90
N LYS A 112 -21.47 -12.13 30.82
CA LYS A 112 -20.04 -11.85 30.80
C LYS A 112 -19.68 -10.90 29.67
N LEU A 113 -18.71 -10.03 29.92
CA LEU A 113 -18.07 -9.21 28.90
C LEU A 113 -16.66 -9.71 28.67
N TYR A 114 -16.38 -10.15 27.44
CA TYR A 114 -15.06 -10.53 26.97
C TYR A 114 -14.39 -9.32 26.37
N VAL A 115 -13.19 -8.99 26.81
CA VAL A 115 -12.48 -7.76 26.48
C VAL A 115 -11.07 -8.08 26.02
N LEU A 116 -10.78 -7.80 24.75
CA LEU A 116 -9.42 -7.81 24.22
C LEU A 116 -8.78 -6.45 24.49
N HIS A 117 -7.86 -6.43 25.45
CA HIS A 117 -7.02 -5.27 25.78
C HIS A 117 -5.55 -5.69 25.74
N ASN A 118 -4.90 -5.48 24.60
CA ASN A 118 -3.59 -6.07 24.33
C ASN A 118 -2.55 -5.69 25.39
N PRO A 119 -1.78 -6.63 25.97
CA PRO A 119 -1.52 -7.99 25.47
C PRO A 119 -2.40 -9.09 26.12
N SER A 120 -3.62 -8.79 26.54
CA SER A 120 -4.49 -9.75 27.25
C SER A 120 -5.91 -9.77 26.70
N LEU A 121 -6.57 -10.94 26.82
CA LEU A 121 -8.01 -11.06 26.67
C LEU A 121 -8.61 -11.50 28.00
N THR A 122 -9.38 -10.61 28.62
CA THR A 122 -9.96 -10.79 29.95
C THR A 122 -11.47 -10.96 29.86
N VAL A 123 -12.01 -11.91 30.60
CA VAL A 123 -13.46 -12.04 30.81
C VAL A 123 -13.86 -11.43 32.15
N PHE A 124 -14.92 -10.62 32.14
CA PHE A 124 -15.52 -10.04 33.32
C PHE A 124 -16.94 -10.59 33.49
N ARG A 125 -17.33 -10.93 34.73
CA ARG A 125 -18.74 -11.13 35.06
C ARG A 125 -19.43 -9.77 35.16
N ASP A 126 -20.56 -9.62 34.49
CA ASP A 126 -21.38 -8.41 34.51
C ASP A 126 -22.30 -8.39 35.74
N GLU A 127 -22.06 -7.45 36.65
CA GLU A 127 -22.94 -7.14 37.77
C GLU A 127 -23.67 -5.82 37.50
N ASN A 128 -24.67 -5.87 36.63
CA ASN A 128 -25.54 -4.73 36.30
C ASN A 128 -24.76 -3.49 35.81
N GLY A 129 -23.87 -3.69 34.84
CA GLY A 129 -23.08 -2.63 34.22
C GLY A 129 -21.77 -2.34 34.95
N THR A 130 -21.34 -3.22 35.86
CA THR A 130 -20.03 -3.18 36.52
C THR A 130 -19.35 -4.55 36.40
N GLY A 131 -18.10 -4.58 35.94
CA GLY A 131 -17.33 -5.81 35.77
C GLY A 131 -16.74 -6.32 37.08
N ARG A 132 -16.87 -7.63 37.32
CA ARG A 132 -16.23 -8.37 38.43
C ARG A 132 -15.48 -9.59 37.92
N ASP A 133 -14.74 -10.23 38.83
CA ASP A 133 -14.12 -11.54 38.63
C ASP A 133 -13.30 -11.63 37.34
N ALA A 134 -12.49 -10.60 37.10
CA ALA A 134 -11.63 -10.50 35.94
C ALA A 134 -10.72 -11.72 35.84
N LEU A 135 -10.78 -12.42 34.71
CA LEU A 135 -9.94 -13.58 34.43
C LEU A 135 -9.33 -13.47 33.03
N ASP A 136 -8.00 -13.48 32.95
CA ASP A 136 -7.29 -13.52 31.68
C ASP A 136 -7.37 -14.93 31.09
N ILE A 137 -7.98 -15.06 29.92
CA ILE A 137 -8.14 -16.34 29.22
C ILE A 137 -7.16 -16.48 28.05
N LEU A 138 -6.64 -15.36 27.55
CA LEU A 138 -5.47 -15.31 26.66
C LEU A 138 -4.47 -14.28 27.20
N THR A 139 -3.18 -14.60 27.14
CA THR A 139 -2.08 -13.69 27.49
C THR A 139 -1.06 -13.63 26.36
N HIS A 140 -0.22 -12.60 26.32
CA HIS A 140 0.80 -12.38 25.28
C HIS A 140 0.18 -12.34 23.87
N THR A 141 -0.97 -11.67 23.73
CA THR A 141 -1.61 -11.51 22.42
C THR A 141 -0.78 -10.63 21.48
N LEU A 142 0.28 -9.97 21.96
CA LEU A 142 1.12 -9.07 21.18
C LEU A 142 2.61 -9.33 21.46
N PRO A 143 3.51 -9.24 20.46
CA PRO A 143 4.93 -9.52 20.65
C PRO A 143 5.64 -8.52 21.59
N GLU A 144 6.38 -9.05 22.56
CA GLU A 144 7.29 -8.26 23.41
C GLU A 144 8.72 -8.17 22.81
N PRO A 145 9.48 -7.07 23.01
CA PRO A 145 9.08 -5.74 23.49
C PRO A 145 8.96 -4.73 22.33
N TRP A 146 7.97 -4.87 21.43
CA TRP A 146 7.87 -3.95 20.27
C TRP A 146 6.46 -3.44 19.99
N ALA A 147 5.61 -3.47 21.02
CA ALA A 147 4.35 -2.73 21.06
C ALA A 147 4.35 -1.62 22.11
N ARG A 148 5.49 -0.96 22.32
CA ARG A 148 5.65 0.13 23.30
C ARG A 148 5.80 1.52 22.71
N GLU A 149 5.55 1.67 21.40
CA GLU A 149 5.63 2.98 20.75
C GLU A 149 4.40 3.31 19.88
N TRP A 150 3.59 2.32 19.45
CA TRP A 150 2.32 2.55 18.72
C TRP A 150 1.38 1.31 18.71
N ASN A 151 0.09 1.48 19.00
CA ASN A 151 -0.97 0.45 18.97
C ASN A 151 -1.65 0.23 17.60
N ASP A 152 -0.90 0.36 16.50
CA ASP A 152 -1.39 0.09 15.13
C ASP A 152 -1.15 -1.38 14.68
N HIS A 153 -1.97 -1.93 13.77
CA HIS A 153 -1.85 -3.30 13.23
C HIS A 153 -1.78 -4.45 14.27
N ILE A 154 -2.39 -4.26 15.43
CA ILE A 154 -2.41 -5.23 16.53
C ILE A 154 -3.60 -6.20 16.40
N PRO A 155 -3.69 -7.28 17.21
CA PRO A 155 -4.92 -8.05 17.30
C PRO A 155 -6.10 -7.19 17.69
N ALA A 156 -7.19 -7.39 16.98
CA ALA A 156 -8.41 -6.63 17.11
C ALA A 156 -9.61 -7.57 17.11
N ASN A 157 -10.81 -7.01 17.31
CA ASN A 157 -12.13 -7.62 17.50
C ASN A 157 -12.31 -9.12 17.15
N PHE A 158 -13.23 -9.76 17.86
CA PHE A 158 -13.50 -11.19 17.72
C PHE A 158 -14.99 -11.50 17.75
N LYS A 159 -15.40 -12.58 17.06
CA LYS A 159 -16.82 -12.98 16.96
C LYS A 159 -17.02 -14.47 17.20
N LEU A 160 -18.15 -14.82 17.82
CA LEU A 160 -18.55 -16.20 18.10
C LEU A 160 -19.21 -16.85 16.86
N GLY A 161 -18.65 -17.99 16.43
CA GLY A 161 -19.24 -18.91 15.45
C GLY A 161 -20.31 -19.84 16.06
N MET A 162 -21.17 -20.41 15.22
CA MET A 162 -22.09 -21.49 15.61
C MET A 162 -21.33 -22.77 15.97
N ASP A 163 -20.08 -22.95 15.55
CA ASP A 163 -19.23 -24.07 15.98
C ASP A 163 -18.64 -23.90 17.40
N GLY A 164 -18.99 -22.80 18.08
CA GLY A 164 -18.59 -22.53 19.46
C GLY A 164 -17.17 -22.03 19.62
N TRP A 165 -16.57 -21.45 18.57
CA TRP A 165 -15.28 -20.79 18.61
C TRP A 165 -15.40 -19.27 18.52
N PHE A 166 -14.54 -18.55 19.24
CA PHE A 166 -14.24 -17.17 18.93
C PHE A 166 -13.19 -17.11 17.81
N TYR A 167 -13.44 -16.27 16.81
CA TYR A 167 -12.52 -15.95 15.73
C TYR A 167 -11.94 -14.56 15.96
N LEU A 168 -10.63 -14.45 16.11
CA LEU A 168 -9.87 -13.25 16.44
C LEU A 168 -9.19 -12.69 15.19
N SER A 169 -9.47 -11.42 14.87
CA SER A 169 -8.72 -10.68 13.87
C SER A 169 -7.31 -10.36 14.34
N VAL A 170 -6.33 -10.55 13.47
CA VAL A 170 -4.93 -10.23 13.78
C VAL A 170 -4.27 -9.45 12.63
N GLY A 171 -3.76 -8.25 12.94
CA GLY A 171 -2.91 -7.48 12.03
C GLY A 171 -1.47 -8.02 11.93
N ASP A 172 -0.65 -7.42 11.08
CA ASP A 172 0.65 -7.96 10.66
C ASP A 172 1.77 -7.90 11.69
N LYS A 173 1.53 -7.29 12.85
CA LYS A 173 2.35 -7.49 14.06
C LYS A 173 2.23 -8.92 14.60
N GLY A 174 1.13 -9.61 14.30
CA GLY A 174 0.95 -11.02 14.61
C GLY A 174 0.70 -11.31 16.10
N LEU A 175 0.74 -12.61 16.44
CA LEU A 175 0.67 -13.13 17.81
C LEU A 175 2.00 -13.79 18.15
N TYR A 176 2.66 -13.46 19.25
CA TYR A 176 3.91 -14.12 19.64
C TYR A 176 3.89 -14.51 21.11
N GLY A 177 4.03 -15.81 21.38
CA GLY A 177 3.90 -16.37 22.72
C GLY A 177 2.46 -16.39 23.24
N CYS A 178 1.46 -16.14 22.39
CA CYS A 178 0.07 -16.05 22.79
C CYS A 178 -0.36 -17.36 23.45
N THR A 179 -0.76 -17.30 24.71
CA THR A 179 -0.98 -18.47 25.55
C THR A 179 -2.44 -18.55 25.96
N GLY A 180 -3.08 -19.68 25.62
CA GLY A 180 -4.45 -20.01 26.02
C GLY A 180 -4.55 -20.56 27.44
N SER A 181 -5.77 -20.68 27.96
CA SER A 181 -6.04 -21.14 29.34
C SER A 181 -5.65 -22.60 29.58
N ASP A 182 -5.53 -23.40 28.52
CA ASP A 182 -5.06 -24.79 28.53
C ASP A 182 -3.52 -24.91 28.38
N GLY A 183 -2.81 -23.79 28.34
CA GLY A 183 -1.35 -23.73 28.19
C GLY A 183 -0.85 -23.88 26.75
N ARG A 184 -1.72 -23.96 25.74
CA ARG A 184 -1.29 -23.93 24.33
C ARG A 184 -0.69 -22.57 23.99
N VAL A 185 0.47 -22.59 23.35
CA VAL A 185 1.19 -21.40 22.89
C VAL A 185 1.12 -21.30 21.37
N LEU A 186 0.76 -20.12 20.86
CA LEU A 186 0.60 -19.85 19.44
C LEU A 186 1.49 -18.70 18.97
N ASN A 187 2.16 -18.91 17.83
CA ASN A 187 2.89 -17.88 17.10
C ASN A 187 2.28 -17.71 15.70
N LEU A 188 1.65 -16.56 15.45
CA LEU A 188 1.13 -16.16 14.14
C LEU A 188 2.02 -15.04 13.60
N LYS A 189 2.90 -15.36 12.64
CA LYS A 189 3.72 -14.35 11.95
C LYS A 189 2.87 -13.66 10.87
N GLY A 190 2.83 -12.33 10.89
CA GLY A 190 2.00 -11.55 9.97
C GLY A 190 0.52 -11.57 10.39
N GLY A 191 -0.35 -11.04 9.52
CA GLY A 191 -1.77 -10.92 9.83
C GLY A 191 -2.55 -12.17 9.43
N GLY A 192 -3.70 -12.38 10.07
CA GLY A 192 -4.49 -13.58 9.89
C GLY A 192 -5.67 -13.66 10.84
N ILE A 193 -6.20 -14.86 11.01
CA ILE A 193 -7.22 -15.16 12.01
C ILE A 193 -6.69 -16.26 12.91
N ALA A 194 -6.76 -16.04 14.22
CA ALA A 194 -6.65 -17.09 15.22
C ALA A 194 -8.04 -17.44 15.75
N ARG A 195 -8.23 -18.64 16.30
CA ARG A 195 -9.47 -19.00 16.99
C ARG A 195 -9.20 -19.71 18.31
N PHE A 196 -10.12 -19.55 19.26
CA PHE A 196 -10.06 -20.15 20.60
C PHE A 196 -11.49 -20.40 21.14
N ARG A 197 -11.63 -21.27 22.15
CA ARG A 197 -12.90 -21.51 22.84
C ARG A 197 -13.23 -20.35 23.79
N PRO A 198 -14.51 -20.13 24.15
CA PRO A 198 -14.89 -19.08 25.11
C PRO A 198 -14.28 -19.20 26.52
N ASP A 199 -13.63 -20.31 26.84
CA ASP A 199 -12.86 -20.49 28.08
C ASP A 199 -11.34 -20.24 27.89
N GLY A 200 -10.89 -19.89 26.69
CA GLY A 200 -9.49 -19.67 26.33
C GLY A 200 -8.74 -20.90 25.83
N SER A 201 -9.38 -22.07 25.78
CA SER A 201 -8.75 -23.33 25.36
C SER A 201 -8.73 -23.50 23.83
N GLU A 202 -7.99 -24.51 23.37
CA GLU A 202 -7.91 -24.92 21.96
C GLU A 202 -7.37 -23.87 20.99
N LEU A 203 -6.60 -22.87 21.47
CA LEU A 203 -6.02 -21.82 20.63
C LEU A 203 -5.29 -22.38 19.37
N GLU A 204 -5.71 -21.95 18.18
CA GLU A 204 -5.11 -22.35 16.90
C GLU A 204 -5.20 -21.29 15.79
N ILE A 205 -4.37 -21.43 14.75
CA ILE A 205 -4.39 -20.57 13.56
C ILE A 205 -5.50 -21.04 12.61
N PHE A 206 -6.37 -20.11 12.21
CA PHE A 206 -7.39 -20.34 11.19
C PHE A 206 -6.90 -19.94 9.80
N SER A 207 -6.26 -18.79 9.63
CA SER A 207 -5.74 -18.30 8.34
C SER A 207 -4.58 -17.33 8.52
N THR A 208 -3.81 -17.06 7.46
CA THR A 208 -2.63 -16.18 7.45
C THR A 208 -2.55 -15.33 6.18
N GLY A 209 -1.71 -14.29 6.19
CA GLY A 209 -1.32 -13.54 5.00
C GLY A 209 -2.15 -12.30 4.69
N VAL A 210 -2.80 -11.70 5.69
CA VAL A 210 -3.43 -10.36 5.59
C VAL A 210 -2.57 -9.31 6.30
N ARG A 211 -2.87 -8.01 6.12
CA ARG A 211 -2.05 -6.92 6.68
C ARG A 211 -2.63 -6.33 7.95
N ASN A 212 -3.79 -5.70 7.91
CA ASN A 212 -4.39 -5.05 9.07
C ASN A 212 -5.93 -5.14 9.00
N ILE A 213 -6.45 -6.23 9.59
CA ILE A 213 -7.88 -6.47 9.76
C ILE A 213 -8.29 -6.10 11.19
N LEU A 214 -9.29 -5.23 11.32
CA LEU A 214 -9.75 -4.73 12.62
C LEU A 214 -11.00 -5.45 13.16
N ASP A 215 -11.77 -6.11 12.29
CA ASP A 215 -12.99 -6.82 12.67
C ASP A 215 -13.36 -7.91 11.64
N LEU A 216 -14.26 -8.81 12.02
CA LEU A 216 -14.81 -9.88 11.19
C LEU A 216 -16.33 -9.79 11.09
N ALA A 217 -16.84 -9.93 9.87
CA ALA A 217 -18.25 -10.19 9.62
C ALA A 217 -18.47 -11.69 9.45
N ILE A 218 -19.45 -12.25 10.17
CA ILE A 218 -19.80 -13.67 10.11
C ILE A 218 -21.25 -13.82 9.65
N THR A 219 -21.49 -14.60 8.60
CA THR A 219 -22.84 -14.84 8.06
C THR A 219 -23.63 -15.82 8.92
N ALA A 220 -24.91 -16.02 8.58
CA ALA A 220 -25.75 -17.02 9.25
C ALA A 220 -25.25 -18.47 9.07
N GLU A 221 -24.41 -18.73 8.06
CA GLU A 221 -23.79 -20.03 7.77
C GLU A 221 -22.34 -20.12 8.29
N ASP A 222 -21.88 -19.14 9.08
CA ASP A 222 -20.50 -19.01 9.53
C ASP A 222 -19.46 -18.90 8.41
N GLU A 223 -19.79 -18.20 7.31
CA GLU A 223 -18.77 -17.71 6.36
C GLU A 223 -18.16 -16.41 6.91
N LEU A 224 -16.84 -16.27 6.86
CA LEU A 224 -16.11 -15.18 7.51
C LEU A 224 -15.58 -14.17 6.48
N PHE A 225 -15.72 -12.88 6.75
CA PHE A 225 -15.24 -11.81 5.89
C PHE A 225 -14.47 -10.77 6.69
N SER A 226 -13.40 -10.24 6.09
CA SER A 226 -12.62 -9.14 6.64
C SER A 226 -12.57 -7.96 5.67
N TYR A 227 -12.46 -6.76 6.22
CA TYR A 227 -12.13 -5.54 5.47
C TYR A 227 -10.73 -5.12 5.90
N ASP A 228 -9.75 -5.37 5.03
CA ASP A 228 -8.32 -5.31 5.32
C ASP A 228 -7.70 -4.05 4.71
N ASN A 229 -6.71 -3.47 5.38
CA ASN A 229 -5.87 -2.40 4.84
C ASN A 229 -4.60 -2.98 4.24
N THR A 230 -4.37 -2.83 2.94
CA THR A 230 -3.16 -3.28 2.24
C THR A 230 -2.26 -2.11 1.79
N ASP A 231 -0.97 -2.38 1.54
CA ASP A 231 0.02 -1.40 1.06
C ASP A 231 0.27 -1.46 -0.46
N GLU A 232 -0.50 -2.28 -1.16
CA GLU A 232 -0.63 -2.25 -2.62
C GLU A 232 -1.06 -0.82 -2.98
N HIS A 233 -0.29 -0.07 -3.77
CA HIS A 233 -0.67 1.23 -4.33
C HIS A 233 -1.25 2.34 -3.40
N GLN A 234 -0.75 2.46 -2.15
CA GLN A 234 -1.08 3.52 -1.16
C GLN A 234 -2.38 3.27 -0.35
N TRP A 235 -2.31 2.39 0.65
CA TRP A 235 -3.28 2.22 1.74
C TRP A 235 -4.69 1.88 1.25
N MET A 236 -4.83 0.70 0.64
CA MET A 236 -6.08 0.26 -0.01
C MET A 236 -6.94 -0.57 0.93
N GLY A 237 -8.26 -0.31 0.94
CA GLY A 237 -9.25 -1.16 1.59
C GLY A 237 -9.63 -2.34 0.70
N ARG A 238 -9.56 -3.57 1.20
CA ARG A 238 -9.94 -4.78 0.45
C ARG A 238 -10.88 -5.69 1.22
N LEU A 239 -11.94 -6.15 0.57
CA LEU A 239 -12.88 -7.12 1.12
C LEU A 239 -12.39 -8.54 0.80
N THR A 240 -12.23 -9.37 1.83
CA THR A 240 -11.67 -10.72 1.69
C THR A 240 -12.56 -11.77 2.35
N HIS A 241 -12.85 -12.86 1.63
CA HIS A 241 -13.48 -14.04 2.18
C HIS A 241 -12.42 -14.90 2.88
N MET A 242 -12.58 -15.10 4.19
CA MET A 242 -11.62 -15.73 5.09
C MET A 242 -11.96 -17.21 5.27
N VAL A 243 -11.11 -18.10 4.75
CA VAL A 243 -11.35 -19.55 4.78
C VAL A 243 -10.33 -20.30 5.65
N GLU A 244 -10.73 -21.48 6.12
CA GLU A 244 -9.86 -22.32 6.94
C GLU A 244 -8.60 -22.72 6.17
N GLY A 245 -7.43 -22.52 6.79
CA GLY A 245 -6.13 -22.76 6.21
C GLY A 245 -5.72 -21.76 5.13
N GLY A 246 -6.50 -20.69 4.89
CA GLY A 246 -6.24 -19.69 3.86
C GLY A 246 -4.90 -18.97 4.02
N GLU A 247 -4.17 -18.82 2.91
CA GLU A 247 -2.91 -18.06 2.82
C GLU A 247 -3.08 -16.91 1.80
N TYR A 248 -3.15 -15.65 2.24
CA TYR A 248 -3.44 -14.46 1.39
C TYR A 248 -2.21 -13.66 0.96
N GLY A 249 -1.01 -14.16 1.29
CA GLY A 249 0.25 -13.75 0.69
C GLY A 249 0.96 -12.54 1.30
N TYR A 250 0.30 -11.70 2.09
CA TYR A 250 1.01 -10.62 2.78
C TYR A 250 2.01 -11.20 3.80
N PRO A 251 3.25 -10.69 3.91
CA PRO A 251 3.81 -9.50 3.25
C PRO A 251 4.69 -9.74 2.00
N TYR A 252 4.77 -10.94 1.43
CA TYR A 252 5.75 -11.21 0.36
C TYR A 252 5.23 -11.91 -0.90
N ASP A 253 4.11 -12.62 -0.80
CA ASP A 253 3.50 -13.40 -1.88
C ASP A 253 2.30 -12.67 -2.51
N PHE A 254 2.08 -11.40 -2.14
CA PHE A 254 0.95 -10.58 -2.59
C PHE A 254 1.26 -9.67 -3.80
N ILE A 255 2.50 -9.21 -3.98
CA ILE A 255 2.94 -8.46 -5.18
C ILE A 255 4.32 -8.97 -5.70
N PRO A 256 4.44 -9.45 -6.96
CA PRO A 256 3.34 -9.97 -7.77
C PRO A 256 2.74 -11.21 -7.08
N ARG A 257 1.43 -11.41 -7.23
CA ARG A 257 0.74 -12.55 -6.63
C ARG A 257 1.37 -13.86 -7.10
N ARG A 258 1.78 -14.69 -6.14
CA ARG A 258 2.28 -16.03 -6.44
C ARG A 258 1.11 -16.98 -6.79
N PRO A 259 1.32 -17.95 -7.69
CA PRO A 259 0.34 -18.99 -7.96
C PRO A 259 -0.11 -19.69 -6.68
N TYR A 260 -1.40 -20.00 -6.57
CA TYR A 260 -2.05 -20.66 -5.42
C TYR A 260 -2.07 -19.84 -4.10
N THR A 261 -1.68 -18.57 -4.09
CA THR A 261 -2.02 -17.66 -2.99
C THR A 261 -3.46 -17.16 -3.14
N LEU A 262 -4.28 -17.18 -2.08
CA LEU A 262 -5.66 -16.66 -2.11
C LEU A 262 -5.67 -15.12 -2.19
N TRP A 263 -6.82 -14.53 -2.55
CA TRP A 263 -6.92 -13.10 -2.82
C TRP A 263 -8.22 -12.48 -2.29
N MET A 264 -8.27 -11.15 -2.31
CA MET A 264 -9.47 -10.37 -2.02
C MET A 264 -10.58 -10.66 -3.03
N MET A 265 -11.82 -10.49 -2.58
CA MET A 265 -13.03 -10.50 -3.40
C MET A 265 -13.23 -9.19 -4.14
N HIS A 266 -12.87 -8.07 -3.50
CA HIS A 266 -13.06 -6.75 -4.06
C HIS A 266 -12.06 -5.75 -3.49
N ASP A 267 -11.69 -4.81 -4.35
CA ASP A 267 -10.78 -3.72 -4.07
C ASP A 267 -11.56 -2.41 -3.98
N PHE A 268 -11.52 -1.77 -2.83
CA PHE A 268 -12.18 -0.50 -2.61
C PHE A 268 -11.25 0.71 -2.85
N GLY A 269 -9.98 0.51 -3.21
CA GLY A 269 -9.00 1.59 -3.37
C GLY A 269 -8.62 2.26 -2.04
N ALA A 270 -8.00 3.44 -2.12
CA ALA A 270 -7.47 4.16 -0.96
C ALA A 270 -8.54 4.39 0.14
N GLY A 271 -8.22 3.99 1.37
CA GLY A 271 -9.11 4.07 2.53
C GLY A 271 -8.42 3.63 3.82
N ALA A 272 -9.19 3.57 4.90
CA ALA A 272 -8.74 2.96 6.15
C ALA A 272 -9.87 2.08 6.70
N ALA A 273 -9.88 0.82 6.25
CA ALA A 273 -10.82 -0.21 6.64
C ALA A 273 -10.80 -0.43 8.16
N CYS A 274 -11.97 -0.47 8.79
CA CYS A 274 -12.12 -0.67 10.23
C CYS A 274 -13.20 -1.73 10.55
N GLY A 275 -14.23 -1.36 11.31
CA GLY A 275 -15.28 -2.27 11.80
C GLY A 275 -16.11 -2.92 10.70
N THR A 276 -16.56 -4.15 10.96
CA THR A 276 -17.38 -4.93 10.03
C THR A 276 -18.55 -5.63 10.75
N LEU A 277 -19.71 -5.73 10.09
CA LEU A 277 -20.87 -6.50 10.55
C LEU A 277 -21.48 -7.29 9.39
N CYS A 278 -22.26 -8.32 9.71
CA CYS A 278 -23.17 -8.98 8.78
C CYS A 278 -24.60 -8.92 9.34
N ASN A 279 -25.58 -8.64 8.48
CA ASN A 279 -26.99 -8.76 8.84
C ASN A 279 -27.39 -10.24 8.91
N THR A 280 -27.70 -10.70 10.12
CA THR A 280 -28.10 -12.10 10.40
C THR A 280 -29.43 -12.16 11.17
N ASP A 281 -30.24 -11.13 11.01
CA ASP A 281 -31.58 -10.94 11.59
C ASP A 281 -32.60 -10.71 10.47
N ASP A 282 -33.90 -10.80 10.76
CA ASP A 282 -35.00 -10.57 9.80
C ASP A 282 -35.73 -9.23 10.01
N ALA A 283 -35.20 -8.38 10.90
CA ALA A 283 -35.78 -7.08 11.15
C ALA A 283 -35.58 -6.07 10.01
N LEU A 284 -34.57 -6.27 9.16
CA LEU A 284 -34.35 -5.50 7.92
C LEU A 284 -35.06 -6.16 6.73
N PRO A 285 -35.28 -5.44 5.62
CA PRO A 285 -35.87 -6.01 4.41
C PRO A 285 -35.13 -7.27 3.92
N PRO A 286 -35.82 -8.28 3.37
CA PRO A 286 -35.21 -9.55 2.98
C PRO A 286 -34.01 -9.43 2.02
N GLU A 287 -34.00 -8.43 1.14
CA GLU A 287 -32.90 -8.12 0.23
C GLU A 287 -31.62 -7.63 0.94
N MET A 288 -31.70 -7.28 2.22
CA MET A 288 -30.56 -6.90 3.05
C MET A 288 -30.03 -8.07 3.91
N ASN A 289 -30.69 -9.23 3.89
CA ASN A 289 -30.25 -10.38 4.66
C ASN A 289 -28.90 -10.90 4.13
N GLY A 290 -27.95 -11.10 5.04
CA GLY A 290 -26.58 -11.50 4.69
C GLY A 290 -25.68 -10.37 4.19
N ASN A 291 -26.20 -9.14 4.01
CA ASN A 291 -25.36 -8.00 3.63
C ASN A 291 -24.33 -7.69 4.71
N LEU A 292 -23.14 -7.28 4.26
CA LEU A 292 -22.06 -6.82 5.10
C LEU A 292 -22.18 -5.29 5.30
N LEU A 293 -21.77 -4.78 6.45
CA LEU A 293 -21.54 -3.37 6.70
C LEU A 293 -20.04 -3.18 6.94
N LEU A 294 -19.41 -2.28 6.17
CA LEU A 294 -17.98 -2.02 6.21
C LEU A 294 -17.74 -0.56 6.61
N ALA A 295 -17.17 -0.32 7.79
CA ALA A 295 -16.74 1.00 8.21
C ALA A 295 -15.37 1.33 7.61
N ASP A 296 -15.22 2.57 7.11
CA ASP A 296 -13.99 3.09 6.56
C ASP A 296 -13.69 4.46 7.16
N PHE A 297 -12.67 4.49 8.01
CA PHE A 297 -12.19 5.69 8.69
C PHE A 297 -11.70 6.75 7.69
N GLY A 298 -10.92 6.33 6.69
CA GLY A 298 -10.30 7.24 5.72
C GLY A 298 -11.31 7.82 4.75
N LYS A 299 -12.30 7.03 4.34
CA LYS A 299 -13.40 7.47 3.46
C LYS A 299 -14.56 8.12 4.19
N ARG A 300 -14.60 8.03 5.52
CA ARG A 300 -15.66 8.61 6.36
C ARG A 300 -17.01 7.97 6.07
N GLN A 301 -17.04 6.66 5.85
CA GLN A 301 -18.20 5.97 5.30
C GLN A 301 -18.51 4.68 6.06
N VAL A 302 -19.79 4.30 6.04
CA VAL A 302 -20.21 2.91 6.26
C VAL A 302 -20.87 2.42 4.98
N THR A 303 -20.27 1.40 4.37
CA THR A 303 -20.73 0.84 3.10
C THR A 303 -21.45 -0.47 3.35
N MET A 304 -22.70 -0.56 2.91
CA MET A 304 -23.44 -1.81 2.87
C MET A 304 -23.10 -2.59 1.59
N VAL A 305 -22.69 -3.84 1.74
CA VAL A 305 -22.24 -4.69 0.64
C VAL A 305 -23.09 -5.93 0.56
N ASN A 306 -23.70 -6.15 -0.60
CA ASN A 306 -24.35 -7.40 -0.95
C ASN A 306 -23.34 -8.34 -1.62
N ILE A 307 -23.35 -9.60 -1.19
CA ILE A 307 -22.41 -10.64 -1.64
C ILE A 307 -23.18 -11.83 -2.21
N GLU A 308 -22.58 -12.48 -3.20
CA GLU A 308 -23.12 -13.68 -3.84
C GLU A 308 -22.06 -14.77 -3.93
N ARG A 309 -22.51 -16.04 -3.84
CA ARG A 309 -21.63 -17.20 -3.91
C ARG A 309 -20.99 -17.28 -5.30
N GLU A 310 -19.68 -17.46 -5.36
CA GLU A 310 -18.92 -17.71 -6.58
C GLU A 310 -17.94 -18.86 -6.34
N GLY A 311 -18.30 -20.04 -6.85
CA GLY A 311 -17.52 -21.25 -6.60
C GLY A 311 -17.49 -21.62 -5.11
N ALA A 312 -16.30 -21.87 -4.57
CA ALA A 312 -16.07 -22.11 -3.15
C ALA A 312 -15.87 -20.81 -2.33
N SER A 313 -15.97 -19.65 -2.98
CA SER A 313 -15.84 -18.33 -2.36
C SER A 313 -17.06 -17.45 -2.67
N TRP A 314 -16.90 -16.14 -2.56
CA TRP A 314 -17.93 -15.15 -2.80
C TRP A 314 -17.38 -14.02 -3.67
N ARG A 315 -18.29 -13.29 -4.31
CA ARG A 315 -18.00 -12.02 -4.99
C ARG A 315 -18.87 -10.91 -4.45
N MET A 316 -18.41 -9.67 -4.57
CA MET A 316 -19.25 -8.51 -4.33
C MET A 316 -20.25 -8.36 -5.49
N ALA A 317 -21.54 -8.32 -5.19
CA ALA A 317 -22.58 -8.07 -6.18
C ALA A 317 -22.93 -6.58 -6.27
N ARG A 318 -23.06 -5.91 -5.12
CA ARG A 318 -23.40 -4.49 -5.03
C ARG A 318 -22.84 -3.86 -3.76
N ALA A 319 -22.45 -2.58 -3.84
CA ALA A 319 -22.11 -1.76 -2.68
C ALA A 319 -22.98 -0.49 -2.63
N VAL A 320 -23.36 -0.07 -1.43
CA VAL A 320 -24.17 1.12 -1.17
C VAL A 320 -23.59 1.86 0.03
N GLU A 321 -23.12 3.08 -0.23
CA GLU A 321 -22.72 4.02 0.82
C GLU A 321 -23.94 4.55 1.57
N LEU A 322 -23.88 4.56 2.92
CA LEU A 322 -25.00 4.99 3.76
C LEU A 322 -25.02 6.49 4.02
N PHE A 323 -23.87 7.14 4.09
CA PHE A 323 -23.73 8.57 4.42
C PHE A 323 -23.38 9.38 3.17
N PRO A 324 -24.36 10.01 2.49
CA PRO A 324 -24.06 10.97 1.43
C PRO A 324 -23.44 12.24 2.03
N ASN A 325 -22.26 12.64 1.56
CA ASN A 325 -21.53 13.84 2.01
C ASN A 325 -21.29 13.86 3.54
N PRO A 326 -20.57 12.87 4.09
CA PRO A 326 -20.30 12.81 5.53
C PRO A 326 -19.49 14.04 5.98
N PRO A 327 -19.73 14.57 7.20
CA PRO A 327 -18.96 15.67 7.77
C PRO A 327 -17.45 15.42 7.75
N ASP A 328 -16.66 16.48 7.66
CA ASP A 328 -15.20 16.38 7.60
C ASP A 328 -14.58 15.74 8.83
N ASP A 329 -15.25 15.78 9.97
CA ASP A 329 -14.85 15.15 11.22
C ASP A 329 -15.46 13.75 11.43
N PHE A 330 -16.31 13.22 10.55
CA PHE A 330 -16.90 11.88 10.75
C PHE A 330 -15.87 10.77 10.47
N ARG A 331 -15.56 9.93 11.46
CA ARG A 331 -14.51 8.90 11.42
C ARG A 331 -15.00 7.59 12.04
N PRO A 332 -15.78 6.80 11.29
CA PRO A 332 -16.33 5.54 11.80
C PRO A 332 -15.22 4.50 11.97
N VAL A 333 -15.06 3.96 13.18
CA VAL A 333 -14.04 2.95 13.50
C VAL A 333 -14.66 1.62 13.95
N GLY A 334 -15.60 1.66 14.89
CA GLY A 334 -16.21 0.47 15.49
C GLY A 334 -17.70 0.35 15.16
N LEU A 335 -18.17 -0.88 14.91
CA LEU A 335 -19.57 -1.18 14.64
C LEU A 335 -20.12 -2.23 15.62
N GLY A 336 -21.38 -2.09 16.03
CA GLY A 336 -22.05 -3.09 16.87
C GLY A 336 -23.57 -3.12 16.70
N TRP A 337 -24.16 -4.30 16.51
CA TRP A 337 -25.61 -4.44 16.41
C TRP A 337 -26.32 -4.07 17.72
N ALA A 338 -27.47 -3.41 17.62
CA ALA A 338 -28.42 -3.30 18.71
C ALA A 338 -29.26 -4.59 18.83
N PRO A 339 -29.78 -4.94 20.02
CA PRO A 339 -30.56 -6.15 20.21
C PRO A 339 -31.93 -6.14 19.49
N ASP A 340 -32.37 -4.99 18.98
CA ASP A 340 -33.61 -4.86 18.22
C ASP A 340 -33.53 -5.49 16.81
N GLY A 341 -32.33 -5.71 16.27
CA GLY A 341 -32.06 -6.30 14.95
C GLY A 341 -32.17 -5.33 13.78
N LYS A 342 -32.66 -4.11 14.00
CA LYS A 342 -32.85 -3.09 12.93
C LYS A 342 -31.96 -1.86 13.10
N SER A 343 -31.21 -1.81 14.20
CA SER A 343 -30.29 -0.72 14.49
C SER A 343 -28.87 -1.22 14.77
N PHE A 344 -27.89 -0.38 14.48
CA PHE A 344 -26.49 -0.60 14.84
C PHE A 344 -25.86 0.70 15.36
N TYR A 345 -24.79 0.55 16.13
CA TYR A 345 -24.01 1.65 16.68
C TYR A 345 -22.73 1.87 15.88
N ILE A 346 -22.30 3.13 15.81
CA ILE A 346 -21.03 3.55 15.21
C ILE A 346 -20.22 4.29 16.27
N CYS A 347 -19.03 3.79 16.56
CA CYS A 347 -17.97 4.54 17.24
C CYS A 347 -17.35 5.50 16.23
N ASP A 348 -17.43 6.80 16.50
CA ASP A 348 -16.89 7.85 15.66
C ASP A 348 -15.78 8.59 16.41
N TRP A 349 -14.58 8.54 15.86
CA TRP A 349 -13.37 8.99 16.54
C TRP A 349 -13.12 10.50 16.43
N GLN A 350 -13.73 11.15 15.44
CA GLN A 350 -13.68 12.59 15.15
C GLN A 350 -12.39 13.22 14.58
N PHE A 351 -11.26 12.52 14.52
CA PHE A 351 -10.00 13.10 14.02
C PHE A 351 -9.28 12.18 13.05
N ARG A 352 -8.47 12.78 12.16
CA ARG A 352 -7.85 12.07 11.04
C ARG A 352 -6.50 11.47 11.39
N ASP A 353 -5.51 12.22 11.89
CA ASP A 353 -4.15 11.65 12.13
C ASP A 353 -3.25 12.51 13.06
N GLN A 354 -3.79 13.52 13.73
CA GLN A 354 -2.97 14.43 14.56
C GLN A 354 -2.96 13.97 16.02
N LYS A 355 -1.75 13.83 16.59
CA LYS A 355 -1.63 13.71 18.04
C LYS A 355 -2.30 14.90 18.68
N THR A 356 -3.26 14.64 19.55
CA THR A 356 -4.10 15.66 20.15
C THR A 356 -4.31 15.34 21.62
N ASN A 357 -4.22 16.37 22.43
CA ASN A 357 -4.55 16.28 23.85
C ASN A 357 -6.04 16.58 24.11
N GLN A 358 -6.84 16.79 23.05
CA GLN A 358 -8.28 17.03 23.13
C GLN A 358 -9.04 15.71 23.32
N ASP A 359 -9.98 15.73 24.25
CA ASP A 359 -10.97 14.66 24.38
C ASP A 359 -12.02 14.81 23.28
N LEU A 360 -12.11 13.83 22.38
CA LEU A 360 -13.04 13.83 21.25
C LEU A 360 -13.75 12.47 21.16
N GLY A 361 -14.84 12.40 20.42
CA GLY A 361 -15.51 11.14 20.12
C GLY A 361 -17.03 11.20 20.26
N ARG A 362 -17.72 10.43 19.42
CA ARG A 362 -19.17 10.33 19.36
C ARG A 362 -19.60 8.87 19.25
N LEU A 363 -20.76 8.56 19.81
CA LEU A 363 -21.46 7.30 19.59
C LEU A 363 -22.77 7.60 18.88
N TRP A 364 -22.92 7.06 17.68
CA TRP A 364 -24.14 7.18 16.89
C TRP A 364 -24.95 5.89 16.94
N LYS A 365 -26.28 5.98 16.93
CA LYS A 365 -27.19 4.88 16.63
C LYS A 365 -27.80 5.11 15.26
N VAL A 366 -27.67 4.14 14.36
CA VAL A 366 -28.30 4.13 13.05
C VAL A 366 -29.45 3.13 13.08
N THR A 367 -30.63 3.52 12.62
CA THR A 367 -31.87 2.73 12.72
C THR A 367 -32.60 2.70 11.38
N TRP A 368 -33.00 1.52 10.93
CA TRP A 368 -33.92 1.38 9.81
C TRP A 368 -35.32 1.89 10.20
N THR A 369 -35.87 2.76 9.35
CA THR A 369 -37.18 3.43 9.56
C THR A 369 -38.27 2.95 8.61
N GLY A 370 -37.93 2.14 7.60
CA GLY A 370 -38.92 1.49 6.75
C GLY A 370 -39.61 0.31 7.45
N ASP A 371 -40.41 -0.42 6.68
CA ASP A 371 -41.14 -1.59 7.18
C ASP A 371 -40.16 -2.66 7.70
N SER A 372 -40.53 -3.27 8.82
CA SER A 372 -39.78 -4.33 9.48
C SER A 372 -40.65 -5.57 9.59
N SER A 373 -40.12 -6.71 9.16
CA SER A 373 -40.80 -8.01 9.27
C SER A 373 -40.24 -8.86 10.42
N ALA A 374 -39.64 -8.22 11.43
CA ALA A 374 -38.95 -8.89 12.52
C ALA A 374 -39.84 -9.94 13.22
N THR A 375 -39.39 -11.18 13.24
CA THR A 375 -40.02 -12.22 14.03
C THR A 375 -39.83 -11.92 15.53
N ALA A 376 -40.90 -12.05 16.31
CA ALA A 376 -40.85 -11.81 17.74
C ALA A 376 -39.87 -12.75 18.44
N ARG A 377 -38.89 -12.19 19.14
CA ARG A 377 -37.95 -12.97 19.95
C ARG A 377 -38.69 -13.64 21.11
N PRO A 378 -38.38 -14.90 21.46
CA PRO A 378 -39.04 -15.58 22.57
C PRO A 378 -38.86 -14.86 23.91
N GLU A 379 -39.85 -14.93 24.81
CA GLU A 379 -39.80 -14.26 26.12
C GLU A 379 -38.58 -14.67 26.96
N TRP A 380 -38.14 -15.92 26.83
CA TRP A 380 -36.97 -16.44 27.56
C TRP A 380 -35.62 -15.96 27.01
N TRP A 381 -35.59 -15.36 25.81
CA TRP A 381 -34.34 -15.06 25.13
C TRP A 381 -33.48 -14.06 25.90
N ILE A 382 -34.07 -12.98 26.42
CA ILE A 382 -33.33 -11.95 27.17
C ILE A 382 -32.68 -12.56 28.41
N ASP A 383 -33.42 -13.35 29.18
CA ASP A 383 -32.91 -13.99 30.39
C ASP A 383 -31.75 -14.93 30.10
N LEU A 384 -31.93 -15.90 29.19
CA LEU A 384 -30.87 -16.86 28.86
C LEU A 384 -29.65 -16.17 28.24
N ALA A 385 -29.85 -15.23 27.30
CA ALA A 385 -28.75 -14.51 26.64
C ALA A 385 -28.00 -13.58 27.61
N SER A 386 -28.63 -13.17 28.71
CA SER A 386 -28.02 -12.38 29.79
C SER A 386 -27.41 -13.25 30.90
N GLY A 387 -27.46 -14.58 30.77
CA GLY A 387 -26.91 -15.53 31.75
C GLY A 387 -27.82 -15.80 32.96
N ASN A 388 -29.06 -15.32 32.94
CA ASN A 388 -30.04 -15.63 33.98
C ASN A 388 -30.50 -17.09 33.85
N LYS A 389 -30.65 -17.77 34.98
CA LYS A 389 -31.18 -19.13 35.00
C LYS A 389 -32.69 -19.09 34.80
N GLN A 390 -33.16 -19.64 33.68
CA GLN A 390 -34.58 -19.85 33.42
C GLN A 390 -34.80 -21.28 32.95
N ALA A 391 -35.82 -21.95 33.50
CA ALA A 391 -36.23 -23.26 33.02
C ALA A 391 -37.05 -23.09 31.74
N VAL A 392 -36.47 -23.45 30.60
CA VAL A 392 -37.15 -23.45 29.29
C VAL A 392 -37.29 -24.90 28.82
N PRO A 393 -38.48 -25.36 28.40
CA PRO A 393 -38.62 -26.71 27.87
C PRO A 393 -37.69 -26.96 26.67
N LEU A 394 -36.98 -28.10 26.67
CA LEU A 394 -36.03 -28.46 25.60
C LEU A 394 -36.67 -28.41 24.20
N ALA A 395 -37.95 -28.78 24.07
CA ALA A 395 -38.70 -28.71 22.81
C ALA A 395 -38.82 -27.26 22.28
N GLN A 396 -39.03 -26.27 23.16
CA GLN A 396 -39.10 -24.85 22.77
C GLN A 396 -37.73 -24.35 22.31
N LEU A 397 -36.65 -24.74 23.00
CA LEU A 397 -35.29 -24.40 22.59
C LEU A 397 -34.93 -25.05 21.23
N ALA A 398 -35.32 -26.30 21.01
CA ALA A 398 -35.10 -26.99 19.74
C ALA A 398 -35.91 -26.38 18.57
N GLU A 399 -37.12 -25.86 18.84
CA GLU A 399 -37.89 -25.08 17.87
C GLU A 399 -37.20 -23.76 17.53
N ALA A 400 -36.63 -23.07 18.53
CA ALA A 400 -35.93 -21.80 18.36
C ALA A 400 -34.65 -21.88 17.52
N LEU A 401 -34.12 -23.08 17.26
CA LEU A 401 -33.05 -23.28 16.26
C LEU A 401 -33.49 -22.87 14.85
N ALA A 402 -34.80 -22.78 14.57
CA ALA A 402 -35.34 -22.29 13.31
C ALA A 402 -35.61 -20.77 13.29
N HIS A 403 -35.38 -20.06 14.40
CA HIS A 403 -35.65 -18.63 14.48
C HIS A 403 -34.77 -17.84 13.50
N PRO A 404 -35.27 -16.82 12.79
CA PRO A 404 -34.51 -16.07 11.79
C PRO A 404 -33.35 -15.23 12.37
N ALA A 405 -33.51 -14.67 13.58
CA ALA A 405 -32.43 -14.02 14.30
C ALA A 405 -31.34 -15.01 14.77
N ARG A 406 -30.09 -14.81 14.32
CA ARG A 406 -28.92 -15.62 14.73
C ARG A 406 -28.67 -15.59 16.24
N SER A 407 -28.94 -14.47 16.91
CA SER A 407 -28.77 -14.33 18.37
C SER A 407 -29.68 -15.27 19.17
N VAL A 408 -30.91 -15.50 18.69
CA VAL A 408 -31.86 -16.46 19.29
C VAL A 408 -31.37 -17.88 19.07
N ARG A 409 -30.97 -18.23 17.84
CA ARG A 409 -30.47 -19.58 17.52
C ARG A 409 -29.23 -19.96 18.33
N LEU A 410 -28.26 -19.05 18.44
CA LEU A 410 -27.04 -19.30 19.21
C LEU A 410 -27.32 -19.44 20.71
N THR A 411 -28.26 -18.66 21.25
CA THR A 411 -28.66 -18.77 22.66
C THR A 411 -29.37 -20.10 22.91
N ALA A 412 -30.30 -20.49 22.04
CA ALA A 412 -30.97 -21.79 22.11
C ALA A 412 -29.98 -22.95 22.02
N GLN A 413 -29.06 -22.92 21.06
CA GLN A 413 -28.03 -23.95 20.87
C GLN A 413 -27.18 -24.14 22.13
N ARG A 414 -26.67 -23.06 22.74
CA ARG A 414 -25.85 -23.16 23.96
C ARG A 414 -26.68 -23.60 25.17
N ALA A 415 -27.92 -23.12 25.30
CA ALA A 415 -28.83 -23.56 26.35
C ALA A 415 -29.14 -25.06 26.26
N LEU A 416 -29.33 -25.59 25.04
CA LEU A 416 -29.50 -27.03 24.81
C LEU A 416 -28.24 -27.84 25.15
N ALA A 417 -27.05 -27.27 24.95
CA ALA A 417 -25.79 -27.93 25.28
C ALA A 417 -25.43 -27.84 26.77
N ALA A 418 -26.06 -26.96 27.54
CA ALA A 418 -25.74 -26.70 28.94
C ALA A 418 -26.52 -27.60 29.92
N ASN A 419 -25.79 -28.31 30.79
CA ASN A 419 -26.31 -28.96 32.02
C ASN A 419 -27.57 -29.84 31.84
N VAL A 420 -27.54 -30.76 30.89
CA VAL A 420 -28.57 -31.79 30.70
C VAL A 420 -28.12 -33.08 31.40
N CYS A 421 -28.99 -33.74 32.17
CA CYS A 421 -28.61 -35.04 32.77
C CYS A 421 -28.47 -36.12 31.68
N GLU A 422 -27.72 -37.20 31.92
CA GLU A 422 -27.43 -38.21 30.89
C GLU A 422 -28.68 -38.82 30.22
N VAL A 423 -29.77 -38.98 30.97
CA VAL A 423 -31.05 -39.50 30.44
C VAL A 423 -31.69 -38.49 29.49
N GLU A 424 -31.78 -37.22 29.89
CA GLU A 424 -32.32 -36.14 29.05
C GLU A 424 -31.41 -35.88 27.83
N LYS A 425 -30.09 -36.05 27.98
CA LYS A 425 -29.11 -35.90 26.90
C LYS A 425 -29.36 -36.89 25.78
N THR A 426 -29.63 -38.15 26.11
CA THR A 426 -29.94 -39.20 25.11
C THR A 426 -31.20 -38.87 24.33
N VAL A 427 -32.27 -38.43 25.02
CA VAL A 427 -33.54 -38.03 24.40
C VAL A 427 -33.36 -36.79 23.52
N LEU A 428 -32.60 -35.80 24.00
CA LEU A 428 -32.30 -34.59 23.26
C LEU A 428 -31.49 -34.85 21.99
N ILE A 429 -30.48 -35.71 22.06
CA ILE A 429 -29.69 -36.13 20.89
C ILE A 429 -30.59 -36.76 19.83
N ALA A 430 -31.52 -37.64 20.22
CA ALA A 430 -32.47 -38.23 19.28
C ALA A 430 -33.35 -37.17 18.61
N ALA A 431 -33.92 -36.24 19.38
CA ALA A 431 -34.74 -35.15 18.86
C ALA A 431 -33.96 -34.21 17.92
N LEU A 432 -32.72 -33.84 18.29
CA LEU A 432 -31.86 -33.00 17.45
C LEU A 432 -31.43 -33.72 16.17
N THR A 433 -31.22 -35.03 16.23
CA THR A 433 -30.93 -35.86 15.05
C THR A 433 -32.12 -35.84 14.08
N GLU A 434 -33.36 -35.92 14.59
CA GLU A 434 -34.56 -35.76 13.76
C GLU A 434 -34.65 -34.38 13.12
N VAL A 435 -34.36 -33.31 13.88
CA VAL A 435 -34.29 -31.94 13.33
C VAL A 435 -33.25 -31.85 12.22
N LEU A 436 -32.05 -32.41 12.43
CA LEU A 436 -30.93 -32.39 11.48
C LEU A 436 -31.28 -33.07 10.14
N VAL A 437 -31.87 -34.27 10.19
CA VAL A 437 -32.14 -35.06 8.97
C VAL A 437 -33.45 -34.69 8.27
N SER A 438 -34.37 -33.99 8.93
CA SER A 438 -35.68 -33.69 8.36
C SER A 438 -35.59 -32.64 7.24
N PRO A 439 -35.99 -32.97 5.98
CA PRO A 439 -36.00 -32.01 4.88
C PRO A 439 -37.09 -30.94 5.01
N TYR A 440 -38.04 -31.12 5.93
CA TYR A 440 -39.11 -30.16 6.21
C TYR A 440 -38.67 -29.05 7.19
N ARG A 441 -37.49 -29.18 7.81
CA ARG A 441 -36.94 -28.15 8.70
C ARG A 441 -36.11 -27.14 7.90
N PRO A 442 -36.13 -25.85 8.27
CA PRO A 442 -35.31 -24.83 7.61
C PRO A 442 -33.80 -25.18 7.64
N PRO A 443 -33.02 -24.87 6.58
CA PRO A 443 -31.60 -25.21 6.52
C PRO A 443 -30.79 -24.74 7.75
N LEU A 444 -30.99 -23.49 8.19
CA LEU A 444 -30.31 -22.97 9.37
C LEU A 444 -30.65 -23.75 10.65
N ALA A 445 -31.88 -24.23 10.81
CA ALA A 445 -32.27 -25.07 11.95
C ALA A 445 -31.50 -26.39 11.96
N ARG A 446 -31.32 -26.99 10.78
CA ARG A 446 -30.57 -28.24 10.59
C ARG A 446 -29.08 -28.04 10.89
N MET A 447 -28.50 -26.93 10.44
CA MET A 447 -27.10 -26.57 10.75
C MET A 447 -26.88 -26.32 12.25
N HIS A 448 -27.77 -25.58 12.91
CA HIS A 448 -27.67 -25.37 14.34
C HIS A 448 -27.90 -26.68 15.13
N ALA A 449 -28.77 -27.58 14.67
CA ALA A 449 -28.91 -28.91 15.27
C ALA A 449 -27.61 -29.72 15.14
N LEU A 450 -26.94 -29.70 13.96
CA LEU A 450 -25.62 -30.32 13.77
C LEU A 450 -24.59 -29.82 14.79
N TRP A 451 -24.47 -28.50 14.95
CA TRP A 451 -23.49 -27.92 15.88
C TRP A 451 -23.91 -28.02 17.36
N THR A 452 -25.21 -28.18 17.65
CA THR A 452 -25.68 -28.53 18.99
C THR A 452 -25.29 -29.97 19.35
N LEU A 453 -25.44 -30.91 18.40
CA LEU A 453 -24.97 -32.29 18.56
C LEU A 453 -23.44 -32.33 18.76
N ASP A 454 -22.70 -31.52 17.99
CA ASP A 454 -21.25 -31.36 18.19
C ASP A 454 -20.90 -30.87 19.61
N ALA A 455 -21.62 -29.90 20.14
CA ALA A 455 -21.38 -29.39 21.50
C ALA A 455 -21.74 -30.42 22.59
N LEU A 456 -22.75 -31.27 22.36
CA LEU A 456 -23.22 -32.27 23.34
C LEU A 456 -22.26 -33.46 23.48
N ASP A 457 -21.81 -34.01 22.36
CA ASP A 457 -21.00 -35.24 22.35
C ASP A 457 -20.05 -35.36 21.14
N GLN A 458 -19.69 -34.23 20.52
CA GLN A 458 -18.87 -34.18 19.31
C GLN A 458 -19.53 -34.84 18.09
N GLY A 459 -20.86 -34.97 18.12
CA GLY A 459 -21.66 -35.61 17.09
C GLY A 459 -21.46 -37.13 17.03
N VAL A 460 -20.94 -37.76 18.09
CA VAL A 460 -20.64 -39.20 18.10
C VAL A 460 -21.92 -40.02 18.00
N SER A 461 -22.95 -39.70 18.78
CA SER A 461 -24.21 -40.45 18.76
C SER A 461 -25.00 -40.29 17.45
N ALA A 462 -24.79 -39.17 16.75
CA ALA A 462 -25.43 -38.88 15.46
C ALA A 462 -24.52 -39.16 14.24
N ARG A 463 -23.35 -39.77 14.45
CA ARG A 463 -22.27 -39.89 13.46
C ARG A 463 -22.73 -40.42 12.11
N ASP A 464 -23.51 -41.50 12.10
CA ASP A 464 -23.98 -42.14 10.87
C ASP A 464 -24.84 -41.19 10.02
N ARG A 465 -25.71 -40.40 10.69
CA ARG A 465 -26.55 -39.40 10.02
C ARG A 465 -25.72 -38.21 9.52
N ILE A 466 -24.70 -37.78 10.25
CA ILE A 466 -23.80 -36.72 9.81
C ILE A 466 -23.00 -37.18 8.57
N LEU A 467 -22.53 -38.42 8.55
CA LEU A 467 -21.85 -39.01 7.39
C LEU A 467 -22.77 -39.12 6.16
N GLU A 468 -24.04 -39.51 6.37
CA GLU A 468 -25.06 -39.53 5.32
C GLU A 468 -25.27 -38.14 4.70
N LEU A 469 -25.40 -37.10 5.53
CA LEU A 469 -25.59 -35.73 5.08
C LEU A 469 -24.33 -35.16 4.40
N ALA A 470 -23.14 -35.50 4.90
CA ALA A 470 -21.87 -35.17 4.24
C ALA A 470 -21.78 -35.76 2.82
N GLY A 471 -22.44 -36.89 2.57
CA GLY A 471 -22.57 -37.54 1.25
C GLY A 471 -23.77 -37.08 0.42
N GLY A 472 -24.57 -36.14 0.92
CA GLY A 472 -25.83 -35.70 0.31
C GLY A 472 -25.67 -34.68 -0.81
N THR A 473 -26.80 -34.30 -1.41
CA THR A 473 -26.90 -33.31 -2.51
C THR A 473 -27.30 -31.90 -2.04
N ASP A 474 -27.68 -31.73 -0.77
CA ASP A 474 -27.89 -30.41 -0.16
C ASP A 474 -26.52 -29.79 0.10
N HIS A 475 -26.08 -28.89 -0.78
CA HIS A 475 -24.71 -28.40 -0.78
C HIS A 475 -24.31 -27.71 0.52
N ALA A 476 -25.22 -26.94 1.11
CA ALA A 476 -24.94 -26.16 2.32
C ALA A 476 -24.81 -27.09 3.52
N LEU A 477 -25.73 -28.05 3.67
CA LEU A 477 -25.67 -29.00 4.77
C LEU A 477 -24.54 -30.03 4.61
N ALA A 478 -24.25 -30.48 3.39
CA ALA A 478 -23.11 -31.36 3.11
C ALA A 478 -21.79 -30.66 3.48
N ALA A 479 -21.62 -29.39 3.07
CA ALA A 479 -20.44 -28.59 3.44
C ALA A 479 -20.30 -28.41 4.97
N GLN A 480 -21.39 -28.11 5.68
CA GLN A 480 -21.38 -27.99 7.15
C GLN A 480 -21.08 -29.32 7.84
N SER A 481 -21.64 -30.43 7.35
CA SER A 481 -21.37 -31.77 7.89
C SER A 481 -19.91 -32.16 7.69
N LEU A 482 -19.35 -31.90 6.50
CA LEU A 482 -17.91 -32.09 6.23
C LEU A 482 -17.04 -31.20 7.11
N ARG A 483 -17.43 -29.93 7.34
CA ARG A 483 -16.71 -29.03 8.27
C ARG A 483 -16.71 -29.59 9.69
N GLN A 484 -17.86 -30.05 10.21
CA GLN A 484 -17.95 -30.65 11.55
C GLN A 484 -17.05 -31.89 11.67
N LEU A 485 -17.14 -32.82 10.70
CA LEU A 485 -16.32 -34.04 10.66
C LEU A 485 -14.82 -33.73 10.55
N SER A 486 -14.47 -32.68 9.79
CA SER A 486 -13.10 -32.18 9.63
C SER A 486 -12.54 -31.64 10.93
N GLN A 487 -13.31 -30.80 11.65
CA GLN A 487 -12.89 -30.24 12.94
C GLN A 487 -12.65 -31.34 13.99
N ARG A 488 -13.48 -32.38 13.99
CA ARG A 488 -13.34 -33.54 14.89
C ARG A 488 -12.37 -34.62 14.38
N ARG A 489 -11.75 -34.42 13.21
CA ARG A 489 -10.78 -35.32 12.57
C ARG A 489 -11.26 -36.77 12.43
N VAL A 490 -12.51 -36.93 11.99
CA VAL A 490 -13.23 -38.22 11.97
C VAL A 490 -12.75 -39.11 10.84
N ALA A 491 -12.13 -40.24 11.15
CA ALA A 491 -11.51 -41.16 10.18
C ALA A 491 -12.54 -41.80 9.24
N GLU A 492 -13.73 -42.09 9.74
CA GLU A 492 -14.86 -42.68 9.01
C GLU A 492 -15.33 -41.78 7.86
N ALA A 493 -15.06 -40.47 7.94
CA ALA A 493 -15.44 -39.49 6.93
C ALA A 493 -14.52 -39.46 5.70
N VAL A 494 -13.40 -40.18 5.70
CA VAL A 494 -12.46 -40.21 4.56
C VAL A 494 -13.14 -40.76 3.31
N ALA A 495 -13.86 -41.88 3.41
CA ALA A 495 -14.49 -42.52 2.25
C ALA A 495 -15.56 -41.63 1.60
N VAL A 496 -16.41 -40.98 2.40
CA VAL A 496 -17.43 -40.05 1.88
C VAL A 496 -16.79 -38.79 1.29
N SER A 497 -15.74 -38.25 1.93
CA SER A 497 -15.02 -37.08 1.41
C SER A 497 -14.32 -37.36 0.08
N GLU A 498 -13.71 -38.52 -0.07
CA GLU A 498 -13.10 -38.94 -1.35
C GLU A 498 -14.12 -39.01 -2.49
N LYS A 499 -15.35 -39.45 -2.20
CA LYS A 499 -16.45 -39.41 -3.18
C LYS A 499 -16.84 -37.97 -3.53
N GLN A 500 -16.88 -37.10 -2.53
CA GLN A 500 -17.28 -35.69 -2.67
C GLN A 500 -16.25 -34.80 -3.37
N LEU A 501 -15.02 -35.27 -3.64
CA LEU A 501 -14.07 -34.57 -4.51
C LEU A 501 -14.58 -34.32 -5.94
N SER A 502 -15.58 -35.08 -6.37
CA SER A 502 -16.20 -34.95 -7.70
C SER A 502 -17.54 -34.21 -7.68
N HIS A 503 -17.93 -33.68 -6.52
CA HIS A 503 -19.23 -33.04 -6.33
C HIS A 503 -19.38 -31.78 -7.20
N THR A 504 -20.59 -31.49 -7.69
CA THR A 504 -20.87 -30.35 -8.59
C THR A 504 -20.61 -28.99 -7.92
N SER A 505 -20.98 -28.86 -6.65
CA SER A 505 -20.71 -27.68 -5.82
C SER A 505 -19.27 -27.59 -5.33
N ALA A 506 -18.61 -26.46 -5.60
CA ALA A 506 -17.22 -26.22 -5.24
C ALA A 506 -16.99 -26.13 -3.72
N ILE A 507 -17.94 -25.57 -2.94
CA ILE A 507 -17.79 -25.55 -1.48
C ILE A 507 -17.77 -26.96 -0.87
N VAL A 508 -18.54 -27.90 -1.43
CA VAL A 508 -18.52 -29.30 -0.97
C VAL A 508 -17.17 -29.92 -1.28
N ARG A 509 -16.62 -29.68 -2.47
CA ARG A 509 -15.26 -30.11 -2.84
C ARG A 509 -14.20 -29.50 -1.92
N PHE A 510 -14.32 -28.21 -1.60
CA PHE A 510 -13.42 -27.50 -0.67
C PHE A 510 -13.44 -28.17 0.71
N GLN A 511 -14.60 -28.35 1.32
CA GLN A 511 -14.71 -28.96 2.67
C GLN A 511 -14.26 -30.42 2.69
N ALA A 512 -14.61 -31.20 1.65
CA ALA A 512 -14.14 -32.57 1.48
C ALA A 512 -12.61 -32.63 1.40
N THR A 513 -12.02 -31.73 0.62
CA THR A 513 -10.57 -31.62 0.47
C THR A 513 -9.89 -31.28 1.80
N THR A 514 -10.37 -30.24 2.50
CA THR A 514 -9.84 -29.83 3.82
C THR A 514 -9.91 -30.97 4.84
N LEU A 515 -11.01 -31.74 4.85
CA LEU A 515 -11.13 -32.94 5.68
C LEU A 515 -10.04 -33.97 5.34
N LEU A 516 -9.85 -34.28 4.06
CA LEU A 516 -8.82 -35.23 3.62
C LEU A 516 -7.41 -34.77 3.99
N GLY A 517 -7.09 -33.47 3.96
CA GLY A 517 -5.81 -32.96 4.46
C GLY A 517 -5.61 -33.17 5.97
N ARG A 518 -6.69 -33.03 6.74
CA ARG A 518 -6.67 -33.22 8.20
C ARG A 518 -6.61 -34.68 8.63
N VAL A 519 -7.27 -35.58 7.90
CA VAL A 519 -7.53 -36.96 8.36
C VAL A 519 -6.99 -38.04 7.42
N GLY A 520 -6.94 -37.77 6.12
CA GLY A 520 -6.64 -38.76 5.08
C GLY A 520 -5.25 -39.37 5.15
N ASN A 521 -4.97 -40.25 4.18
CA ASN A 521 -3.71 -40.99 4.07
C ASN A 521 -3.18 -40.95 2.62
N ASP A 522 -2.21 -41.81 2.30
CA ASP A 522 -1.61 -41.91 0.96
C ASP A 522 -2.62 -42.20 -0.16
N SER A 523 -3.67 -42.98 0.10
CA SER A 523 -4.77 -43.21 -0.84
C SER A 523 -5.49 -41.91 -1.20
N SER A 524 -5.80 -41.10 -0.19
CA SER A 524 -6.44 -39.79 -0.37
C SER A 524 -5.53 -38.82 -1.12
N ALA A 525 -4.23 -38.85 -0.86
CA ALA A 525 -3.25 -38.03 -1.59
C ALA A 525 -3.24 -38.33 -3.10
N ARG A 526 -3.33 -39.62 -3.51
CA ARG A 526 -3.43 -39.98 -4.94
C ARG A 526 -4.68 -39.37 -5.59
N LYS A 527 -5.82 -39.43 -4.90
CA LYS A 527 -7.09 -38.86 -5.39
C LYS A 527 -7.05 -37.33 -5.47
N LEU A 528 -6.44 -36.68 -4.49
CA LEU A 528 -6.22 -35.23 -4.47
C LEU A 528 -5.30 -34.78 -5.62
N ILE A 529 -4.17 -35.46 -5.84
CA ILE A 529 -3.27 -35.17 -6.98
C ILE A 529 -4.03 -35.31 -8.30
N ALA A 530 -4.77 -36.41 -8.50
CA ALA A 530 -5.57 -36.61 -9.71
C ALA A 530 -6.70 -35.59 -9.89
N ARG A 531 -7.09 -34.87 -8.82
CA ARG A 531 -8.10 -33.82 -8.87
C ARG A 531 -7.53 -32.44 -9.24
N LEU A 532 -6.22 -32.22 -9.12
CA LEU A 532 -5.57 -30.94 -9.50
C LEU A 532 -5.81 -30.59 -10.97
N GLY A 533 -5.64 -31.56 -11.89
CA GLY A 533 -5.81 -31.33 -13.33
C GLY A 533 -7.22 -30.86 -13.75
N PRO A 534 -8.30 -31.54 -13.33
CA PRO A 534 -9.67 -31.17 -13.72
C PRO A 534 -10.35 -30.13 -12.81
N GLU A 535 -9.66 -29.53 -11.85
CA GLU A 535 -10.24 -28.51 -10.96
C GLU A 535 -10.02 -27.11 -11.50
N SER A 536 -11.08 -26.29 -11.54
CA SER A 536 -11.01 -24.91 -12.03
C SER A 536 -11.23 -23.87 -10.93
N ASP A 537 -11.78 -24.27 -9.78
CA ASP A 537 -12.01 -23.36 -8.67
C ASP A 537 -10.70 -23.06 -7.91
N PRO A 538 -10.28 -21.79 -7.81
CA PRO A 538 -9.00 -21.41 -7.21
C PRO A 538 -8.93 -21.72 -5.70
N PHE A 539 -10.05 -21.65 -4.97
CA PHE A 539 -10.08 -21.97 -3.55
C PHE A 539 -10.00 -23.48 -3.33
N VAL A 540 -10.63 -24.28 -4.18
CA VAL A 540 -10.51 -25.74 -4.15
C VAL A 540 -9.08 -26.17 -4.52
N LEU A 541 -8.48 -25.57 -5.55
CA LEU A 541 -7.09 -25.83 -5.92
C LEU A 541 -6.12 -25.54 -4.76
N PHE A 542 -6.29 -24.40 -4.12
CA PHE A 542 -5.53 -24.06 -2.91
C PHE A 542 -5.74 -25.10 -1.80
N ALA A 543 -6.99 -25.47 -1.51
CA ALA A 543 -7.31 -26.46 -0.49
C ALA A 543 -6.66 -27.82 -0.81
N ILE A 544 -6.62 -28.23 -2.08
CA ILE A 544 -5.99 -29.49 -2.52
C ILE A 544 -4.50 -29.45 -2.20
N SER A 545 -3.79 -28.41 -2.67
CA SER A 545 -2.35 -28.32 -2.44
C SER A 545 -1.99 -28.15 -0.96
N ASN A 546 -2.78 -27.39 -0.20
CA ASN A 546 -2.59 -27.27 1.25
C ASN A 546 -2.86 -28.60 1.98
N SER A 547 -3.87 -29.36 1.56
CA SER A 547 -4.17 -30.68 2.10
C SER A 547 -3.05 -31.68 1.79
N LEU A 548 -2.50 -31.64 0.58
CA LEU A 548 -1.33 -32.43 0.19
C LEU A 548 -0.08 -32.08 1.02
N LYS A 549 0.15 -30.80 1.31
CA LYS A 549 1.20 -30.32 2.23
C LYS A 549 1.02 -30.92 3.63
N LEU A 550 -0.20 -30.90 4.18
CA LEU A 550 -0.50 -31.48 5.50
C LEU A 550 -0.27 -33.00 5.52
N LEU A 551 -0.69 -33.72 4.48
CA LEU A 551 -0.50 -35.16 4.36
C LEU A 551 0.98 -35.53 4.18
N GLY A 552 1.73 -34.79 3.36
CA GLY A 552 3.16 -34.99 3.15
C GLY A 552 4.00 -34.81 4.43
N LYS A 553 3.56 -33.94 5.35
CA LYS A 553 4.19 -33.79 6.67
C LYS A 553 3.92 -34.96 7.62
N LYS A 554 2.85 -35.74 7.40
CA LYS A 554 2.45 -36.86 8.25
C LYS A 554 2.95 -38.21 7.74
N ASP A 555 3.00 -38.41 6.42
CA ASP A 555 3.37 -39.68 5.80
C ASP A 555 4.38 -39.49 4.66
N ALA A 556 5.57 -40.08 4.81
CA ALA A 556 6.64 -40.03 3.82
C ALA A 556 6.25 -40.67 2.47
N LYS A 557 5.29 -41.60 2.44
CA LYS A 557 4.77 -42.16 1.17
C LYS A 557 4.09 -41.09 0.32
N VAL A 558 3.46 -40.09 0.96
CA VAL A 558 2.85 -38.96 0.26
C VAL A 558 3.91 -38.07 -0.38
N LEU A 559 5.07 -37.90 0.25
CA LEU A 559 6.19 -37.16 -0.36
C LEU A 559 6.66 -37.81 -1.67
N VAL A 560 6.69 -39.15 -1.73
CA VAL A 560 7.00 -39.89 -2.97
C VAL A 560 5.99 -39.54 -4.08
N LEU A 561 4.70 -39.49 -3.74
CA LEU A 561 3.64 -39.14 -4.69
C LEU A 561 3.75 -37.70 -5.18
N LEU A 562 4.04 -36.75 -4.28
CA LEU A 562 4.21 -35.35 -4.64
C LEU A 562 5.42 -35.13 -5.55
N VAL A 563 6.55 -35.79 -5.26
CA VAL A 563 7.74 -35.72 -6.12
C VAL A 563 7.48 -36.32 -7.50
N ALA A 564 6.74 -37.42 -7.58
CA ALA A 564 6.28 -37.96 -8.86
C ALA A 564 5.35 -36.98 -9.59
N GLY A 565 4.43 -36.32 -8.86
CA GLY A 565 3.50 -35.34 -9.40
C GLY A 565 4.15 -34.09 -9.98
N ILE A 566 5.32 -33.67 -9.47
CA ILE A 566 6.12 -32.57 -10.07
C ILE A 566 6.54 -32.89 -11.52
N ALA A 567 6.72 -34.17 -11.85
CA ALA A 567 7.05 -34.62 -13.19
C ALA A 567 5.81 -34.90 -14.07
N SER A 568 4.59 -34.54 -13.61
CA SER A 568 3.38 -34.67 -14.41
C SER A 568 3.46 -33.83 -15.68
N THR A 569 2.88 -34.35 -16.76
CA THR A 569 2.68 -33.63 -18.03
C THR A 569 1.54 -32.63 -17.96
N THR A 570 0.70 -32.71 -16.92
CA THR A 570 -0.35 -31.72 -16.64
C THR A 570 0.25 -30.59 -15.80
N GLU A 571 0.38 -29.38 -16.38
CA GLU A 571 1.00 -28.23 -15.69
C GLU A 571 0.35 -27.93 -14.34
N GLN A 572 -0.97 -28.07 -14.23
CA GLN A 572 -1.71 -27.80 -13.00
C GLN A 572 -1.41 -28.83 -11.89
N GLU A 573 -1.24 -30.10 -12.23
CA GLU A 573 -0.82 -31.13 -11.28
C GLU A 573 0.62 -30.88 -10.82
N SER A 574 1.52 -30.59 -11.76
CA SER A 574 2.92 -30.25 -11.45
C SER A 574 2.99 -29.02 -10.55
N ALA A 575 2.34 -27.92 -10.93
CA ALA A 575 2.29 -26.70 -10.15
C ALA A 575 1.66 -26.89 -8.76
N GLY A 576 0.57 -27.64 -8.65
CA GLY A 576 -0.07 -27.94 -7.37
C GLY A 576 0.80 -28.79 -6.44
N CYS A 577 1.55 -29.76 -6.98
CA CYS A 577 2.52 -30.56 -6.22
C CYS A 577 3.75 -29.74 -5.81
N ARG A 578 4.25 -28.87 -6.69
CA ARG A 578 5.34 -27.92 -6.36
C ARG A 578 4.92 -26.99 -5.22
N PHE A 579 3.71 -26.43 -5.28
CA PHE A 579 3.18 -25.58 -4.22
C PHE A 579 3.05 -26.32 -2.88
N ALA A 580 2.55 -27.56 -2.90
CA ALA A 580 2.45 -28.40 -1.70
C ALA A 580 3.81 -28.67 -1.02
N LEU A 581 4.90 -28.70 -1.79
CA LEU A 581 6.26 -28.97 -1.30
C LEU A 581 7.09 -27.72 -1.00
N ARG A 582 6.65 -26.53 -1.40
CA ARG A 582 7.41 -25.27 -1.32
C ARG A 582 7.94 -24.94 0.09
N ASP A 583 7.16 -25.30 1.11
CA ASP A 583 7.41 -25.00 2.53
C ASP A 583 7.48 -26.27 3.39
N VAL A 584 8.06 -27.34 2.81
CA VAL A 584 8.28 -28.63 3.47
C VAL A 584 9.78 -28.90 3.61
N TRP A 585 10.30 -28.74 4.83
CA TRP A 585 11.68 -29.11 5.19
C TRP A 585 11.69 -30.45 5.91
N ALA A 586 11.94 -31.52 5.15
CA ALA A 586 12.00 -32.88 5.66
C ALA A 586 13.21 -33.61 5.06
N GLU A 587 14.04 -34.23 5.91
CA GLU A 587 15.22 -34.97 5.44
C GLU A 587 14.89 -36.08 4.41
N PRO A 588 13.80 -36.86 4.57
CA PRO A 588 13.42 -37.87 3.59
C PRO A 588 13.06 -37.32 2.20
N LEU A 589 12.71 -36.03 2.09
CA LEU A 589 12.37 -35.40 0.81
C LEU A 589 13.62 -35.13 -0.05
N VAL A 590 14.78 -34.90 0.57
CA VAL A 590 16.04 -34.61 -0.12
C VAL A 590 16.45 -35.70 -1.14
N PRO A 591 16.55 -36.99 -0.77
CA PRO A 591 16.91 -38.04 -1.73
C PRO A 591 15.84 -38.25 -2.81
N LEU A 592 14.56 -37.99 -2.51
CA LEU A 592 13.48 -38.06 -3.50
C LEU A 592 13.63 -36.95 -4.55
N LEU A 593 13.84 -35.71 -4.10
CA LEU A 593 14.07 -34.58 -5.00
C LEU A 593 15.35 -34.74 -5.80
N LEU A 594 16.43 -35.26 -5.22
CA LEU A 594 17.68 -35.54 -5.93
C LEU A 594 17.44 -36.39 -7.19
N GLN A 595 16.74 -37.53 -7.04
CA GLN A 595 16.48 -38.44 -8.17
C GLN A 595 15.72 -37.74 -9.31
N SER A 596 14.76 -36.89 -8.96
CA SER A 596 13.98 -36.11 -9.94
C SER A 596 14.80 -34.94 -10.53
N ALA A 597 15.57 -34.24 -9.70
CA ALA A 597 16.38 -33.06 -10.06
C ALA A 597 17.48 -33.34 -11.09
N LEU A 598 17.90 -34.60 -11.27
CA LEU A 598 18.82 -34.99 -12.34
C LEU A 598 18.26 -34.76 -13.75
N LYS A 599 16.94 -34.63 -13.89
CA LYS A 599 16.24 -34.47 -15.19
C LYS A 599 15.11 -33.45 -15.19
N ASN A 600 14.73 -32.92 -14.02
CA ASN A 600 13.60 -32.01 -13.86
C ASN A 600 14.03 -30.72 -13.15
N PRO A 601 14.08 -29.58 -13.87
CA PRO A 601 14.49 -28.30 -13.29
C PRO A 601 13.63 -27.84 -12.11
N ALA A 602 12.34 -28.17 -12.09
CA ALA A 602 11.46 -27.82 -10.97
C ALA A 602 11.82 -28.57 -9.68
N ALA A 603 12.27 -29.81 -9.78
CA ALA A 603 12.77 -30.56 -8.62
C ALA A 603 14.11 -30.00 -8.13
N ALA A 604 14.98 -29.55 -9.06
CA ALA A 604 16.24 -28.87 -8.71
C ALA A 604 15.99 -27.53 -8.01
N GLU A 605 14.99 -26.76 -8.47
CA GLU A 605 14.55 -25.52 -7.83
C GLU A 605 14.06 -25.78 -6.39
N LEU A 606 13.21 -26.78 -6.18
CA LEU A 606 12.75 -27.17 -4.84
C LEU A 606 13.90 -27.64 -3.94
N LEU A 607 14.86 -28.38 -4.48
CA LEU A 607 16.03 -28.83 -3.73
C LEU A 607 16.93 -27.67 -3.32
N ARG A 608 17.19 -26.71 -4.23
CA ARG A 608 17.85 -25.44 -3.91
C ARG A 608 17.09 -24.67 -2.84
N ALA A 609 15.77 -24.60 -2.98
CA ALA A 609 14.89 -23.95 -2.03
C ALA A 609 15.01 -24.54 -0.62
N MET A 610 15.27 -25.84 -0.51
CA MET A 610 15.47 -26.54 0.75
C MET A 610 16.86 -26.35 1.36
N VAL A 611 17.83 -25.66 0.75
CA VAL A 611 19.17 -25.50 1.38
C VAL A 611 19.06 -24.82 2.74
N PHE A 612 18.25 -23.79 2.83
CA PHE A 612 17.97 -23.09 4.08
C PHE A 612 16.48 -23.11 4.39
N GLN A 613 16.12 -22.85 5.63
CA GLN A 613 14.74 -22.59 6.03
C GLN A 613 14.60 -21.14 6.54
N PRO A 614 13.39 -20.59 6.61
CA PRO A 614 13.14 -19.35 7.32
C PRO A 614 13.63 -19.44 8.77
N ALA A 615 14.29 -18.40 9.27
CA ALA A 615 14.64 -18.33 10.68
C ALA A 615 13.37 -18.34 11.54
N PRO A 616 13.39 -18.95 12.74
CA PRO A 616 12.29 -18.84 13.69
C PRO A 616 11.94 -17.36 13.92
N TRP A 617 10.67 -17.02 13.76
CA TRP A 617 10.21 -15.67 14.01
C TRP A 617 10.17 -15.40 15.51
N ARG A 618 10.70 -14.26 15.94
CA ARG A 618 10.89 -13.88 17.35
C ARG A 618 10.00 -12.71 17.78
N GLY A 619 8.85 -12.53 17.13
CA GLY A 619 7.95 -11.40 17.39
C GLY A 619 8.35 -10.09 16.71
N GLU A 620 9.36 -10.13 15.83
CA GLU A 620 9.85 -8.95 15.09
C GLU A 620 8.86 -8.50 14.00
N TRP A 621 8.59 -7.21 13.88
CA TRP A 621 7.73 -6.64 12.84
C TRP A 621 8.55 -5.95 11.73
N SER A 622 8.13 -6.09 10.47
CA SER A 622 8.92 -5.77 9.27
C SER A 622 8.79 -4.33 8.74
N ALA A 623 8.17 -3.43 9.50
CA ALA A 623 7.79 -2.07 9.10
C ALA A 623 6.81 -1.99 7.89
N TYR A 624 6.30 -0.79 7.61
CA TYR A 624 5.34 -0.51 6.53
C TYR A 624 5.95 -0.79 5.13
N HIS A 625 5.10 -1.19 4.16
CA HIS A 625 5.46 -1.45 2.75
C HIS A 625 6.50 -2.57 2.49
N PRO A 626 6.34 -3.78 3.06
CA PRO A 626 7.26 -4.88 2.80
C PRO A 626 7.31 -5.33 1.35
N ALA A 627 6.29 -5.06 0.51
CA ALA A 627 6.35 -5.31 -0.94
C ALA A 627 7.47 -4.57 -1.68
N LYS A 628 7.96 -3.46 -1.12
CA LYS A 628 9.11 -2.73 -1.68
C LYS A 628 10.45 -3.30 -1.23
N SER A 629 10.43 -4.30 -0.34
CA SER A 629 11.59 -5.01 0.18
C SER A 629 11.60 -6.44 -0.35
N PRO A 630 12.76 -7.00 -0.71
CA PRO A 630 12.83 -8.43 -1.00
C PRO A 630 12.45 -9.22 0.26
N PRO A 631 11.78 -10.38 0.13
CA PRO A 631 11.55 -11.27 1.25
C PRO A 631 12.90 -11.61 1.90
N PRO A 632 12.97 -11.70 3.24
CA PRO A 632 14.19 -12.10 3.90
C PRO A 632 14.60 -13.47 3.35
N PRO A 633 15.86 -13.63 2.90
CA PRO A 633 16.31 -14.91 2.39
C PRO A 633 16.13 -15.97 3.48
N ARG A 634 16.01 -17.22 3.05
CA ARG A 634 16.02 -18.36 3.99
C ARG A 634 17.34 -18.31 4.76
N ALA A 635 17.25 -17.95 6.04
CA ALA A 635 18.37 -17.37 6.79
C ALA A 635 19.03 -18.34 7.78
N THR A 636 18.54 -19.58 7.88
CA THR A 636 19.12 -20.55 8.81
C THR A 636 19.22 -21.96 8.24
N ARG A 637 20.27 -22.66 8.67
CA ARG A 637 20.45 -24.09 8.38
C ARG A 637 19.40 -24.88 9.16
N TRP A 638 19.05 -26.04 8.64
CA TRP A 638 18.19 -27.03 9.28
C TRP A 638 18.87 -28.41 9.17
N PRO A 639 18.39 -29.45 9.89
CA PRO A 639 19.06 -30.75 9.92
C PRO A 639 19.39 -31.34 8.52
N GLY A 640 18.56 -31.09 7.51
CA GLY A 640 18.78 -31.56 6.14
C GLY A 640 19.59 -30.64 5.21
N THR A 641 20.09 -29.49 5.66
CA THR A 641 20.86 -28.54 4.83
C THR A 641 22.05 -29.22 4.15
N ASP A 642 22.86 -29.97 4.90
CA ASP A 642 24.07 -30.60 4.35
C ASP A 642 23.74 -31.72 3.37
N ALA A 643 22.63 -32.42 3.59
CA ALA A 643 22.13 -33.42 2.66
C ALA A 643 21.66 -32.76 1.35
N ALA A 644 20.97 -31.63 1.43
CA ALA A 644 20.53 -30.86 0.26
C ALA A 644 21.73 -30.33 -0.55
N LEU A 645 22.74 -29.75 0.11
CA LEU A 645 23.97 -29.28 -0.54
C LEU A 645 24.73 -30.42 -1.24
N ARG A 646 24.89 -31.58 -0.58
CA ARG A 646 25.48 -32.77 -1.22
C ARG A 646 24.67 -33.23 -2.42
N ALA A 647 23.35 -33.24 -2.33
CA ALA A 647 22.47 -33.60 -3.44
C ALA A 647 22.63 -32.62 -4.62
N LEU A 648 22.72 -31.31 -4.36
CA LEU A 648 22.96 -30.29 -5.39
C LEU A 648 24.35 -30.45 -6.03
N SER A 649 25.39 -30.80 -5.27
CA SER A 649 26.69 -31.15 -5.82
C SER A 649 26.63 -32.35 -6.78
N VAL A 650 25.80 -33.36 -6.48
CA VAL A 650 25.54 -34.48 -7.41
C VAL A 650 24.80 -34.00 -8.66
N VAL A 651 23.77 -33.15 -8.52
CA VAL A 651 23.04 -32.57 -9.66
C VAL A 651 23.98 -31.78 -10.57
N LEU A 652 24.83 -30.92 -9.99
CA LEU A 652 25.82 -30.13 -10.72
C LEU A 652 26.76 -31.03 -11.54
N ALA A 653 27.23 -32.13 -10.95
CA ALA A 653 28.21 -33.01 -11.59
C ALA A 653 27.60 -33.98 -12.62
N THR A 654 26.33 -34.37 -12.48
CA THR A 654 25.76 -35.52 -13.21
C THR A 654 24.55 -35.20 -14.10
N SER A 655 23.88 -34.07 -13.89
CA SER A 655 22.72 -33.69 -14.70
C SER A 655 23.12 -33.33 -16.13
N SER A 656 22.46 -33.96 -17.11
CA SER A 656 22.57 -33.56 -18.52
C SER A 656 21.83 -32.25 -18.82
N ASP A 657 20.81 -31.89 -18.02
CA ASP A 657 20.01 -30.68 -18.22
C ASP A 657 20.72 -29.45 -17.62
N PRO A 658 21.02 -28.41 -18.44
CA PRO A 658 21.67 -27.18 -17.96
C PRO A 658 20.82 -26.38 -16.98
N ALA A 659 19.48 -26.43 -17.04
CA ALA A 659 18.62 -25.71 -16.10
C ALA A 659 18.69 -26.31 -14.69
N CYS A 660 18.82 -27.65 -14.58
CA CYS A 660 19.10 -28.29 -13.29
C CYS A 660 20.48 -27.91 -12.74
N ARG A 661 21.52 -27.92 -13.59
CA ARG A 661 22.87 -27.52 -13.19
C ARG A 661 22.94 -26.05 -12.77
N LEU A 662 22.17 -25.17 -13.41
CA LEU A 662 22.05 -23.77 -13.03
C LEU A 662 21.51 -23.63 -11.59
N GLN A 663 20.41 -24.30 -11.26
CA GLN A 663 19.86 -24.28 -9.89
C GLN A 663 20.87 -24.82 -8.87
N ALA A 664 21.62 -25.87 -9.22
CA ALA A 664 22.66 -26.41 -8.35
C ALA A 664 23.83 -25.44 -8.16
N ALA A 665 24.34 -24.83 -9.23
CA ALA A 665 25.44 -23.87 -9.18
C ALA A 665 25.10 -22.70 -8.26
N GLU A 666 23.93 -22.07 -8.44
CA GLU A 666 23.49 -20.93 -7.62
C GLU A 666 23.31 -21.28 -6.13
N ALA A 667 22.95 -22.53 -5.82
CA ALA A 667 22.74 -22.97 -4.45
C ALA A 667 24.07 -23.22 -3.69
N LEU A 668 25.12 -23.62 -4.41
CA LEU A 668 26.39 -24.03 -3.82
C LEU A 668 27.28 -22.87 -3.38
N ALA A 669 26.85 -21.62 -3.58
CA ALA A 669 27.41 -20.45 -2.89
C ALA A 669 27.39 -20.58 -1.35
N ALA A 670 26.53 -21.47 -0.82
CA ALA A 670 26.42 -21.77 0.60
C ALA A 670 27.36 -22.89 1.09
N ASP A 671 28.12 -23.54 0.20
CA ASP A 671 28.99 -24.67 0.53
C ASP A 671 30.44 -24.44 0.08
N PRO A 672 31.34 -24.01 0.98
CA PRO A 672 32.76 -23.86 0.66
C PRO A 672 33.41 -25.14 0.11
N ALA A 673 32.90 -26.34 0.45
CA ALA A 673 33.44 -27.59 -0.07
C ALA A 673 33.17 -27.78 -1.57
N ALA A 674 32.20 -27.06 -2.14
CA ALA A 674 31.85 -27.13 -3.55
C ALA A 674 32.78 -26.32 -4.47
N ALA A 675 33.68 -25.49 -3.93
CA ALA A 675 34.52 -24.59 -4.70
C ALA A 675 35.36 -25.29 -5.79
N ALA A 676 35.87 -26.49 -5.52
CA ALA A 676 36.62 -27.25 -6.53
C ALA A 676 35.73 -27.70 -7.72
N ALA A 677 34.50 -28.16 -7.44
CA ALA A 677 33.55 -28.56 -8.47
C ALA A 677 33.04 -27.35 -9.26
N LEU A 678 32.75 -26.23 -8.59
CA LEU A 678 32.34 -24.97 -9.22
C LEU A 678 33.41 -24.42 -10.16
N ARG A 679 34.71 -24.52 -9.80
CA ARG A 679 35.81 -24.14 -10.71
C ARG A 679 35.85 -24.99 -11.96
N LEU A 680 35.68 -26.32 -11.82
CA LEU A 680 35.61 -27.23 -12.97
C LEU A 680 34.45 -26.88 -13.91
N VAL A 681 33.28 -26.53 -13.34
CA VAL A 681 32.10 -26.10 -14.10
C VAL A 681 32.35 -24.75 -14.79
N LEU A 682 32.92 -23.78 -14.09
CA LEU A 682 33.29 -22.48 -14.66
C LEU A 682 34.22 -22.62 -15.87
N GLU A 683 35.16 -23.55 -15.83
CA GLU A 683 36.09 -23.80 -16.94
C GLU A 683 35.45 -24.59 -18.10
N ASN A 684 34.62 -25.59 -17.81
CA ASN A 684 34.30 -26.64 -18.79
C ASN A 684 32.81 -26.81 -19.14
N ASP A 685 31.86 -26.22 -18.40
CA ASP A 685 30.43 -26.44 -18.70
C ASP A 685 30.05 -25.85 -20.07
N PRO A 686 29.29 -26.56 -20.92
CA PRO A 686 28.90 -26.03 -22.23
C PRO A 686 27.90 -24.86 -22.14
N ALA A 687 27.18 -24.69 -21.02
CA ALA A 687 26.16 -23.66 -20.88
C ALA A 687 26.70 -22.41 -20.19
N THR A 688 26.73 -21.30 -20.91
CA THR A 688 27.19 -19.98 -20.42
C THR A 688 26.53 -19.56 -19.11
N ALA A 689 25.21 -19.74 -18.98
CA ALA A 689 24.47 -19.39 -17.77
C ALA A 689 24.93 -20.18 -16.53
N VAL A 690 25.25 -21.47 -16.69
CA VAL A 690 25.73 -22.32 -15.59
C VAL A 690 27.13 -21.87 -15.16
N ARG A 691 28.01 -21.54 -16.12
CA ARG A 691 29.34 -20.99 -15.84
C ARG A 691 29.25 -19.67 -15.08
N ALA A 692 28.38 -18.75 -15.49
CA ALA A 692 28.17 -17.47 -14.84
C ALA A 692 27.64 -17.61 -13.40
N ALA A 693 26.72 -18.55 -13.17
CA ALA A 693 26.23 -18.89 -11.83
C ALA A 693 27.32 -19.52 -10.94
N ALA A 694 28.16 -20.39 -11.50
CA ALA A 694 29.29 -20.97 -10.78
C ALA A 694 30.30 -19.90 -10.38
N LEU A 695 30.61 -18.97 -11.27
CA LEU A 695 31.45 -17.81 -10.97
C LEU A 695 30.87 -16.95 -9.84
N SER A 696 29.58 -16.60 -9.93
CA SER A 696 28.91 -15.79 -8.90
C SER A 696 28.95 -16.48 -7.53
N SER A 697 28.84 -17.82 -7.52
CA SER A 697 28.93 -18.62 -6.31
C SER A 697 30.35 -18.67 -5.75
N LEU A 698 31.38 -18.79 -6.60
CA LEU A 698 32.78 -18.71 -6.19
C LEU A 698 33.14 -17.32 -5.64
N ALA A 699 32.56 -16.26 -6.21
CA ALA A 699 32.71 -14.89 -5.72
C ALA A 699 32.08 -14.72 -4.32
N ALA A 700 30.88 -15.27 -4.09
CA ALA A 700 30.25 -15.28 -2.77
C ALA A 700 31.09 -16.06 -1.73
N LEU A 701 31.73 -17.15 -2.15
CA LEU A 701 32.66 -17.95 -1.33
C LEU A 701 34.04 -17.30 -1.15
N LYS A 702 34.37 -16.25 -1.93
CA LYS A 702 35.70 -15.64 -2.01
C LYS A 702 36.81 -16.66 -2.29
N ASP A 703 36.56 -17.60 -3.21
CA ASP A 703 37.49 -18.69 -3.51
C ASP A 703 38.83 -18.19 -4.09
N ALA A 704 39.94 -18.57 -3.45
CA ALA A 704 41.28 -18.11 -3.80
C ALA A 704 41.82 -18.72 -5.12
N GLY A 705 41.24 -19.82 -5.62
CA GLY A 705 41.66 -20.46 -6.86
C GLY A 705 41.03 -19.86 -8.13
N THR A 706 40.03 -19.00 -7.97
CA THR A 706 39.20 -18.45 -9.06
C THR A 706 39.87 -17.29 -9.83
N PRO A 707 40.66 -16.38 -9.23
CA PRO A 707 41.26 -15.27 -9.97
C PRO A 707 42.15 -15.66 -11.16
N ALA A 708 42.88 -16.77 -11.06
CA ALA A 708 43.68 -17.27 -12.17
C ALA A 708 42.83 -17.76 -13.36
N ILE A 709 41.62 -18.28 -13.08
CA ILE A 709 40.65 -18.67 -14.10
C ILE A 709 40.03 -17.40 -14.71
N LEU A 710 39.67 -16.42 -13.88
CA LEU A 710 39.15 -15.13 -14.35
C LEU A 710 40.09 -14.44 -15.33
N ALA A 711 41.39 -14.38 -15.04
CA ALA A 711 42.38 -13.80 -15.94
C ALA A 711 42.33 -14.43 -17.34
N LYS A 712 42.18 -15.76 -17.44
CA LYS A 712 42.04 -16.47 -18.72
C LYS A 712 40.71 -16.14 -19.42
N LEU A 713 39.59 -16.16 -18.68
CA LEU A 713 38.27 -15.88 -19.23
C LEU A 713 38.15 -14.45 -19.79
N LEU A 714 38.73 -13.47 -19.09
CA LEU A 714 38.71 -12.07 -19.51
C LEU A 714 39.43 -11.87 -20.86
N LEU A 715 40.58 -12.53 -21.02
CA LEU A 715 41.48 -12.36 -22.17
C LEU A 715 41.14 -13.25 -23.37
N ASP A 716 40.19 -14.18 -23.26
CA ASP A 716 39.76 -15.02 -24.37
C ASP A 716 38.63 -14.36 -25.17
N PRO A 717 38.90 -13.83 -26.39
CA PRO A 717 37.89 -13.15 -27.20
C PRO A 717 36.87 -14.12 -27.83
N THR A 718 37.09 -15.44 -27.75
CA THR A 718 36.20 -16.45 -28.33
C THR A 718 35.03 -16.81 -27.41
N LEU A 719 35.09 -16.41 -26.14
CA LEU A 719 34.05 -16.66 -25.15
C LEU A 719 32.86 -15.70 -25.30
N ASP A 720 31.69 -16.18 -24.90
CA ASP A 720 30.45 -15.40 -24.83
C ASP A 720 30.63 -14.12 -23.99
N GLU A 721 30.19 -12.99 -24.54
CA GLU A 721 30.36 -11.67 -23.92
C GLU A 721 29.72 -11.57 -22.53
N SER A 722 28.59 -12.27 -22.31
CA SER A 722 27.89 -12.24 -21.02
C SER A 722 28.71 -12.92 -19.90
N LEU A 723 29.46 -13.97 -20.22
CA LEU A 723 30.35 -14.63 -19.27
C LEU A 723 31.60 -13.79 -18.98
N ARG A 724 32.17 -13.16 -20.01
CA ARG A 724 33.30 -12.23 -19.84
C ARG A 724 32.89 -11.02 -18.99
N LEU A 725 31.68 -10.51 -19.19
CA LEU A 725 31.11 -9.45 -18.36
C LEU A 725 30.89 -9.91 -16.91
N ALA A 726 30.34 -11.11 -16.71
CA ALA A 726 30.21 -11.69 -15.37
C ALA A 726 31.58 -11.83 -14.66
N ALA A 727 32.63 -12.22 -15.41
CA ALA A 727 34.02 -12.28 -14.94
C ALA A 727 34.55 -10.93 -14.47
N VAL A 728 34.27 -9.84 -15.19
CA VAL A 728 34.65 -8.48 -14.79
C VAL A 728 33.91 -8.08 -13.51
N VAL A 729 32.58 -8.17 -13.51
CA VAL A 729 31.72 -7.69 -12.42
C VAL A 729 32.00 -8.40 -11.09
N ASN A 730 32.35 -9.69 -11.13
CA ASN A 730 32.67 -10.45 -9.93
C ASN A 730 34.13 -10.31 -9.47
N ALA A 731 35.03 -9.70 -10.27
CA ALA A 731 36.46 -9.69 -9.95
C ALA A 731 36.76 -8.99 -8.61
N SER A 732 35.99 -7.95 -8.26
CA SER A 732 36.19 -7.20 -7.00
C SER A 732 35.81 -7.97 -5.72
N ALA A 733 35.15 -9.12 -5.84
CA ALA A 733 34.80 -9.97 -4.70
C ALA A 733 35.99 -10.78 -4.13
N PHE A 734 37.06 -10.94 -4.91
CA PHE A 734 38.20 -11.79 -4.57
C PHE A 734 39.33 -10.99 -3.90
N ALA A 735 40.13 -11.66 -3.07
CA ALA A 735 41.25 -11.03 -2.37
C ALA A 735 42.38 -10.61 -3.33
N ASP A 736 42.68 -11.45 -4.34
CA ASP A 736 43.72 -11.22 -5.35
C ASP A 736 43.10 -11.08 -6.75
N PRO A 737 42.39 -9.97 -7.04
CA PRO A 737 41.72 -9.77 -8.33
C PRO A 737 42.74 -9.71 -9.50
N PRO A 738 42.37 -10.15 -10.71
CA PRO A 738 43.28 -10.14 -11.87
C PRO A 738 43.41 -8.74 -12.49
N ILE A 739 44.04 -7.80 -11.76
CA ILE A 739 44.20 -6.39 -12.13
C ILE A 739 44.85 -6.22 -13.51
N ASP A 740 45.88 -7.01 -13.82
CA ASP A 740 46.57 -6.94 -15.11
C ASP A 740 45.64 -7.30 -16.27
N ALA A 741 44.79 -8.32 -16.11
CA ALA A 741 43.83 -8.73 -17.13
C ALA A 741 42.70 -7.69 -17.30
N LEU A 742 42.23 -7.10 -16.19
CA LEU A 742 41.27 -5.99 -16.22
C LEU A 742 41.85 -4.76 -16.92
N THR A 743 43.13 -4.46 -16.68
CA THR A 743 43.84 -3.35 -17.32
C THR A 743 44.04 -3.63 -18.81
N ALA A 744 44.42 -4.85 -19.18
CA ALA A 744 44.60 -5.24 -20.60
C ALA A 744 43.30 -5.11 -21.42
N LEU A 745 42.12 -5.30 -20.81
CA LEU A 745 40.84 -5.06 -21.47
C LEU A 745 40.63 -3.60 -21.88
N LEU A 746 41.27 -2.65 -21.21
CA LEU A 746 41.18 -1.23 -21.56
C LEU A 746 41.88 -0.92 -22.90
N GLU A 747 42.88 -1.71 -23.27
CA GLU A 747 43.70 -1.53 -24.46
C GLU A 747 43.38 -2.51 -25.60
N ALA A 748 42.73 -3.64 -25.28
CA ALA A 748 42.27 -4.62 -26.26
C ALA A 748 41.10 -4.10 -27.11
N ASP A 749 40.91 -4.71 -28.29
CA ASP A 749 39.70 -4.54 -29.12
C ASP A 749 38.50 -5.26 -28.49
N ALA A 750 38.14 -4.84 -27.27
CA ALA A 750 37.07 -5.39 -26.47
C ALA A 750 35.77 -4.58 -26.68
N PRO A 751 34.60 -5.23 -26.62
CA PRO A 751 33.31 -4.53 -26.68
C PRO A 751 33.21 -3.44 -25.60
N LEU A 752 32.58 -2.31 -25.95
CA LEU A 752 32.42 -1.17 -25.06
C LEU A 752 31.80 -1.53 -23.69
N PRO A 753 30.74 -2.36 -23.58
CA PRO A 753 30.19 -2.76 -22.27
C PRO A 753 31.22 -3.41 -21.35
N LEU A 754 32.11 -4.24 -21.91
CA LEU A 754 33.15 -4.94 -21.17
C LEU A 754 34.24 -3.97 -20.69
N ARG A 755 34.63 -2.99 -21.53
CA ARG A 755 35.59 -1.94 -21.17
C ARG A 755 35.05 -1.03 -20.07
N LEU A 756 33.79 -0.62 -20.15
CA LEU A 756 33.13 0.18 -19.12
C LEU A 756 33.05 -0.56 -17.78
N ALA A 757 32.69 -1.84 -17.79
CA ALA A 757 32.66 -2.66 -16.58
C ALA A 757 34.07 -2.81 -15.96
N ALA A 758 35.12 -2.93 -16.79
CA ALA A 758 36.50 -3.03 -16.33
C ALA A 758 36.97 -1.73 -15.65
N ILE A 759 36.67 -0.57 -16.25
CA ILE A 759 36.92 0.76 -15.66
C ILE A 759 36.25 0.88 -14.29
N GLU A 760 34.96 0.52 -14.21
CA GLU A 760 34.22 0.60 -12.96
C GLU A 760 34.83 -0.30 -11.88
N THR A 761 35.17 -1.54 -12.24
CA THR A 761 35.75 -2.54 -11.34
C THR A 761 37.12 -2.11 -10.83
N LEU A 762 37.99 -1.56 -11.70
CA LEU A 762 39.28 -0.99 -11.31
C LEU A 762 39.11 0.18 -10.33
N GLY A 763 38.08 1.02 -10.54
CA GLY A 763 37.69 2.06 -9.59
C GLY A 763 37.21 1.53 -8.23
N GLN A 764 36.43 0.43 -8.21
CA GLN A 764 36.03 -0.23 -6.95
C GLN A 764 37.24 -0.76 -6.19
N LEU A 765 38.18 -1.38 -6.92
CA LEU A 765 39.41 -1.94 -6.39
C LEU A 765 40.45 -0.88 -5.99
N LYS A 766 40.26 0.38 -6.42
CA LYS A 766 41.25 1.46 -6.31
C LYS A 766 42.61 1.06 -6.90
N ALA A 767 42.59 0.34 -8.02
CA ALA A 767 43.76 -0.20 -8.66
C ALA A 767 44.12 0.57 -9.94
N SER A 768 45.41 0.87 -10.11
CA SER A 768 46.02 1.41 -11.34
C SER A 768 45.41 2.74 -11.84
N GLU A 769 45.81 3.87 -11.25
CA GLU A 769 45.39 5.22 -11.68
C GLU A 769 45.86 5.56 -13.11
N GLU A 770 47.08 5.16 -13.50
CA GLU A 770 47.72 5.56 -14.77
C GLU A 770 46.94 5.13 -16.04
N PRO A 771 46.53 3.85 -16.21
CA PRO A 771 45.70 3.44 -17.36
C PRO A 771 44.36 4.21 -17.44
N LEU A 772 43.74 4.50 -16.30
CA LEU A 772 42.51 5.28 -16.23
C LEU A 772 42.76 6.73 -16.66
N LEU A 773 43.85 7.35 -16.19
CA LEU A 773 44.27 8.69 -16.59
C LEU A 773 44.62 8.79 -18.08
N GLN A 774 45.13 7.71 -18.69
CA GLN A 774 45.38 7.66 -20.13
C GLN A 774 44.06 7.63 -20.91
N LEU A 775 43.09 6.80 -20.50
CA LEU A 775 41.76 6.75 -21.10
C LEU A 775 41.00 8.08 -20.97
N LEU A 776 41.22 8.83 -19.89
CA LEU A 776 40.64 10.16 -19.72
C LEU A 776 41.03 11.11 -20.86
N LYS A 777 42.23 10.94 -21.43
CA LYS A 777 42.74 11.76 -22.54
C LYS A 777 42.26 11.29 -23.91
N GLN A 778 42.26 9.97 -24.14
CA GLN A 778 42.12 9.37 -25.48
C GLN A 778 40.87 8.49 -25.68
N GLY A 779 40.08 8.26 -24.63
CA GLY A 779 38.91 7.39 -24.65
C GLY A 779 37.67 8.05 -25.25
N THR A 780 36.67 7.22 -25.54
CA THR A 780 35.34 7.66 -25.97
C THR A 780 34.62 8.43 -24.85
N PRO A 781 33.58 9.24 -25.15
CA PRO A 781 32.83 9.97 -24.11
C PRO A 781 32.28 9.07 -22.99
N ALA A 782 31.79 7.88 -23.33
CA ALA A 782 31.30 6.91 -22.36
C ALA A 782 32.41 6.39 -21.43
N GLU A 783 33.60 6.11 -21.97
CA GLU A 783 34.76 5.67 -21.20
C GLU A 783 35.30 6.77 -20.31
N LYS A 784 35.43 7.99 -20.82
CA LYS A 784 35.84 9.15 -20.00
C LYS A 784 34.90 9.35 -18.82
N LEU A 785 33.58 9.25 -19.03
CA LEU A 785 32.60 9.36 -17.96
C LEU A 785 32.76 8.26 -16.91
N ALA A 786 32.95 7.01 -17.34
CA ALA A 786 33.21 5.89 -16.43
C ALA A 786 34.52 6.08 -15.65
N VAL A 787 35.57 6.57 -16.30
CA VAL A 787 36.88 6.86 -15.68
C VAL A 787 36.74 7.93 -14.60
N VAL A 788 36.05 9.04 -14.87
CA VAL A 788 35.86 10.11 -13.89
C VAL A 788 35.15 9.59 -12.64
N LYS A 789 34.09 8.79 -12.82
CA LYS A 789 33.40 8.12 -11.69
C LYS A 789 34.32 7.16 -10.93
N ALA A 790 35.14 6.39 -11.65
CA ALA A 790 36.12 5.48 -11.05
C ALA A 790 37.17 6.24 -10.23
N LEU A 791 37.76 7.31 -10.77
CA LEU A 791 38.75 8.15 -10.09
C LEU A 791 38.18 8.80 -8.82
N GLY A 792 36.91 9.19 -8.82
CA GLY A 792 36.21 9.69 -7.63
C GLY A 792 36.21 8.70 -6.45
N ARG A 793 36.37 7.40 -6.68
CA ARG A 793 36.44 6.36 -5.63
C ARG A 793 37.83 6.23 -4.98
N PHE A 794 38.89 6.72 -5.63
CA PHE A 794 40.24 6.72 -5.06
C PHE A 794 40.34 7.68 -3.86
N ALA A 795 39.53 8.74 -3.84
CA ALA A 795 39.54 9.78 -2.81
C ALA A 795 40.95 10.36 -2.57
N ASN A 796 41.65 10.67 -3.66
CA ASN A 796 43.01 11.17 -3.68
C ASN A 796 43.03 12.63 -4.17
N SER A 797 43.38 13.59 -3.29
CA SER A 797 43.47 15.01 -3.65
C SER A 797 44.61 15.34 -4.63
N GLY A 798 45.54 14.40 -4.87
CA GLY A 798 46.51 14.48 -5.96
C GLY A 798 45.87 14.52 -7.35
N LEU A 799 44.64 14.01 -7.48
CA LEU A 799 43.89 13.98 -8.74
C LEU A 799 43.13 15.29 -9.03
N THR A 800 43.03 16.20 -8.05
CA THR A 800 42.28 17.46 -8.16
C THR A 800 42.64 18.28 -9.40
N PRO A 801 43.91 18.50 -9.78
CA PRO A 801 44.25 19.26 -10.98
C PRO A 801 43.70 18.61 -12.26
N ARG A 802 43.73 17.27 -12.36
CA ARG A 802 43.23 16.54 -13.53
C ARG A 802 41.70 16.55 -13.59
N LEU A 803 41.02 16.42 -12.46
CA LEU A 803 39.56 16.51 -12.41
C LEU A 803 39.06 17.93 -12.70
N LEU A 804 39.80 18.97 -12.31
CA LEU A 804 39.51 20.36 -12.69
C LEU A 804 39.70 20.60 -14.20
N GLU A 805 40.72 20.01 -14.83
CA GLU A 805 40.86 20.07 -16.30
C GLU A 805 39.66 19.43 -17.02
N VAL A 806 39.12 18.34 -16.48
CA VAL A 806 37.95 17.63 -17.05
C VAL A 806 36.64 18.36 -16.79
N LEU A 807 36.56 19.13 -15.71
CA LEU A 807 35.37 19.91 -15.35
C LEU A 807 34.94 20.87 -16.47
N GLU A 808 35.88 21.32 -17.30
CA GLU A 808 35.64 22.17 -18.48
C GLU A 808 34.97 21.41 -19.64
N GLU A 809 35.02 20.07 -19.66
CA GLU A 809 34.29 19.25 -20.63
C GLU A 809 32.81 19.15 -20.21
N LYS A 810 31.92 19.88 -20.89
CA LYS A 810 30.47 19.95 -20.57
C LYS A 810 29.79 18.58 -20.36
N ALA A 811 30.22 17.54 -21.09
CA ALA A 811 29.65 16.19 -20.98
C ALA A 811 30.09 15.42 -19.72
N LEU A 812 31.15 15.87 -19.05
CA LEU A 812 31.78 15.21 -17.89
C LEU A 812 31.71 16.06 -16.62
N HIS A 813 31.26 17.31 -16.74
CA HIS A 813 31.22 18.32 -15.69
C HIS A 813 30.66 17.79 -14.37
N ASP A 814 29.43 17.27 -14.37
CA ASP A 814 28.74 16.79 -13.16
C ASP A 814 29.49 15.64 -12.48
N ALA A 815 30.00 14.69 -13.26
CA ALA A 815 30.75 13.55 -12.74
C ALA A 815 32.11 14.00 -12.16
N ALA A 816 32.78 14.96 -12.80
CA ALA A 816 34.06 15.49 -12.34
C ALA A 816 33.89 16.30 -11.06
N LEU A 817 32.85 17.11 -10.99
CA LEU A 817 32.46 17.86 -9.80
C LEU A 817 32.17 16.91 -8.64
N LEU A 818 31.35 15.88 -8.86
CA LEU A 818 31.06 14.88 -7.84
C LEU A 818 32.34 14.15 -7.38
N ALA A 819 33.21 13.75 -8.32
CA ALA A 819 34.49 13.12 -8.01
C ALA A 819 35.40 14.03 -7.15
N LEU A 820 35.42 15.34 -7.42
CA LEU A 820 36.15 16.32 -6.62
C LEU A 820 35.64 16.42 -5.17
N THR A 821 34.36 16.12 -4.90
CA THR A 821 33.81 16.16 -3.54
C THR A 821 34.24 14.97 -2.67
N SER A 822 34.68 13.86 -3.27
CA SER A 822 35.13 12.66 -2.54
C SER A 822 36.39 12.89 -1.69
N ALA A 823 37.26 13.81 -2.12
CA ALA A 823 38.43 14.26 -1.38
C ALA A 823 38.55 15.79 -1.47
N PRO A 824 37.80 16.54 -0.62
CA PRO A 824 37.73 17.99 -0.70
C PRO A 824 39.10 18.67 -0.66
N ASP A 825 39.35 19.58 -1.61
CA ASP A 825 40.62 20.30 -1.74
C ASP A 825 40.36 21.78 -2.00
N VAL A 826 41.16 22.65 -1.36
CA VAL A 826 41.03 24.11 -1.49
C VAL A 826 41.12 24.61 -2.94
N ARG A 827 41.84 23.91 -3.82
CA ARG A 827 41.98 24.24 -5.24
C ARG A 827 40.65 24.12 -6.00
N ALA A 828 39.71 23.32 -5.50
CA ALA A 828 38.41 23.07 -6.11
C ALA A 828 37.25 23.87 -5.49
N VAL A 829 37.52 24.83 -4.60
CA VAL A 829 36.46 25.64 -3.95
C VAL A 829 35.57 26.34 -4.97
N ALA A 830 36.12 26.85 -6.07
CA ALA A 830 35.32 27.45 -7.15
C ALA A 830 34.33 26.43 -7.77
N ALA A 831 34.78 25.19 -7.97
CA ALA A 831 33.93 24.11 -8.47
C ALA A 831 32.83 23.75 -7.47
N TYR A 832 33.13 23.68 -6.17
CA TYR A 832 32.10 23.44 -5.14
C TYR A 832 31.09 24.59 -5.03
N LEU A 833 31.52 25.83 -5.26
CA LEU A 833 30.61 26.99 -5.28
C LEU A 833 29.69 26.96 -6.49
N ASP A 834 30.21 26.54 -7.66
CA ASP A 834 29.39 26.27 -8.85
C ASP A 834 28.38 25.14 -8.56
N GLY A 835 28.87 24.01 -8.03
CA GLY A 835 28.04 22.88 -7.60
C GLY A 835 26.94 23.24 -6.61
N LEU A 836 27.26 24.06 -5.61
CA LEU A 836 26.30 24.54 -4.62
C LEU A 836 25.16 25.35 -5.27
N GLY A 837 25.45 26.03 -6.39
CA GLY A 837 24.47 26.79 -7.17
C GLY A 837 23.72 26.00 -8.24
N GLN A 838 24.11 24.75 -8.50
CA GLN A 838 23.45 23.92 -9.50
C GLN A 838 22.09 23.40 -9.02
N SER A 839 21.18 23.16 -9.97
CA SER A 839 19.85 22.62 -9.69
C SER A 839 19.86 21.12 -9.38
N ASP A 840 20.96 20.41 -9.63
CA ASP A 840 21.12 19.03 -9.18
C ASP A 840 21.37 19.01 -7.66
N PRO A 841 20.42 18.52 -6.85
CA PRO A 841 20.54 18.54 -5.39
C PRO A 841 21.62 17.59 -4.88
N VAL A 842 22.01 16.56 -5.66
CA VAL A 842 23.11 15.65 -5.32
C VAL A 842 24.42 16.40 -5.37
N LEU A 843 24.67 17.11 -6.47
CA LEU A 843 25.87 17.93 -6.65
C LEU A 843 25.90 19.09 -5.67
N SER A 844 24.76 19.76 -5.46
CA SER A 844 24.65 20.86 -4.51
C SER A 844 24.95 20.42 -3.08
N GLN A 845 24.42 19.27 -2.65
CA GLN A 845 24.65 18.75 -1.30
C GLN A 845 26.07 18.16 -1.13
N ALA A 846 26.59 17.44 -2.12
CA ALA A 846 27.97 16.95 -2.09
C ALA A 846 28.96 18.12 -2.02
N SER A 847 28.72 19.19 -2.79
CA SER A 847 29.51 20.41 -2.76
C SER A 847 29.37 21.18 -1.45
N ARG A 848 28.15 21.23 -0.86
CA ARG A 848 27.92 21.76 0.49
C ARG A 848 28.77 21.01 1.51
N GLN A 849 28.77 19.68 1.49
CA GLN A 849 29.56 18.86 2.41
C GLN A 849 31.07 19.07 2.22
N ALA A 850 31.53 19.17 0.96
CA ALA A 850 32.92 19.47 0.67
C ALA A 850 33.35 20.83 1.25
N LEU A 851 32.54 21.87 1.09
CA LEU A 851 32.78 23.21 1.66
C LEU A 851 32.73 23.21 3.19
N VAL A 852 31.79 22.47 3.81
CA VAL A 852 31.74 22.32 5.28
C VAL A 852 32.98 21.60 5.79
N ARG A 853 33.45 20.55 5.10
CA ARG A 853 34.66 19.80 5.47
C ARG A 853 35.93 20.65 5.36
N LEU A 854 36.04 21.49 4.32
CA LEU A 854 37.12 22.46 4.20
C LEU A 854 37.02 23.57 5.25
N GLY A 855 35.79 23.93 5.64
CA GLY A 855 35.51 24.91 6.69
C GLY A 855 36.24 26.23 6.44
N ARG A 856 37.14 26.60 7.35
CA ARG A 856 37.89 27.86 7.30
C ARG A 856 38.87 27.95 6.13
N GLU A 857 39.35 26.81 5.64
CA GLU A 857 40.30 26.77 4.52
C GLU A 857 39.66 27.24 3.21
N ALA A 858 38.33 27.17 3.10
CA ALA A 858 37.59 27.65 1.92
C ALA A 858 37.34 29.17 1.95
N LEU A 859 37.41 29.83 3.11
CA LEU A 859 37.03 31.24 3.27
C LEU A 859 37.76 32.20 2.29
N PRO A 860 39.10 32.14 2.13
CA PRO A 860 39.79 33.06 1.23
C PRO A 860 39.33 32.94 -0.24
N ALA A 861 38.99 31.72 -0.67
CA ALA A 861 38.51 31.46 -2.02
C ALA A 861 37.02 31.86 -2.19
N ILE A 862 36.20 31.73 -1.13
CA ILE A 862 34.82 32.21 -1.11
C ILE A 862 34.77 33.74 -1.19
N ASP A 863 35.60 34.44 -0.42
CA ASP A 863 35.64 35.91 -0.43
C ASP A 863 36.03 36.48 -1.78
N ALA A 864 36.98 35.84 -2.46
CA ALA A 864 37.46 36.27 -3.77
C ALA A 864 36.34 36.38 -4.82
N VAL A 865 35.22 35.67 -4.62
CA VAL A 865 34.08 35.64 -5.54
C VAL A 865 32.76 36.07 -4.88
N ALA A 866 32.78 36.49 -3.61
CA ALA A 866 31.56 36.71 -2.81
C ALA A 866 30.53 37.65 -3.47
N ASP A 867 31.01 38.69 -4.16
CA ASP A 867 30.17 39.70 -4.82
C ASP A 867 29.53 39.19 -6.12
N THR A 868 30.11 38.16 -6.75
CA THR A 868 29.61 37.57 -8.00
C THR A 868 28.73 36.34 -7.77
N LEU A 869 28.63 35.84 -6.53
CA LEU A 869 27.84 34.65 -6.22
C LEU A 869 26.31 34.89 -6.37
N PRO A 870 25.55 33.90 -6.90
CA PRO A 870 24.10 33.96 -6.94
C PRO A 870 23.46 34.12 -5.54
N PRO A 871 22.28 34.77 -5.42
CA PRO A 871 21.62 34.95 -4.12
C PRO A 871 21.38 33.64 -3.35
N ALA A 872 21.01 32.56 -4.04
CA ALA A 872 20.78 31.25 -3.44
C ALA A 872 22.06 30.63 -2.84
N VAL A 873 23.19 30.76 -3.54
CA VAL A 873 24.52 30.30 -3.07
C VAL A 873 24.96 31.10 -1.86
N ARG A 874 24.80 32.44 -1.91
CA ARG A 874 25.09 33.32 -0.77
C ARG A 874 24.22 33.00 0.45
N GLY A 875 22.93 32.72 0.25
CA GLY A 875 22.03 32.29 1.32
C GLY A 875 22.49 30.97 1.95
N SER A 876 22.85 29.99 1.12
CA SER A 876 23.38 28.70 1.59
C SER A 876 24.68 28.84 2.38
N LEU A 877 25.63 29.64 1.89
CA LEU A 877 26.89 29.92 2.59
C LEU A 877 26.65 30.63 3.93
N LYS A 878 25.78 31.64 3.95
CA LYS A 878 25.40 32.35 5.18
C LYS A 878 24.88 31.41 6.24
N GLU A 879 24.03 30.47 5.85
CA GLU A 879 23.50 29.46 6.75
C GLU A 879 24.57 28.46 7.22
N MET A 880 25.43 27.98 6.32
CA MET A 880 26.52 27.05 6.64
C MET A 880 27.51 27.62 7.67
N PHE A 881 27.81 28.92 7.58
CA PHE A 881 28.79 29.60 8.40
C PHE A 881 28.16 30.51 9.48
N LYS A 882 26.84 30.43 9.71
CA LYS A 882 26.09 31.35 10.60
C LYS A 882 26.59 31.39 12.05
N ASP A 883 27.21 30.29 12.49
CA ASP A 883 27.73 30.09 13.84
C ASP A 883 29.28 30.08 13.88
N ASP A 884 29.97 30.24 12.74
CA ASP A 884 31.44 30.31 12.71
C ASP A 884 31.93 31.75 12.98
N ALA A 885 32.52 31.94 14.16
CA ALA A 885 32.98 33.24 14.65
C ALA A 885 34.03 33.94 13.76
N GLU A 886 34.76 33.19 12.93
CA GLU A 886 35.74 33.76 11.99
C GLU A 886 35.05 34.17 10.68
N ALA A 887 34.17 33.32 10.15
CA ALA A 887 33.38 33.63 8.97
C ALA A 887 32.47 34.86 9.17
N LEU A 888 31.91 35.04 10.37
CA LEU A 888 31.10 36.21 10.72
C LEU A 888 31.85 37.55 10.66
N LYS A 889 33.18 37.55 10.58
CA LYS A 889 33.99 38.75 10.36
C LYS A 889 34.04 39.16 8.89
N HIS A 890 33.64 38.28 7.97
CA HIS A 890 33.65 38.53 6.53
C HIS A 890 32.34 39.20 6.05
N PRO A 891 32.41 40.15 5.09
CA PRO A 891 31.26 40.97 4.67
C PRO A 891 30.06 40.15 4.20
N LEU A 892 30.31 39.03 3.51
CA LEU A 892 29.28 38.13 2.99
C LEU A 892 28.40 37.57 4.11
N PHE A 893 28.90 37.41 5.34
CA PHE A 893 28.20 36.74 6.44
C PHE A 893 27.56 37.73 7.44
N SER A 894 27.60 39.03 7.14
CA SER A 894 26.94 40.06 7.96
C SER A 894 25.39 39.95 7.90
N ARG A 895 24.72 40.07 9.06
CA ARG A 895 23.26 39.85 9.22
C ARG A 895 22.44 40.88 8.41
N LEU A 896 21.58 40.40 7.49
CA LEU A 896 20.55 41.20 6.80
C LEU A 896 19.16 40.94 7.40
N LYS A 897 18.28 41.94 7.39
CA LYS A 897 16.85 41.81 7.76
C LYS A 897 16.08 41.11 6.63
N THR A 898 15.41 40.00 6.95
CA THR A 898 14.46 39.29 6.07
C THR A 898 13.03 39.42 6.61
N THR A 899 12.03 39.27 5.73
CA THR A 899 10.61 39.19 6.10
C THR A 899 10.37 37.92 6.91
N ALA A 900 9.66 38.02 8.04
CA ALA A 900 9.43 36.88 8.92
C ALA A 900 8.46 35.84 8.29
N PRO A 901 8.66 34.53 8.52
CA PRO A 901 7.78 33.46 8.02
C PRO A 901 6.28 33.67 8.31
N ALA A 902 5.94 34.23 9.47
CA ALA A 902 4.55 34.51 9.88
C ALA A 902 3.78 35.41 8.89
N ALA A 903 4.46 36.30 8.17
CA ALA A 903 3.84 37.15 7.15
C ALA A 903 3.43 36.35 5.91
N TYR A 904 4.21 35.32 5.54
CA TYR A 904 3.89 34.42 4.44
C TYR A 904 2.72 33.49 4.79
N GLU A 905 2.74 32.93 6.00
CA GLU A 905 1.65 32.09 6.52
C GLU A 905 0.32 32.84 6.56
N THR A 906 0.31 34.06 7.12
CA THR A 906 -0.89 34.90 7.20
C THR A 906 -1.45 35.22 5.82
N HIS A 907 -0.59 35.57 4.86
CA HIS A 907 -1.04 35.89 3.51
C HIS A 907 -1.60 34.64 2.80
N ALA A 908 -0.92 33.50 2.90
CA ALA A 908 -1.31 32.27 2.22
C ALA A 908 -2.58 31.61 2.78
N THR A 909 -2.90 31.85 4.05
CA THR A 909 -4.14 31.36 4.70
C THR A 909 -5.36 32.23 4.42
N THR A 910 -5.16 33.51 4.08
CA THR A 910 -6.26 34.49 3.90
C THR A 910 -6.58 34.81 2.43
N HIS A 911 -5.79 34.30 1.50
CA HIS A 911 -5.94 34.53 0.07
C HIS A 911 -5.87 33.19 -0.69
N ASP A 912 -6.66 33.05 -1.75
CA ASP A 912 -6.77 31.78 -2.48
C ASP A 912 -5.50 31.46 -3.30
N GLY A 913 -4.88 32.49 -3.89
CA GLY A 913 -3.73 32.35 -4.80
C GLY A 913 -4.13 31.87 -6.19
N ASP A 914 -3.18 31.92 -7.12
CA ASP A 914 -3.35 31.51 -8.52
C ASP A 914 -2.52 30.24 -8.80
N PRO A 915 -3.16 29.08 -9.04
CA PRO A 915 -2.48 27.82 -9.34
C PRO A 915 -1.59 27.86 -10.60
N PHE A 916 -1.88 28.70 -11.60
CA PHE A 916 -1.04 28.82 -12.79
C PHE A 916 0.25 29.54 -12.50
N ARG A 917 0.17 30.66 -11.78
CA ARG A 917 1.37 31.36 -11.31
C ARG A 917 2.15 30.49 -10.33
N GLY A 918 1.45 29.71 -9.50
CA GLY A 918 2.04 28.72 -8.61
C GLY A 918 2.79 27.62 -9.34
N GLN A 919 2.21 27.09 -10.43
CA GLN A 919 2.88 26.10 -11.28
C GLN A 919 4.15 26.69 -11.91
N ALA A 920 4.12 27.94 -12.40
CA ALA A 920 5.30 28.61 -12.91
C ALA A 920 6.41 28.77 -11.85
N ILE A 921 6.05 29.00 -10.58
CA ILE A 921 7.00 29.06 -9.46
C ILE A 921 7.56 27.68 -9.13
N PHE A 922 6.73 26.64 -9.15
CA PHE A 922 7.17 25.25 -8.92
C PHE A 922 8.18 24.79 -9.97
N HIS A 923 7.94 25.11 -11.24
CA HIS A 923 8.77 24.75 -12.40
C HIS A 923 9.94 25.72 -12.64
N GLY A 924 9.91 26.93 -12.07
CA GLY A 924 10.88 27.99 -12.34
C GLY A 924 12.23 27.79 -11.63
N SER A 925 13.32 28.07 -12.35
CA SER A 925 14.69 28.11 -11.79
C SER A 925 15.01 29.40 -11.02
N ALA A 926 14.18 30.44 -11.17
CA ALA A 926 14.28 31.69 -10.42
C ALA A 926 13.37 31.65 -9.18
N GLY A 927 13.79 30.95 -8.12
CA GLY A 927 13.00 30.80 -6.89
C GLY A 927 13.36 29.57 -6.06
N THR A 928 12.34 28.89 -5.53
CA THR A 928 12.45 27.71 -4.65
C THR A 928 12.80 26.40 -5.36
N ALA A 929 12.77 26.37 -6.70
CA ALA A 929 13.14 25.22 -7.53
C ALA A 929 12.54 23.87 -7.06
N CYS A 930 11.27 23.86 -6.65
CA CYS A 930 10.62 22.69 -6.05
C CYS A 930 10.68 21.45 -6.95
N ILE A 931 10.58 21.64 -8.28
CA ILE A 931 10.70 20.57 -9.29
C ILE A 931 12.06 19.85 -9.29
N ALA A 932 13.12 20.49 -8.78
CA ALA A 932 14.45 19.91 -8.69
C ALA A 932 14.52 18.73 -7.71
N CYS A 933 13.58 18.66 -6.76
CA CYS A 933 13.52 17.59 -5.77
C CYS A 933 12.21 16.80 -5.81
N HIS A 934 11.11 17.38 -6.31
CA HIS A 934 9.80 16.76 -6.25
C HIS A 934 9.24 16.45 -7.64
N GLN A 935 8.48 15.36 -7.72
CA GLN A 935 7.69 14.99 -8.90
C GLN A 935 6.24 15.45 -8.80
N VAL A 936 5.67 15.84 -9.93
CA VAL A 936 4.22 16.01 -10.13
C VAL A 936 3.85 15.40 -11.48
N ALA A 937 2.88 14.49 -11.50
CA ALA A 937 2.43 13.77 -12.68
C ALA A 937 3.59 13.15 -13.49
N GLY A 938 4.64 12.68 -12.81
CA GLY A 938 5.83 12.08 -13.44
C GLY A 938 6.88 13.07 -13.96
N HIS A 939 6.67 14.37 -13.77
CA HIS A 939 7.63 15.42 -14.14
C HIS A 939 8.36 15.95 -12.90
N GLY A 940 9.68 16.12 -13.01
CA GLY A 940 10.56 16.48 -11.89
C GLY A 940 11.39 15.30 -11.37
N ASN A 941 12.09 15.50 -10.27
CA ASN A 941 13.01 14.51 -9.70
C ASN A 941 12.39 13.75 -8.51
N ALA A 942 12.77 12.48 -8.32
CA ALA A 942 12.22 11.60 -7.28
C ALA A 942 13.07 11.56 -6.00
N ILE A 943 13.52 12.73 -5.53
CA ILE A 943 14.44 12.85 -4.39
C ILE A 943 13.65 13.12 -3.11
N GLY A 944 12.74 14.08 -3.17
CA GLY A 944 11.65 14.29 -2.22
C GLY A 944 10.42 13.44 -2.56
N PRO A 945 9.37 13.50 -1.72
CA PRO A 945 8.10 12.83 -2.00
C PRO A 945 7.46 13.31 -3.31
N ASP A 946 6.76 12.40 -3.99
CA ASP A 946 5.90 12.71 -5.13
C ASP A 946 4.71 13.57 -4.66
N LEU A 947 4.55 14.75 -5.25
CA LEU A 947 3.56 15.75 -4.93
C LEU A 947 2.35 15.74 -5.87
N THR A 948 2.22 14.72 -6.74
CA THR A 948 1.07 14.54 -7.64
C THR A 948 -0.27 14.57 -6.91
N LEU A 949 -0.31 14.13 -5.66
CA LEU A 949 -1.51 14.09 -4.83
C LEU A 949 -1.41 14.99 -3.59
N ALA A 950 -0.55 16.01 -3.61
CA ALA A 950 -0.26 16.83 -2.44
C ALA A 950 -1.52 17.46 -1.82
N GLY A 951 -2.44 18.01 -2.63
CA GLY A 951 -3.70 18.59 -2.17
C GLY A 951 -4.75 17.57 -1.71
N LYS A 952 -4.64 16.31 -2.13
CA LYS A 952 -5.47 15.21 -1.59
C LYS A 952 -4.95 14.71 -0.24
N GLN A 953 -3.63 14.70 -0.09
CA GLN A 953 -2.94 14.15 1.07
C GLN A 953 -2.84 15.15 2.23
N PHE A 954 -2.61 16.43 1.93
CA PHE A 954 -2.34 17.47 2.92
C PHE A 954 -3.34 18.62 2.82
N SER A 955 -3.72 19.16 3.96
CA SER A 955 -4.45 20.43 4.03
C SER A 955 -3.56 21.59 3.57
N ARG A 956 -4.18 22.69 3.16
CA ARG A 956 -3.46 23.93 2.79
C ARG A 956 -2.51 24.40 3.90
N ALA A 957 -2.92 24.28 5.16
CA ALA A 957 -2.10 24.67 6.30
C ALA A 957 -0.85 23.79 6.46
N GLU A 958 -0.98 22.47 6.27
CA GLU A 958 0.15 21.53 6.33
C GLU A 958 1.14 21.75 5.18
N ILE A 959 0.65 22.11 3.99
CA ILE A 959 1.51 22.51 2.86
C ILE A 959 2.30 23.77 3.21
N ILE A 960 1.65 24.79 3.77
CA ILE A 960 2.30 26.03 4.21
C ILE A 960 3.38 25.74 5.26
N GLU A 961 3.03 24.99 6.30
CA GLU A 961 3.96 24.65 7.38
C GLU A 961 5.18 23.87 6.87
N SER A 962 4.95 22.88 6.00
CA SER A 962 6.03 22.06 5.43
C SER A 962 7.03 22.88 4.62
N ILE A 963 6.59 23.97 3.96
CA ILE A 963 7.48 24.84 3.19
C ILE A 963 8.19 25.87 4.07
N LEU A 964 7.51 26.40 5.09
CA LEU A 964 8.12 27.37 6.01
C LEU A 964 9.08 26.72 7.01
N HIS A 965 8.79 25.48 7.41
CA HIS A 965 9.46 24.76 8.49
C HIS A 965 9.76 23.29 8.10
N PRO A 966 10.59 23.04 7.08
CA PRO A 966 10.84 21.70 6.55
C PRO A 966 11.46 20.72 7.56
N ASN A 967 12.05 21.22 8.64
CA ASN A 967 12.66 20.43 9.71
C ASN A 967 11.73 20.12 10.88
N LYS A 968 10.50 20.66 10.89
CA LYS A 968 9.55 20.47 11.99
C LYS A 968 8.96 19.05 12.00
N VAL A 969 8.64 18.53 10.82
CA VAL A 969 8.11 17.17 10.62
C VAL A 969 8.75 16.60 9.35
N VAL A 970 9.52 15.51 9.48
CA VAL A 970 10.17 14.85 8.33
C VAL A 970 9.58 13.47 8.13
N ARG A 971 8.94 13.25 6.97
CA ARG A 971 8.28 11.99 6.61
C ARG A 971 9.26 10.82 6.68
N ASP A 972 8.80 9.70 7.24
CA ASP A 972 9.58 8.46 7.31
C ASP A 972 10.08 8.01 5.94
N GLY A 973 11.35 7.58 5.92
CA GLY A 973 12.08 7.25 4.69
C GLY A 973 12.70 8.46 3.97
N TYR A 974 12.44 9.70 4.36
CA TYR A 974 13.07 10.90 3.77
C TYR A 974 13.99 11.65 4.76
N GLN A 975 14.24 11.06 5.92
CA GLN A 975 15.22 11.53 6.90
C GLN A 975 16.63 11.17 6.41
N LEU A 976 17.51 12.17 6.32
CA LEU A 976 18.91 11.92 6.00
C LEU A 976 19.59 11.29 7.23
N THR A 977 20.11 10.08 7.09
CA THR A 977 20.70 9.30 8.18
C THR A 977 22.20 9.11 7.96
N THR A 978 23.01 9.39 8.99
CA THR A 978 24.45 9.13 9.01
C THR A 978 24.74 7.85 9.78
N VAL A 979 25.15 6.79 9.08
CA VAL A 979 25.43 5.48 9.67
C VAL A 979 26.94 5.31 9.86
N LYS A 980 27.38 5.01 11.08
CA LYS A 980 28.78 4.65 11.32
C LYS A 980 28.95 3.15 11.32
N THR A 981 29.92 2.67 10.57
CA THR A 981 30.18 1.24 10.40
C THR A 981 31.42 0.75 11.17
N ALA A 982 31.49 -0.55 11.45
CA ALA A 982 32.54 -1.19 12.25
C ALA A 982 33.92 -1.16 11.61
N ASP A 983 33.98 -0.95 10.28
CA ASP A 983 35.24 -0.71 9.54
C ASP A 983 35.64 0.77 9.53
N GLY A 984 34.94 1.62 10.29
CA GLY A 984 35.25 3.04 10.46
C GLY A 984 34.66 3.96 9.40
N ARG A 985 33.87 3.47 8.43
CA ARG A 985 33.22 4.34 7.43
C ARG A 985 31.99 5.04 8.02
N GLU A 986 31.80 6.31 7.64
CA GLU A 986 30.57 7.06 7.84
C GLU A 986 29.82 7.15 6.50
N LEU A 987 28.59 6.63 6.47
CA LEU A 987 27.76 6.56 5.26
C LEU A 987 26.52 7.43 5.45
N ASN A 988 26.23 8.30 4.48
CA ASN A 988 25.09 9.22 4.55
C ASN A 988 24.04 8.84 3.50
N GLY A 989 22.79 8.70 3.91
CA GLY A 989 21.71 8.40 2.96
C GLY A 989 20.35 8.20 3.59
N PHE A 990 19.39 7.82 2.76
CA PHE A 990 18.04 7.48 3.17
C PHE A 990 17.97 5.98 3.45
N ILE A 991 17.43 5.61 4.61
CA ILE A 991 17.12 4.22 4.89
C ILE A 991 15.92 3.84 4.01
N ARG A 992 16.16 2.97 3.02
CA ARG A 992 15.14 2.42 2.11
C ARG A 992 14.84 0.95 2.38
N GLY A 993 15.41 0.41 3.45
CA GLY A 993 15.12 -0.91 4.01
C GLY A 993 15.80 -1.05 5.37
N ASN A 994 15.11 -1.63 6.34
CA ASN A 994 15.61 -1.85 7.69
C ASN A 994 15.02 -3.18 8.20
N ASP A 995 15.84 -4.21 8.27
CA ASP A 995 15.42 -5.56 8.67
C ASP A 995 16.42 -6.18 9.67
N ALA A 996 16.12 -7.40 10.13
CA ALA A 996 16.96 -8.10 11.10
C ALA A 996 18.41 -8.34 10.62
N VAL A 997 18.66 -8.35 9.30
CA VAL A 997 19.97 -8.58 8.68
C VAL A 997 20.77 -7.27 8.60
N GLY A 998 20.10 -6.12 8.47
CA GLY A 998 20.77 -4.83 8.41
C GLY A 998 19.88 -3.71 7.88
N ILE A 999 20.52 -2.67 7.35
CA ILE A 999 19.85 -1.56 6.68
C ILE A 999 20.30 -1.48 5.23
N ARG A 1000 19.43 -0.96 4.37
CA ARG A 1000 19.75 -0.57 3.00
C ARG A 1000 19.75 0.95 2.93
N LEU A 1001 20.95 1.51 2.90
CA LEU A 1001 21.16 2.95 2.84
C LEU A 1001 21.30 3.35 1.37
N VAL A 1002 20.38 4.18 0.87
CA VAL A 1002 20.51 4.79 -0.46
C VAL A 1002 21.09 6.17 -0.28
N ASP A 1003 22.30 6.37 -0.77
CA ASP A 1003 22.94 7.68 -0.66
C ASP A 1003 22.31 8.71 -1.61
N LEU A 1004 22.82 9.94 -1.54
CA LEU A 1004 22.30 11.05 -2.32
C LEU A 1004 22.51 10.87 -3.83
N VAL A 1005 23.47 10.04 -4.26
CA VAL A 1005 23.72 9.75 -5.70
C VAL A 1005 22.89 8.55 -6.19
N GLY A 1006 21.98 8.03 -5.35
CA GLY A 1006 21.11 6.90 -5.67
C GLY A 1006 21.78 5.53 -5.53
N GLN A 1007 23.03 5.47 -5.01
CA GLN A 1007 23.73 4.22 -4.79
C GLN A 1007 23.18 3.53 -3.54
N SER A 1008 22.65 2.33 -3.73
CA SER A 1008 22.12 1.49 -2.66
C SER A 1008 23.23 0.66 -2.03
N THR A 1009 23.55 0.93 -0.78
CA THR A 1009 24.52 0.17 0.01
C THR A 1009 23.81 -0.66 1.08
N PRO A 1010 23.83 -2.00 0.99
CA PRO A 1010 23.43 -2.86 2.09
C PRO A 1010 24.50 -2.83 3.19
N ILE A 1011 24.09 -2.60 4.43
CA ILE A 1011 24.96 -2.57 5.61
C ILE A 1011 24.39 -3.57 6.60
N THR A 1012 25.12 -4.65 6.87
CA THR A 1012 24.64 -5.67 7.81
C THR A 1012 24.63 -5.12 9.23
N ARG A 1013 23.72 -5.59 10.09
CA ARG A 1013 23.52 -5.05 11.45
C ARG A 1013 24.78 -5.17 12.32
N VAL A 1014 25.58 -6.21 12.11
CA VAL A 1014 26.89 -6.42 12.75
C VAL A 1014 27.96 -5.41 12.30
N GLN A 1015 27.77 -4.78 11.14
CA GLN A 1015 28.64 -3.72 10.66
C GLN A 1015 28.21 -2.36 11.18
N ILE A 1016 27.09 -2.19 11.88
CA ILE A 1016 26.60 -0.88 12.36
C ILE A 1016 27.12 -0.65 13.79
N VAL A 1017 27.94 0.38 13.98
CA VAL A 1017 28.44 0.81 15.31
C VAL A 1017 27.54 1.87 15.91
N ASP A 1018 27.01 2.76 15.06
CA ASP A 1018 26.01 3.77 15.42
C ASP A 1018 25.00 3.83 14.27
N PRO A 1019 23.71 3.50 14.52
CA PRO A 1019 22.67 3.55 13.49
C PRO A 1019 22.39 4.99 12.99
N GLY A 1020 22.94 6.00 13.67
CA GLY A 1020 22.86 7.40 13.28
C GLY A 1020 21.77 8.17 13.98
N LYS A 1021 21.95 9.49 14.08
CA LYS A 1021 20.87 10.43 14.37
C LYS A 1021 20.23 10.86 13.05
N ALA A 1022 18.91 10.85 12.98
CA ALA A 1022 18.18 11.49 11.89
C ALA A 1022 18.59 12.97 11.85
N ALA A 1023 19.23 13.38 10.76
CA ALA A 1023 19.51 14.78 10.50
C ALA A 1023 18.27 15.44 9.86
N LEU A 1024 18.32 16.76 9.86
CA LEU A 1024 17.39 17.70 9.23
C LEU A 1024 16.94 17.23 7.84
N SER A 1025 15.75 17.66 7.44
CA SER A 1025 15.22 17.46 6.09
C SER A 1025 16.22 17.90 5.03
N ILE A 1026 16.23 17.19 3.90
CA ILE A 1026 16.99 17.62 2.72
C ILE A 1026 16.39 18.87 2.06
N MET A 1027 15.14 19.21 2.41
CA MET A 1027 14.49 20.44 1.97
C MET A 1027 15.11 21.64 2.73
N PRO A 1028 15.72 22.61 2.04
CA PRO A 1028 16.41 23.72 2.70
C PRO A 1028 15.48 24.59 3.55
N GLU A 1029 15.95 25.09 4.70
CA GLU A 1029 15.25 26.17 5.40
C GLU A 1029 15.32 27.48 4.61
N GLY A 1030 14.32 28.35 4.82
CA GLY A 1030 14.32 29.69 4.22
C GLY A 1030 13.91 29.75 2.75
N LEU A 1031 13.36 28.67 2.17
CA LEU A 1031 12.87 28.63 0.78
C LEU A 1031 11.92 29.80 0.45
N HIS A 1032 11.03 30.15 1.38
CA HIS A 1032 10.09 31.26 1.24
C HIS A 1032 10.77 32.63 1.03
N ALA A 1033 12.02 32.82 1.46
CA ALA A 1033 12.73 34.09 1.34
C ALA A 1033 13.04 34.48 -0.12
N ALA A 1034 12.99 33.52 -1.04
CA ALA A 1034 13.10 33.78 -2.49
C ALA A 1034 11.78 34.26 -3.12
N LEU A 1035 10.67 34.26 -2.37
CA LEU A 1035 9.34 34.59 -2.86
C LEU A 1035 8.79 35.83 -2.14
N THR A 1036 7.87 36.54 -2.78
CA THR A 1036 6.95 37.46 -2.10
C THR A 1036 5.81 36.68 -1.43
N PRO A 1037 5.10 37.23 -0.44
CA PRO A 1037 3.93 36.56 0.17
C PRO A 1037 2.85 36.15 -0.84
N ALA A 1038 2.63 36.96 -1.89
CA ALA A 1038 1.73 36.64 -2.99
C ALA A 1038 2.22 35.44 -3.81
N GLN A 1039 3.50 35.41 -4.21
CA GLN A 1039 4.09 34.28 -4.93
C GLN A 1039 4.07 32.98 -4.10
N PHE A 1040 4.33 33.07 -2.80
CA PHE A 1040 4.22 31.92 -1.90
C PHE A 1040 2.78 31.39 -1.83
N THR A 1041 1.79 32.30 -1.80
CA THR A 1041 0.36 31.95 -1.83
C THR A 1041 -0.03 31.25 -3.13
N ASP A 1042 0.48 31.73 -4.27
CA ASP A 1042 0.26 31.12 -5.59
C ASP A 1042 0.87 29.70 -5.64
N LEU A 1043 2.10 29.50 -5.14
CA LEU A 1043 2.73 28.16 -5.05
C LEU A 1043 1.89 27.19 -4.20
N VAL A 1044 1.39 27.66 -3.06
CA VAL A 1044 0.51 26.86 -2.18
C VAL A 1044 -0.80 26.51 -2.89
N ALA A 1045 -1.38 27.44 -3.65
CA ALA A 1045 -2.59 27.20 -4.44
C ALA A 1045 -2.39 26.10 -5.48
N TYR A 1046 -1.23 26.08 -6.16
CA TYR A 1046 -0.87 25.03 -7.09
C TYR A 1046 -0.78 23.66 -6.40
N LEU A 1047 -0.01 23.55 -5.31
CA LEU A 1047 0.14 22.29 -4.58
C LEU A 1047 -1.18 21.79 -4.00
N ALA A 1048 -2.02 22.69 -3.47
CA ALA A 1048 -3.34 22.36 -2.95
C ALA A 1048 -4.33 21.90 -4.04
N SER A 1049 -4.12 22.32 -5.30
CA SER A 1049 -4.94 21.82 -6.43
C SER A 1049 -4.60 20.39 -6.88
N ARG A 1050 -3.49 19.81 -6.40
CA ARG A 1050 -3.02 18.47 -6.78
C ARG A 1050 -3.84 17.37 -6.06
N ILE A 1051 -5.03 17.06 -6.56
CA ILE A 1051 -5.97 16.12 -5.91
C ILE A 1051 -6.14 14.78 -6.62
N SER A 1052 -5.58 14.61 -7.81
CA SER A 1052 -5.67 13.39 -8.63
C SER A 1052 -4.42 13.22 -9.52
N ASP A 1053 -4.18 12.02 -10.05
CA ASP A 1053 -3.08 11.74 -10.97
C ASP A 1053 -3.59 11.67 -12.42
N PRO A 1054 -3.35 12.71 -13.25
CA PRO A 1054 -3.93 12.80 -14.58
C PRO A 1054 -3.42 11.70 -15.53
N ARG A 1055 -2.31 11.03 -15.21
CA ARG A 1055 -1.77 9.93 -16.02
C ARG A 1055 -2.61 8.67 -15.91
N THR A 1056 -3.16 8.38 -14.73
CA THR A 1056 -3.84 7.11 -14.43
C THR A 1056 -5.36 7.24 -14.38
N GLU A 1057 -5.90 8.46 -14.47
CA GLU A 1057 -7.34 8.67 -14.51
C GLU A 1057 -8.00 7.96 -15.71
N PRO A 1058 -9.04 7.13 -15.49
CA PRO A 1058 -9.84 6.59 -16.58
C PRO A 1058 -10.63 7.72 -17.28
N ALA A 1059 -10.98 7.52 -18.55
CA ALA A 1059 -11.85 8.47 -19.24
C ALA A 1059 -13.22 8.54 -18.56
N PRO A 1060 -13.73 9.74 -18.24
CA PRO A 1060 -15.06 9.86 -17.67
C PRO A 1060 -16.13 9.45 -18.68
N PRO A 1061 -17.32 9.01 -18.22
CA PRO A 1061 -18.44 8.77 -19.11
C PRO A 1061 -18.84 10.07 -19.82
N LEU A 1062 -19.33 9.95 -21.06
CA LEU A 1062 -19.85 11.10 -21.80
C LEU A 1062 -21.05 11.72 -21.05
N PRO A 1063 -21.22 13.06 -21.09
CA PRO A 1063 -22.39 13.71 -20.53
C PRO A 1063 -23.70 13.17 -21.15
N ASP A 1064 -24.78 13.23 -20.37
CA ASP A 1064 -26.08 12.71 -20.79
C ASP A 1064 -26.55 13.26 -22.15
N GLY A 1065 -26.91 12.35 -23.05
CA GLY A 1065 -27.43 12.67 -24.39
C GLY A 1065 -26.37 12.94 -25.46
N PHE A 1066 -25.08 12.75 -25.16
CA PHE A 1066 -24.01 12.74 -26.17
C PHE A 1066 -23.80 11.33 -26.73
N GLN A 1067 -23.54 11.24 -28.03
CA GLN A 1067 -23.12 10.00 -28.70
C GLN A 1067 -21.60 10.00 -28.87
N PRO A 1068 -20.91 8.86 -28.75
CA PRO A 1068 -19.47 8.80 -28.91
C PRO A 1068 -19.06 9.16 -30.35
N LEU A 1069 -18.21 10.17 -30.49
CA LEU A 1069 -17.50 10.48 -31.73
C LEU A 1069 -16.15 9.73 -31.77
N PHE A 1070 -15.60 9.41 -30.60
CA PHE A 1070 -14.49 8.48 -30.40
C PHE A 1070 -14.99 7.28 -29.60
N ASN A 1071 -14.69 6.06 -30.06
CA ASN A 1071 -15.19 4.82 -29.46
C ASN A 1071 -14.37 4.34 -28.26
N GLY A 1072 -13.24 4.98 -27.96
CA GLY A 1072 -12.35 4.62 -26.84
C GLY A 1072 -11.34 3.51 -27.15
N THR A 1073 -11.42 2.84 -28.30
CA THR A 1073 -10.57 1.68 -28.63
C THR A 1073 -9.69 1.89 -29.85
N ASP A 1074 -10.17 2.60 -30.87
CA ASP A 1074 -9.45 2.88 -32.11
C ASP A 1074 -9.95 4.16 -32.80
N LEU A 1075 -9.36 4.50 -33.95
CA LEU A 1075 -9.73 5.68 -34.73
C LEU A 1075 -10.74 5.36 -35.84
N ALA A 1076 -11.59 4.34 -35.67
CA ALA A 1076 -12.70 4.10 -36.59
C ALA A 1076 -13.65 5.31 -36.63
N GLY A 1077 -14.08 5.72 -37.83
CA GLY A 1077 -14.86 6.94 -38.04
C GLY A 1077 -14.02 8.21 -38.22
N TRP A 1078 -12.69 8.10 -38.22
CA TRP A 1078 -11.74 9.17 -38.52
C TRP A 1078 -10.99 8.91 -39.83
N ARG A 1079 -10.77 9.97 -40.61
CA ARG A 1079 -10.01 9.93 -41.86
C ARG A 1079 -8.52 9.82 -41.54
N MET A 1080 -7.97 8.65 -41.81
CA MET A 1080 -6.56 8.38 -41.59
C MET A 1080 -5.78 8.48 -42.91
N THR A 1081 -4.83 9.40 -43.01
CA THR A 1081 -3.77 9.44 -44.04
C THR A 1081 -2.51 8.69 -43.58
N ASP A 1082 -1.53 8.50 -44.46
CA ASP A 1082 -0.25 7.87 -44.09
C ASP A 1082 0.46 8.63 -42.97
N ILE A 1083 0.44 9.97 -43.01
CA ILE A 1083 0.97 10.84 -41.96
C ILE A 1083 0.20 10.64 -40.65
N ASN A 1084 -1.15 10.55 -40.70
CA ASN A 1084 -1.93 10.36 -39.47
C ASN A 1084 -1.61 9.03 -38.78
N ARG A 1085 -1.31 7.97 -39.52
CA ARG A 1085 -0.97 6.65 -38.94
C ARG A 1085 0.36 6.63 -38.20
N LEU A 1086 1.24 7.58 -38.48
CA LEU A 1086 2.53 7.71 -37.80
C LEU A 1086 2.42 8.47 -36.48
N HIS A 1087 1.52 9.47 -36.43
CA HIS A 1087 1.50 10.48 -35.38
C HIS A 1087 0.28 10.41 -34.46
N TRP A 1088 -0.82 9.76 -34.88
CA TRP A 1088 -2.02 9.52 -34.06
C TRP A 1088 -2.11 8.06 -33.63
N SER A 1089 -2.33 7.84 -32.34
CA SER A 1089 -2.52 6.52 -31.76
C SER A 1089 -3.61 6.50 -30.70
N VAL A 1090 -4.11 5.33 -30.35
CA VAL A 1090 -5.06 5.14 -29.26
C VAL A 1090 -4.43 4.26 -28.20
N LYS A 1091 -4.48 4.73 -26.94
CA LYS A 1091 -3.97 3.99 -25.80
C LYS A 1091 -4.81 4.31 -24.56
N ASP A 1092 -5.20 3.26 -23.83
CA ASP A 1092 -5.92 3.37 -22.54
C ASP A 1092 -7.16 4.28 -22.60
N GLY A 1093 -7.96 4.20 -23.68
CA GLY A 1093 -9.16 5.02 -23.84
C GLY A 1093 -8.92 6.46 -24.31
N ARG A 1094 -7.71 6.78 -24.81
CA ARG A 1094 -7.29 8.15 -25.17
C ARG A 1094 -6.74 8.18 -26.58
N ILE A 1095 -7.03 9.25 -27.29
CA ILE A 1095 -6.34 9.62 -28.53
C ILE A 1095 -5.05 10.34 -28.13
N ILE A 1096 -3.91 9.87 -28.62
CA ILE A 1096 -2.58 10.43 -28.36
C ILE A 1096 -2.01 10.94 -29.67
N HIS A 1097 -1.49 12.16 -29.65
CA HIS A 1097 -0.77 12.74 -30.76
C HIS A 1097 0.61 13.23 -30.33
N ASP A 1098 1.64 12.97 -31.14
CA ASP A 1098 3.06 13.13 -30.76
C ASP A 1098 3.67 14.52 -30.98
N GLY A 1099 2.93 15.45 -31.59
CA GLY A 1099 3.41 16.83 -31.80
C GLY A 1099 3.70 17.22 -33.25
N VAL A 1100 3.68 16.26 -34.18
CA VAL A 1100 4.08 16.46 -35.59
C VAL A 1100 2.87 16.80 -36.47
N ASP A 1101 3.00 17.76 -37.38
CA ASP A 1101 1.87 18.19 -38.23
C ASP A 1101 1.17 17.02 -38.97
N GLY A 1102 -0.16 17.07 -38.97
CA GLY A 1102 -1.03 16.06 -39.55
C GLY A 1102 -2.40 16.01 -38.89
N HIS A 1103 -3.33 16.89 -39.28
CA HIS A 1103 -4.65 16.99 -38.63
C HIS A 1103 -5.51 15.73 -38.80
N LEU A 1104 -6.29 15.40 -37.76
CA LEU A 1104 -7.21 14.26 -37.76
C LEU A 1104 -8.65 14.74 -37.99
N TRP A 1105 -9.31 14.22 -39.03
CA TRP A 1105 -10.66 14.67 -39.43
C TRP A 1105 -11.70 13.58 -39.26
N SER A 1106 -12.90 13.92 -38.80
CA SER A 1106 -14.03 12.98 -38.79
C SER A 1106 -14.45 12.60 -40.22
N GLU A 1107 -14.86 11.35 -40.42
CA GLU A 1107 -15.45 10.93 -41.69
C GLU A 1107 -16.82 11.58 -41.91
N GLN A 1108 -17.62 11.58 -40.84
CA GLN A 1108 -18.95 12.18 -40.80
C GLN A 1108 -18.88 13.70 -40.81
N GLN A 1109 -19.91 14.32 -41.41
CA GLN A 1109 -20.11 15.76 -41.42
C GLN A 1109 -21.34 16.16 -40.59
N PHE A 1110 -21.23 17.25 -39.85
CA PHE A 1110 -22.21 17.71 -38.86
C PHE A 1110 -22.73 19.10 -39.19
N GLY A 1111 -24.03 19.30 -39.02
CA GLY A 1111 -24.70 20.60 -39.09
C GLY A 1111 -24.64 21.30 -37.74
N ASP A 1112 -25.78 21.55 -37.12
CA ASP A 1112 -25.84 22.05 -35.74
C ASP A 1112 -25.49 20.95 -34.73
N PHE A 1113 -24.57 21.26 -33.82
CA PHE A 1113 -24.07 20.28 -32.87
C PHE A 1113 -23.63 20.91 -31.55
N THR A 1114 -23.58 20.07 -30.51
CA THR A 1114 -22.78 20.29 -29.32
C THR A 1114 -21.69 19.23 -29.27
N LEU A 1115 -20.42 19.64 -29.27
CA LEU A 1115 -19.26 18.78 -29.11
C LEU A 1115 -18.78 18.84 -27.67
N HIS A 1116 -18.40 17.71 -27.11
CA HIS A 1116 -17.70 17.60 -25.83
C HIS A 1116 -16.41 16.82 -26.04
N LEU A 1117 -15.33 17.29 -25.42
CA LEU A 1117 -14.06 16.57 -25.33
C LEU A 1117 -13.32 16.96 -24.06
N GLU A 1118 -12.46 16.07 -23.60
CA GLU A 1118 -11.42 16.40 -22.62
C GLU A 1118 -10.05 16.31 -23.24
N TRP A 1119 -9.14 17.22 -22.88
CA TRP A 1119 -7.78 17.26 -23.42
C TRP A 1119 -6.75 17.64 -22.36
N ARG A 1120 -5.49 17.24 -22.55
CA ARG A 1120 -4.36 17.66 -21.70
C ARG A 1120 -3.04 17.71 -22.45
N TRP A 1121 -2.11 18.48 -21.92
CA TRP A 1121 -0.71 18.53 -22.34
C TRP A 1121 0.15 17.59 -21.47
N PRO A 1122 0.49 16.37 -21.93
CA PRO A 1122 1.29 15.40 -21.16
C PRO A 1122 2.77 15.72 -21.03
N ASP A 1123 3.33 16.65 -21.82
CA ASP A 1123 4.76 16.92 -21.85
C ASP A 1123 5.15 18.12 -20.96
N PRO A 1124 6.40 18.18 -20.46
CA PRO A 1124 6.85 19.31 -19.65
C PRO A 1124 6.77 20.64 -20.41
N PRO A 1125 6.23 21.70 -19.79
CA PRO A 1125 6.17 23.01 -20.42
C PRO A 1125 7.53 23.71 -20.46
N THR A 1126 7.67 24.67 -21.38
CA THR A 1126 8.77 25.63 -21.46
C THR A 1126 8.29 27.04 -21.12
N LEU A 1127 9.19 27.93 -20.67
CA LEU A 1127 8.83 29.32 -20.35
C LEU A 1127 8.93 30.20 -21.60
N THR A 1128 7.80 30.69 -22.10
CA THR A 1128 7.69 31.49 -23.33
C THR A 1128 7.05 32.86 -23.05
N ASN A 1129 7.46 33.90 -23.79
CA ASN A 1129 6.85 35.23 -23.71
C ASN A 1129 5.75 35.39 -24.77
N PHE A 1130 4.53 35.67 -24.34
CA PHE A 1130 3.40 35.95 -25.24
C PHE A 1130 2.92 37.40 -25.09
N PRO A 1131 2.44 38.03 -26.17
CA PRO A 1131 1.87 39.38 -26.10
C PRO A 1131 0.61 39.40 -25.22
N LEU A 1132 0.43 40.48 -24.46
CA LEU A 1132 -0.79 40.71 -23.71
C LEU A 1132 -1.90 41.19 -24.65
N ILE A 1133 -3.12 40.69 -24.48
CA ILE A 1133 -4.29 41.14 -25.26
C ILE A 1133 -5.01 42.29 -24.52
N ASP A 1134 -5.36 43.36 -25.24
CA ASP A 1134 -6.12 44.50 -24.69
C ASP A 1134 -7.63 44.19 -24.59
N ALA A 1135 -8.39 45.07 -23.94
CA ALA A 1135 -9.84 44.90 -23.78
C ALA A 1135 -10.64 44.93 -25.10
N ALA A 1136 -9.99 45.27 -26.22
CA ALA A 1136 -10.55 45.25 -27.57
C ALA A 1136 -10.06 44.03 -28.39
N GLY A 1137 -9.35 43.07 -27.79
CA GLY A 1137 -8.90 41.84 -28.45
C GLY A 1137 -7.61 41.99 -29.27
N ARG A 1138 -6.84 43.06 -29.07
CA ARG A 1138 -5.60 43.33 -29.84
C ARG A 1138 -4.34 43.07 -29.02
N GLU A 1139 -3.32 42.56 -29.68
CA GLU A 1139 -1.99 42.37 -29.09
C GLU A 1139 -1.34 43.70 -28.69
N ARG A 1140 -0.77 43.73 -27.48
CA ARG A 1140 0.05 44.81 -26.97
C ARG A 1140 1.54 44.49 -27.13
N LYS A 1141 2.39 45.51 -26.99
CA LYS A 1141 3.85 45.34 -27.02
C LYS A 1141 4.39 44.69 -25.75
N GLU A 1142 3.68 44.87 -24.63
CA GLU A 1142 4.00 44.18 -23.38
C GLU A 1142 3.74 42.68 -23.53
N THR A 1143 4.69 41.88 -23.05
CA THR A 1143 4.58 40.42 -23.03
C THR A 1143 4.47 39.90 -21.61
N GLU A 1144 3.79 38.77 -21.45
CA GLU A 1144 3.75 37.99 -20.22
C GLU A 1144 4.50 36.67 -20.43
N ARG A 1145 5.32 36.31 -19.44
CA ARG A 1145 6.07 35.07 -19.46
C ARG A 1145 5.24 33.98 -18.79
N VAL A 1146 4.80 32.99 -19.57
CA VAL A 1146 3.96 31.89 -19.10
C VAL A 1146 4.56 30.55 -19.48
N LEU A 1147 4.09 29.49 -18.81
CA LEU A 1147 4.41 28.12 -19.18
C LEU A 1147 3.66 27.75 -20.47
N ASP A 1148 4.38 27.13 -21.40
CA ASP A 1148 3.92 26.78 -22.74
C ASP A 1148 4.25 25.32 -23.06
N ALA A 1149 3.23 24.54 -23.36
CA ALA A 1149 3.34 23.11 -23.64
C ALA A 1149 2.92 22.73 -25.07
N GLY A 1150 2.45 23.68 -25.88
CA GLY A 1150 2.00 23.42 -27.24
C GLY A 1150 0.83 24.26 -27.71
N ASP A 1151 0.50 24.08 -28.98
CA ASP A 1151 -0.62 24.70 -29.70
C ASP A 1151 -1.40 23.64 -30.49
N SER A 1152 -2.72 23.71 -30.41
CA SER A 1152 -3.65 22.77 -31.02
C SER A 1152 -5.03 23.41 -31.14
N GLY A 1153 -6.00 22.68 -31.64
CA GLY A 1153 -7.33 23.23 -31.83
C GLY A 1153 -8.35 22.25 -32.35
N VAL A 1154 -9.61 22.66 -32.26
CA VAL A 1154 -10.74 21.97 -32.86
C VAL A 1154 -11.25 22.78 -34.03
N TYR A 1155 -11.10 22.25 -35.25
CA TYR A 1155 -11.66 22.81 -36.46
C TYR A 1155 -13.15 22.49 -36.59
N LEU A 1156 -13.95 23.54 -36.83
CA LEU A 1156 -15.40 23.44 -36.95
C LEU A 1156 -15.83 23.36 -38.42
N ARG A 1157 -16.62 22.33 -38.74
CA ARG A 1157 -17.29 22.13 -40.05
C ARG A 1157 -16.34 22.24 -41.26
N GLY A 1158 -15.11 21.75 -41.14
CA GLY A 1158 -14.11 21.73 -42.22
C GLY A 1158 -13.47 23.08 -42.55
N LEU A 1159 -13.83 24.16 -41.84
CA LEU A 1159 -13.24 25.47 -42.05
C LEU A 1159 -12.07 25.68 -41.09
N LYS A 1160 -10.84 25.71 -41.61
CA LYS A 1160 -9.64 25.93 -40.79
C LYS A 1160 -9.68 27.24 -40.01
N LYS A 1161 -10.20 28.31 -40.62
CA LYS A 1161 -10.39 29.62 -39.96
C LYS A 1161 -11.24 29.54 -38.68
N ALA A 1162 -12.18 28.58 -38.62
CA ALA A 1162 -13.02 28.33 -37.44
C ALA A 1162 -12.37 27.28 -36.52
N GLN A 1163 -11.19 27.62 -35.99
CA GLN A 1163 -10.48 26.83 -35.01
C GLN A 1163 -10.75 27.33 -33.60
N ALA A 1164 -11.29 26.48 -32.72
CA ALA A 1164 -11.27 26.73 -31.29
C ALA A 1164 -9.90 26.30 -30.75
N ASN A 1165 -9.04 27.26 -30.38
CA ASN A 1165 -7.67 27.00 -29.96
C ASN A 1165 -7.59 26.28 -28.60
N LEU A 1166 -6.68 25.31 -28.51
CA LEU A 1166 -6.22 24.67 -27.28
C LEU A 1166 -4.75 25.06 -27.14
N PHE A 1167 -4.41 25.97 -26.22
CA PHE A 1167 -3.05 26.54 -26.15
C PHE A 1167 -2.77 27.15 -24.78
N CYS A 1168 -1.58 27.73 -24.61
CA CYS A 1168 -1.09 28.24 -23.33
C CYS A 1168 -1.03 29.78 -23.23
N TYR A 1169 -1.72 30.50 -24.12
CA TYR A 1169 -1.70 31.97 -24.15
C TYR A 1169 -2.33 32.58 -22.88
N PRO A 1170 -1.93 33.81 -22.48
CA PRO A 1170 -2.48 34.47 -21.28
C PRO A 1170 -4.00 34.63 -21.27
N VAL A 1171 -4.64 34.72 -22.45
CA VAL A 1171 -6.10 34.82 -22.58
C VAL A 1171 -6.85 33.52 -22.27
N GLY A 1172 -6.17 32.37 -22.26
CA GLY A 1172 -6.75 31.04 -22.05
C GLY A 1172 -7.39 30.43 -23.29
N SER A 1173 -7.65 29.11 -23.27
CA SER A 1173 -8.13 28.34 -24.43
C SER A 1173 -9.58 28.67 -24.85
N GLY A 1174 -9.91 28.33 -26.10
CA GLY A 1174 -11.23 28.54 -26.72
C GLY A 1174 -11.30 29.75 -27.66
N GLU A 1175 -10.19 30.46 -27.87
CA GLU A 1175 -10.11 31.56 -28.84
C GLU A 1175 -10.33 31.07 -30.28
N PHE A 1176 -10.89 31.93 -31.15
CA PHE A 1176 -10.79 31.78 -32.61
C PHE A 1176 -9.75 32.76 -33.18
N TRP A 1177 -8.47 32.38 -33.09
CA TRP A 1177 -7.34 33.28 -33.32
C TRP A 1177 -7.34 33.92 -34.72
N GLU A 1178 -7.60 33.13 -35.79
CA GLU A 1178 -7.63 33.66 -37.16
C GLU A 1178 -8.75 34.68 -37.40
N TYR A 1179 -9.85 34.62 -36.64
CA TYR A 1179 -10.92 35.61 -36.72
C TYR A 1179 -10.58 36.89 -35.96
N ARG A 1180 -9.85 36.79 -34.85
CA ARG A 1180 -9.36 37.92 -34.06
C ARG A 1180 -8.33 38.76 -34.83
N GLU A 1181 -7.42 38.10 -35.54
CA GLU A 1181 -6.36 38.73 -36.32
C GLU A 1181 -6.82 39.25 -37.70
N ASP A 1182 -8.08 39.01 -38.08
CA ASP A 1182 -8.65 39.51 -39.34
C ASP A 1182 -8.87 41.04 -39.29
N ARG A 1183 -7.93 41.78 -39.87
CA ARG A 1183 -7.96 43.25 -39.95
C ARG A 1183 -9.13 43.80 -40.78
N GLY A 1184 -9.89 42.96 -41.47
CA GLY A 1184 -11.11 43.35 -42.20
C GLY A 1184 -12.35 43.50 -41.30
N GLN A 1185 -12.30 43.02 -40.05
CA GLN A 1185 -13.43 43.05 -39.11
C GLN A 1185 -13.36 44.27 -38.17
N PRO A 1186 -14.51 44.77 -37.67
CA PRO A 1186 -14.53 45.85 -36.68
C PRO A 1186 -13.83 45.44 -35.36
N PRO A 1187 -13.18 46.35 -34.63
CA PRO A 1187 -12.50 46.01 -33.37
C PRO A 1187 -13.41 45.34 -32.32
N GLU A 1188 -14.69 45.70 -32.27
CA GLU A 1188 -15.68 45.05 -31.42
C GLU A 1188 -15.92 43.56 -31.73
N PHE A 1189 -15.63 43.11 -32.96
CA PHE A 1189 -15.75 41.72 -33.37
C PHE A 1189 -14.67 40.83 -32.74
N ALA A 1190 -13.42 41.31 -32.71
CA ALA A 1190 -12.28 40.58 -32.13
C ALA A 1190 -12.57 40.16 -30.68
N ARG A 1191 -13.22 41.02 -29.89
CA ARG A 1191 -13.64 40.72 -28.53
C ARG A 1191 -14.65 39.57 -28.42
N THR A 1192 -15.49 39.36 -29.43
CA THR A 1192 -16.51 38.28 -29.39
C THR A 1192 -15.90 36.90 -29.59
N VAL A 1193 -14.72 36.83 -30.21
CA VAL A 1193 -14.00 35.58 -30.51
C VAL A 1193 -12.78 35.34 -29.61
N THR A 1194 -12.50 36.26 -28.68
CA THR A 1194 -11.48 36.13 -27.63
C THR A 1194 -12.13 35.68 -26.32
N PRO A 1195 -11.52 34.73 -25.58
CA PRO A 1195 -12.04 34.26 -24.30
C PRO A 1195 -12.25 35.39 -23.29
N LYS A 1196 -13.39 35.34 -22.59
CA LYS A 1196 -13.74 36.33 -21.55
C LYS A 1196 -12.88 36.21 -20.29
N GLN A 1197 -12.35 35.01 -20.04
CA GLN A 1197 -11.52 34.67 -18.90
C GLN A 1197 -10.72 33.40 -19.19
N ARG A 1198 -9.56 33.27 -18.54
CA ARG A 1198 -8.77 32.05 -18.55
C ARG A 1198 -9.42 31.02 -17.62
N ALA A 1199 -9.96 29.96 -18.19
CA ALA A 1199 -10.63 28.89 -17.46
C ALA A 1199 -9.90 27.54 -17.53
N ASP A 1200 -8.70 27.53 -18.13
CA ASP A 1200 -7.86 26.34 -18.26
C ASP A 1200 -7.54 25.71 -16.90
N ALA A 1201 -7.16 24.44 -16.89
CA ALA A 1201 -6.50 23.77 -15.78
C ALA A 1201 -4.97 23.88 -15.90
N PRO A 1202 -4.19 23.76 -14.80
CA PRO A 1202 -2.73 23.72 -14.86
C PRO A 1202 -2.21 22.69 -15.87
N ILE A 1203 -1.08 22.99 -16.50
CA ILE A 1203 -0.51 22.16 -17.56
C ILE A 1203 -0.23 20.75 -17.01
N GLY A 1204 -0.62 19.72 -17.76
CA GLY A 1204 -0.59 18.33 -17.31
C GLY A 1204 -1.95 17.78 -16.89
N ASP A 1205 -2.87 18.64 -16.45
CA ASP A 1205 -4.22 18.26 -16.01
C ASP A 1205 -5.23 18.25 -17.17
N TRP A 1206 -6.34 17.54 -16.97
CA TRP A 1206 -7.43 17.43 -17.93
C TRP A 1206 -8.29 18.71 -17.96
N ASN A 1207 -8.54 19.21 -19.17
CA ASN A 1207 -9.46 20.29 -19.49
C ASN A 1207 -10.70 19.74 -20.16
N ALA A 1208 -11.90 20.06 -19.66
CA ALA A 1208 -13.17 19.69 -20.27
C ALA A 1208 -13.74 20.85 -21.10
N MET A 1209 -13.85 20.66 -22.42
CA MET A 1209 -14.39 21.66 -23.35
C MET A 1209 -15.73 21.21 -23.93
N ARG A 1210 -16.68 22.15 -24.03
CA ARG A 1210 -17.94 22.00 -24.73
C ARG A 1210 -18.09 23.11 -25.77
N ILE A 1211 -18.33 22.75 -27.02
CA ILE A 1211 -18.50 23.67 -28.15
C ILE A 1211 -19.92 23.51 -28.69
N GLU A 1212 -20.72 24.57 -28.66
CA GLU A 1212 -22.08 24.62 -29.20
C GLU A 1212 -22.10 25.44 -30.48
N ALA A 1213 -22.38 24.81 -31.63
CA ALA A 1213 -22.43 25.45 -32.94
C ALA A 1213 -23.86 25.41 -33.51
N HIS A 1214 -24.45 26.59 -33.73
CA HIS A 1214 -25.80 26.80 -34.25
C HIS A 1214 -25.79 27.82 -35.38
N GLY A 1215 -26.10 27.38 -36.61
CA GLY A 1215 -25.93 28.24 -37.79
C GLY A 1215 -24.47 28.68 -37.92
N ASP A 1216 -24.22 29.99 -37.96
CA ASP A 1216 -22.88 30.57 -37.95
C ASP A 1216 -22.40 31.01 -36.55
N ARG A 1217 -23.13 30.67 -35.48
CA ARG A 1217 -22.83 31.12 -34.11
C ARG A 1217 -22.28 30.02 -33.23
N VAL A 1218 -21.28 30.36 -32.40
CA VAL A 1218 -20.59 29.40 -31.53
C VAL A 1218 -20.49 29.90 -30.08
N THR A 1219 -20.77 29.01 -29.14
CA THR A 1219 -20.55 29.20 -27.69
C THR A 1219 -19.57 28.13 -27.19
N ILE A 1220 -18.62 28.51 -26.33
CA ILE A 1220 -17.63 27.58 -25.75
C ILE A 1220 -17.68 27.66 -24.23
N LEU A 1221 -17.82 26.50 -23.59
CA LEU A 1221 -17.61 26.32 -22.16
C LEU A 1221 -16.32 25.53 -21.93
N LEU A 1222 -15.45 26.02 -21.05
CA LEU A 1222 -14.21 25.38 -20.64
C LEU A 1222 -14.23 25.20 -19.12
N ASN A 1223 -14.03 23.96 -18.65
CA ASN A 1223 -14.07 23.58 -17.23
C ASN A 1223 -15.31 24.11 -16.48
N GLY A 1224 -16.47 24.08 -17.16
CA GLY A 1224 -17.75 24.55 -16.63
C GLY A 1224 -17.97 26.07 -16.70
N GLN A 1225 -17.01 26.84 -17.20
CA GLN A 1225 -17.10 28.29 -17.34
C GLN A 1225 -17.31 28.69 -18.81
N GLU A 1226 -18.23 29.61 -19.07
CA GLU A 1226 -18.48 30.13 -20.41
C GLU A 1226 -17.38 31.12 -20.83
N VAL A 1227 -16.54 30.72 -21.78
CA VAL A 1227 -15.38 31.50 -22.24
C VAL A 1227 -15.67 32.26 -23.53
N ILE A 1228 -16.50 31.71 -24.43
CA ILE A 1228 -17.00 32.38 -25.64
C ILE A 1228 -18.53 32.29 -25.64
N SER A 1229 -19.21 33.38 -25.95
CA SER A 1229 -20.68 33.45 -25.88
C SER A 1229 -21.27 33.95 -27.19
N ASP A 1230 -21.99 33.05 -27.88
CA ASP A 1230 -22.76 33.35 -29.07
C ASP A 1230 -21.99 34.16 -30.16
N ALA A 1231 -20.73 33.80 -30.37
CA ALA A 1231 -19.85 34.45 -31.33
C ALA A 1231 -20.24 34.11 -32.77
N ALA A 1232 -20.49 35.12 -33.60
CA ALA A 1232 -20.74 34.90 -35.02
C ALA A 1232 -19.41 34.63 -35.74
N LEU A 1233 -19.34 33.55 -36.52
CA LEU A 1233 -18.17 33.16 -37.31
C LEU A 1233 -18.50 33.26 -38.81
N PRO A 1234 -18.31 34.44 -39.44
CA PRO A 1234 -18.63 34.64 -40.85
C PRO A 1234 -17.94 33.61 -41.75
N GLY A 1235 -18.71 32.99 -42.63
CA GLY A 1235 -18.22 31.98 -43.58
C GLY A 1235 -18.18 30.55 -43.03
N LEU A 1236 -18.60 30.30 -41.79
CA LEU A 1236 -18.77 28.94 -41.26
C LEU A 1236 -19.78 28.16 -42.12
N PRO A 1237 -19.40 27.00 -42.70
CA PRO A 1237 -20.31 26.22 -43.52
C PRO A 1237 -21.53 25.74 -42.73
N ALA A 1238 -22.65 25.52 -43.42
CA ALA A 1238 -23.86 24.94 -42.80
C ALA A 1238 -23.63 23.50 -42.32
N ARG A 1239 -22.69 22.76 -42.94
CA ARG A 1239 -22.33 21.39 -42.59
C ARG A 1239 -20.89 21.08 -42.98
N GLY A 1240 -20.17 20.31 -42.17
CA GLY A 1240 -18.82 19.83 -42.49
C GLY A 1240 -18.22 18.91 -41.41
N PRO A 1241 -17.03 18.33 -41.64
CA PRO A 1241 -16.37 17.47 -40.66
C PRO A 1241 -15.79 18.26 -39.48
N ILE A 1242 -15.53 17.58 -38.36
CA ILE A 1242 -14.78 18.13 -37.22
C ILE A 1242 -13.32 17.68 -37.37
N GLY A 1243 -12.38 18.59 -37.10
CA GLY A 1243 -10.96 18.29 -37.17
C GLY A 1243 -10.26 18.56 -35.85
N PHE A 1244 -9.32 17.71 -35.46
CA PHE A 1244 -8.33 18.03 -34.45
C PHE A 1244 -7.06 18.47 -35.16
N GLN A 1245 -6.73 19.76 -35.00
CA GLN A 1245 -5.44 20.30 -35.41
C GLN A 1245 -4.39 19.79 -34.44
N HIS A 1246 -3.21 19.50 -34.96
CA HIS A 1246 -2.05 19.58 -34.10
C HIS A 1246 -0.83 20.06 -34.87
N GLU A 1247 -0.21 21.12 -34.37
CA GLU A 1247 1.07 21.67 -34.78
C GLU A 1247 1.74 22.16 -33.48
N HIS A 1248 2.75 21.43 -32.98
CA HIS A 1248 3.55 21.73 -31.79
C HIS A 1248 3.03 21.21 -30.42
N GLY A 1249 3.70 20.18 -29.90
CA GLY A 1249 3.59 19.67 -28.51
C GLY A 1249 2.68 18.45 -28.35
N ARG A 1250 3.13 17.38 -27.69
CA ARG A 1250 2.29 16.17 -27.54
C ARG A 1250 0.97 16.49 -26.83
N ILE A 1251 -0.16 15.96 -27.30
CA ILE A 1251 -1.51 16.15 -26.70
C ILE A 1251 -2.22 14.80 -26.49
N GLU A 1252 -3.00 14.70 -25.42
CA GLU A 1252 -3.92 13.59 -25.18
C GLU A 1252 -5.37 14.09 -25.15
N ILE A 1253 -6.28 13.38 -25.83
CA ILE A 1253 -7.71 13.70 -25.92
C ILE A 1253 -8.54 12.48 -25.50
N ARG A 1254 -9.59 12.69 -24.71
CA ARG A 1254 -10.53 11.64 -24.27
C ARG A 1254 -11.96 12.16 -24.21
N ALA A 1255 -12.91 11.26 -23.90
CA ALA A 1255 -14.33 11.60 -23.72
C ALA A 1255 -14.93 12.44 -24.87
N VAL A 1256 -14.60 12.07 -26.12
CA VAL A 1256 -15.06 12.82 -27.31
C VAL A 1256 -16.46 12.37 -27.69
N GLY A 1257 -17.44 13.22 -27.42
CA GLY A 1257 -18.85 12.98 -27.70
C GLY A 1257 -19.48 14.12 -28.48
N ILE A 1258 -20.50 13.81 -29.27
CA ILE A 1258 -21.25 14.79 -30.04
C ILE A 1258 -22.75 14.59 -29.86
N LYS A 1259 -23.49 15.69 -29.77
CA LYS A 1259 -24.94 15.75 -29.76
C LYS A 1259 -25.39 16.60 -30.94
N VAL A 1260 -25.98 15.96 -31.95
CA VAL A 1260 -26.54 16.65 -33.13
C VAL A 1260 -27.93 17.17 -32.76
N LYS A 1261 -28.25 18.42 -33.14
CA LYS A 1261 -29.58 19.01 -32.92
C LYS A 1261 -30.47 18.88 -34.16
#